data_AF-A0AA37SX70-F1
#
_entry.id   AF-A0AA37SX70-F1
#
_cell.length_a   1.000
_cell.length_b   1.000
_cell.length_c   1.000
_cell.angle_alpha   90.00
_cell.angle_beta   90.00
_cell.angle_gamma   90.00
#
_symmetry.space_group_name_H-M   'P 1'
#
loop_
_entity.id
_entity.type
_entity.pdbx_description
1 polymer ?
#
loop_
_entity_poly.entity_id
_entity_poly.type
_entity_poly.pdbx_seq_one_letter_code
_entity_poly.pdbx_strand_id
1 'polypeptide(L)'
;MKLINTFLLVILFSIVYQFDISAQTIVTKKINWSKSTEIPENDLTAYSFDRSSINQENNLHIYSDQFPVNKYGDIQFEIIGYQSEETSITTKTNIPTSISVNSHIAQERRNYNAIYSFIPFIKNNNTGKIERITEIKLQYNTTSNNLSNFRGGPEFKNSSILKDGKIYKIAVSESGIYKISKDDLDKLGIESDGINPKKIQILGNPNGMNPEENSADIYDDLIENSIFIQGEADGSFDNSDFILFYAHGPHTWNPEDNYTHNIYDDNNYYFIKIGSVDGKRVQNKQNITGNNTFSSNYNTYRRYEKDVYNLLGDFSSTQGSGKLWFSEIYSSNRNQDFTSYFADPNLDTNEDVSVEIQFAARDRISSKLNLKIDGVTNSINFNGVNVSNIESKYADLEKKVFTQKLSSTSPEIFLDFGVSSNEPTGWLDYIQLTYSAKLNYSGQPIVFRKTESKDLSLYGFNINTTLFGMQIWDISNPENVLNQEHENFKFSYVPNGINEFVVFNPTAEHKKVSIIGEIENQNLHAIQSADLVIIYHPDFQEAAEKLAMHRADFSNLNVVAVSVNQIYNEFSSGRVDVPGIRNFAKMIYERDPNFKYLCLIGDGSFDYKHINASAYGDDSFIPVYETSESLSPIRAFPSDDFYALLNDQEGGNLKGGLDLGVGRIPVRTADEANQIIDKIINYDTNLDTYADWRLRIGFSADDEDNNYHVRDADGIAEAARLKYENFNVEKMYFDAYPQVSTPGGERYPLATDALNNNIFKGMLTMCYLGHGGPTGWAQERVLKLEDIEKFDNENKLPLFITATCSFTGYDNPAGPSAGEKLFLKEKTGAIALMSTVRAVYVNQNERLTRAVFDTIFTKDAGEFMGIGEILRRAKNSNAADTLDVNARKFQLIGDPALKLSIPEHQIKTTSINGVTIDSDYTADTIKALQKMTFEGFVAGEDGNIMSDFNGVVYTSVFDKVIQAKTLANNTSSSERAFNLQKTILFKGQSVIENGKFKFEFYLPSDINFDYGNGKISLYAKSGNIDASGNFEDFIIGGSDPANADDNPPLVDVYLNTEDFAFGGISTSNPVLLVKLQDDFGINVAGVSVGHDLVAELDNNSKERYILNDFYEAELNDFRKGIVRFPLKDLEPGKHTLKIKAWDLSNNLGEGYTEFFVTDDEGDQLEHVFNYPNPFSTNTLFQFEHNLPGTELEILINIYNVSGQIVKTIEHLVLDDGFRIDDISWDGRDDYGQKIANGVYLYKINVLANQLGIRKESNFEKLVILK
;
A
#
# COMPACT_ATOMS: atom_id res chain seq x y z
N MET A 1 41.34 -53.59 25.87
CA MET A 1 40.60 -52.69 26.79
C MET A 1 40.20 -51.35 26.18
N LYS A 2 40.97 -50.74 25.25
CA LYS A 2 40.57 -49.48 24.59
C LYS A 2 39.46 -49.60 23.53
N LEU A 3 39.28 -50.75 22.87
CA LEU A 3 38.21 -50.91 21.86
C LEU A 3 36.79 -51.08 22.45
N ILE A 4 36.65 -51.53 23.69
CA ILE A 4 35.32 -51.77 24.30
C ILE A 4 34.71 -50.45 24.81
N ASN A 5 35.54 -49.51 25.29
CA ASN A 5 35.04 -48.20 25.73
C ASN A 5 34.67 -47.28 24.58
N THR A 6 35.29 -47.39 23.40
CA THR A 6 34.89 -46.61 22.21
C THR A 6 33.59 -47.14 21.61
N PHE A 7 33.34 -48.46 21.64
CA PHE A 7 32.09 -49.05 21.16
C PHE A 7 30.90 -48.76 22.09
N LEU A 8 31.13 -48.69 23.41
CA LEU A 8 30.10 -48.27 24.37
C LEU A 8 29.83 -46.76 24.32
N LEU A 9 30.81 -45.91 24.01
CA LEU A 9 30.57 -44.47 23.84
C LEU A 9 29.81 -44.15 22.55
N VAL A 10 30.08 -44.89 21.47
CA VAL A 10 29.33 -44.77 20.20
C VAL A 10 27.91 -45.31 20.38
N ILE A 11 27.70 -46.43 21.06
CA ILE A 11 26.34 -46.93 21.34
C ILE A 11 25.58 -46.02 22.32
N LEU A 12 26.23 -45.37 23.30
CA LEU A 12 25.55 -44.35 24.13
C LEU A 12 25.23 -43.07 23.34
N PHE A 13 26.06 -42.65 22.37
CA PHE A 13 25.73 -41.51 21.50
C PHE A 13 24.67 -41.87 20.44
N SER A 14 24.61 -43.12 19.97
CA SER A 14 23.58 -43.60 19.04
C SER A 14 22.23 -43.85 19.72
N ILE A 15 22.21 -44.21 21.01
CA ILE A 15 20.96 -44.43 21.76
C ILE A 15 20.37 -43.10 22.27
N VAL A 16 21.16 -42.03 22.42
CA VAL A 16 20.61 -40.69 22.72
C VAL A 16 20.05 -39.98 21.47
N TYR A 17 20.38 -40.45 20.25
CA TYR A 17 19.83 -39.93 18.99
C TYR A 17 18.59 -40.67 18.46
N GLN A 18 18.05 -41.66 19.19
CA GLN A 18 16.87 -42.43 18.75
C GLN A 18 15.74 -42.52 19.79
N PHE A 19 15.83 -41.79 20.89
CA PHE A 19 14.68 -41.52 21.74
C PHE A 19 14.30 -40.05 21.60
N ASP A 20 13.64 -39.71 20.48
CA ASP A 20 12.65 -38.64 20.51
C ASP A 20 11.54 -39.16 21.44
N ILE A 21 11.71 -38.95 22.75
CA ILE A 21 10.58 -38.94 23.66
C ILE A 21 9.76 -37.75 23.17
N SER A 22 8.72 -37.99 22.37
CA SER A 22 7.67 -37.00 22.14
C SER A 22 7.12 -36.64 23.52
N ALA A 23 7.69 -35.60 24.12
CA ALA A 23 7.16 -35.02 25.33
C ALA A 23 5.76 -34.53 24.97
N GLN A 24 4.75 -35.25 25.45
CA GLN A 24 3.35 -34.87 25.30
C GLN A 24 3.19 -33.51 25.96
N THR A 25 3.09 -32.46 25.14
CA THR A 25 3.02 -31.09 25.62
C THR A 25 1.55 -30.69 25.70
N ILE A 26 1.14 -30.21 26.87
CA ILE A 26 -0.22 -29.79 27.15
C ILE A 26 -0.27 -28.27 27.11
N VAL A 27 -1.15 -27.73 26.28
CA VAL A 27 -1.49 -26.31 26.22
C VAL A 27 -2.80 -26.12 26.95
N THR A 28 -2.81 -25.31 28.01
CA THR A 28 -4.05 -24.89 28.69
C THR A 28 -4.35 -23.45 28.32
N LYS A 29 -5.57 -23.20 27.84
CA LYS A 29 -6.03 -21.85 27.49
C LYS A 29 -7.30 -21.51 28.22
N LYS A 30 -7.28 -20.35 28.87
CA LYS A 30 -8.46 -19.70 29.42
C LYS A 30 -8.94 -18.67 28.43
N ILE A 31 -10.25 -18.65 28.18
CA ILE A 31 -10.90 -17.69 27.29
C ILE A 31 -11.42 -16.55 28.16
N ASN A 32 -10.92 -15.34 27.91
CA ASN A 32 -11.30 -14.14 28.63
C ASN A 32 -12.51 -13.51 27.93
N TRP A 33 -13.70 -13.91 28.38
CA TRP A 33 -14.96 -13.35 27.91
C TRP A 33 -15.18 -11.94 28.45
N SER A 34 -15.41 -10.97 27.57
CA SER A 34 -15.91 -9.65 27.95
C SER A 34 -17.41 -9.71 28.26
N LYS A 35 -17.88 -8.86 29.18
CA LYS A 35 -19.29 -8.76 29.55
C LYS A 35 -20.08 -8.19 28.37
N SER A 36 -21.01 -8.95 27.80
CA SER A 36 -21.94 -8.49 26.77
C SER A 36 -22.91 -7.45 27.34
N THR A 37 -23.17 -6.37 26.61
CA THR A 37 -24.38 -5.55 26.79
C THR A 37 -25.54 -6.30 26.14
N GLU A 38 -26.72 -6.35 26.77
CA GLU A 38 -27.91 -7.00 26.21
C GLU A 38 -28.29 -6.32 24.89
N ILE A 39 -28.10 -7.01 23.76
CA ILE A 39 -28.64 -6.61 22.45
C ILE A 39 -29.98 -7.33 22.25
N PRO A 40 -31.06 -6.65 21.84
CA PRO A 40 -32.30 -7.30 21.48
C PRO A 40 -32.15 -8.06 20.16
N GLU A 41 -32.51 -9.35 20.20
CA GLU A 41 -32.76 -10.26 19.07
C GLU A 41 -31.58 -10.68 18.16
N ASN A 42 -31.25 -11.98 18.31
CA ASN A 42 -30.89 -12.94 17.25
C ASN A 42 -29.44 -13.16 16.80
N ASP A 43 -28.42 -12.61 17.44
CA ASP A 43 -27.07 -12.83 16.90
C ASP A 43 -25.99 -13.18 17.93
N LEU A 44 -25.12 -14.13 17.55
CA LEU A 44 -23.95 -14.57 18.33
C LEU A 44 -22.88 -13.46 18.45
N THR A 45 -23.05 -12.37 17.70
CA THR A 45 -22.18 -11.17 17.65
C THR A 45 -22.14 -10.38 18.95
N ALA A 46 -23.01 -10.68 19.92
CA ALA A 46 -23.05 -10.00 21.22
C ALA A 46 -21.95 -10.43 22.20
N TYR A 47 -21.18 -11.49 21.90
CA TYR A 47 -20.09 -11.95 22.76
C TYR A 47 -18.73 -11.65 22.16
N SER A 48 -17.96 -10.79 22.83
CA SER A 48 -16.53 -10.63 22.57
C SER A 48 -15.72 -11.43 23.59
N PHE A 49 -14.59 -11.95 23.14
CA PHE A 49 -13.58 -12.61 23.95
C PHE A 49 -12.22 -12.39 23.30
N ASP A 50 -11.15 -12.57 24.07
CA ASP A 50 -9.79 -12.43 23.56
C ASP A 50 -9.50 -13.38 22.40
N ARG A 51 -8.80 -12.88 21.37
CA ARG A 51 -8.39 -13.66 20.18
C ARG A 51 -9.55 -14.30 19.41
N SER A 52 -10.72 -13.65 19.46
CA SER A 52 -11.90 -13.99 18.68
C SER A 52 -11.77 -13.56 17.20
N SER A 53 -12.26 -14.38 16.27
CA SER A 53 -12.57 -13.99 14.88
C SER A 53 -13.89 -14.63 14.44
N ILE A 54 -14.47 -14.22 13.32
CA ILE A 54 -15.69 -14.84 12.78
C ILE A 54 -15.30 -15.82 11.67
N ASN A 55 -15.77 -17.06 11.78
CA ASN A 55 -15.74 -18.03 10.69
C ASN A 55 -16.84 -17.67 9.68
N GLN A 56 -16.46 -17.36 8.45
CA GLN A 56 -17.38 -16.86 7.41
C GLN A 56 -18.31 -17.94 6.83
N GLU A 57 -17.97 -19.23 6.93
CA GLU A 57 -18.85 -20.30 6.42
C GLU A 57 -20.12 -20.44 7.25
N ASN A 58 -20.03 -20.13 8.54
CA ASN A 58 -21.12 -20.37 9.48
C ASN A 58 -21.45 -19.15 10.36
N ASN A 59 -20.76 -18.02 10.22
CA ASN A 59 -20.90 -16.83 11.08
C ASN A 59 -20.73 -17.11 12.58
N LEU A 60 -19.94 -18.13 12.95
CA LEU A 60 -19.62 -18.42 14.35
C LEU A 60 -18.30 -17.77 14.74
N HIS A 61 -18.22 -17.24 15.96
CA HIS A 61 -16.94 -16.83 16.50
C HIS A 61 -16.03 -18.05 16.74
N ILE A 62 -14.75 -17.90 16.41
CA ILE A 62 -13.68 -18.85 16.68
C ILE A 62 -12.63 -18.19 17.58
N TYR A 63 -12.05 -18.97 18.48
CA TYR A 63 -10.83 -18.62 19.20
C TYR A 63 -9.63 -19.09 18.37
N SER A 64 -8.59 -18.27 18.22
CA SER A 64 -7.32 -18.71 17.64
C SER A 64 -6.13 -18.32 18.50
N ASP A 65 -5.05 -19.09 18.43
CA ASP A 65 -3.79 -18.76 19.07
C ASP A 65 -2.63 -19.43 18.36
N GLN A 66 -1.41 -19.02 18.70
CA GLN A 66 -0.19 -19.61 18.18
C GLN A 66 0.91 -19.75 19.23
N PHE A 67 1.85 -20.66 18.98
CA PHE A 67 3.07 -20.84 19.77
C PHE A 67 4.22 -21.37 18.92
N PRO A 68 5.48 -21.05 19.28
CA PRO A 68 6.64 -21.50 18.52
C PRO A 68 6.82 -23.02 18.59
N VAL A 69 7.25 -23.61 17.48
CA VAL A 69 7.64 -25.01 17.35
C VAL A 69 9.00 -25.12 16.66
N ASN A 70 9.71 -26.24 16.87
CA ASN A 70 11.11 -26.35 16.46
C ASN A 70 11.30 -26.75 14.98
N LYS A 71 10.26 -27.21 14.29
CA LYS A 71 10.34 -27.73 12.92
C LYS A 71 8.98 -27.69 12.23
N TYR A 72 9.00 -27.65 10.90
CA TYR A 72 7.83 -27.90 10.07
C TYR A 72 7.32 -29.35 10.24
N GLY A 73 6.03 -29.55 10.04
CA GLY A 73 5.39 -30.85 10.09
C GLY A 73 3.88 -30.75 10.21
N ASP A 74 3.22 -31.90 10.37
CA ASP A 74 1.81 -31.92 10.74
C ASP A 74 1.70 -31.75 12.25
N ILE A 75 0.72 -30.97 12.67
CA ILE A 75 0.34 -30.84 14.08
C ILE A 75 -1.10 -31.30 14.25
N GLN A 76 -1.32 -32.19 15.20
CA GLN A 76 -2.64 -32.67 15.58
C GLN A 76 -2.88 -32.38 17.05
N PHE A 77 -4.06 -31.81 17.36
CA PHE A 77 -4.51 -31.56 18.71
C PHE A 77 -5.55 -32.60 19.15
N GLU A 78 -5.37 -33.11 20.37
CA GLU A 78 -6.34 -33.91 21.10
C GLU A 78 -6.89 -33.07 22.27
N ILE A 79 -8.21 -33.02 22.40
CA ILE A 79 -8.87 -32.32 23.51
C ILE A 79 -8.89 -33.26 24.72
N ILE A 80 -8.07 -32.98 25.72
CA ILE A 80 -7.97 -33.79 26.95
C ILE A 80 -8.90 -33.31 28.06
N GLY A 81 -9.49 -32.12 27.92
CA GLY A 81 -10.53 -31.61 28.80
C GLY A 81 -10.89 -30.16 28.52
N TYR A 82 -12.07 -29.73 28.95
CA TYR A 82 -12.52 -28.34 28.90
C TYR A 82 -13.46 -28.01 30.08
N GLN A 83 -13.60 -26.73 30.37
CA GLN A 83 -14.63 -26.18 31.25
C GLN A 83 -15.58 -25.32 30.41
N SER A 84 -16.87 -25.42 30.71
CA SER A 84 -17.93 -24.67 30.03
C SER A 84 -18.96 -24.16 31.03
N GLU A 85 -19.71 -23.15 30.63
CA GLU A 85 -20.87 -22.66 31.38
C GLU A 85 -22.05 -22.39 30.45
N GLU A 86 -23.27 -22.59 30.96
CA GLU A 86 -24.51 -22.29 30.23
C GLU A 86 -24.55 -20.80 29.85
N THR A 87 -25.03 -20.52 28.64
CA THR A 87 -25.25 -19.15 28.17
C THR A 87 -26.67 -18.98 27.63
N SER A 88 -27.21 -17.77 27.73
CA SER A 88 -28.59 -17.43 27.38
C SER A 88 -28.80 -17.23 25.86
N ILE A 89 -27.89 -17.74 25.02
CA ILE A 89 -27.87 -17.46 23.58
C ILE A 89 -29.02 -18.16 22.85
N THR A 90 -29.69 -17.42 21.97
CA THR A 90 -30.54 -17.96 20.90
C THR A 90 -29.95 -17.57 19.55
N THR A 91 -29.68 -18.55 18.70
CA THR A 91 -29.13 -18.35 17.35
C THR A 91 -29.89 -19.19 16.32
N LYS A 92 -29.98 -18.69 15.08
CA LYS A 92 -30.44 -19.44 13.90
C LYS A 92 -29.34 -20.31 13.30
N THR A 93 -28.08 -20.05 13.66
CA THR A 93 -26.91 -20.80 13.21
C THR A 93 -26.78 -22.11 13.97
N ASN A 94 -26.45 -23.20 13.28
CA ASN A 94 -26.20 -24.48 13.93
C ASN A 94 -24.88 -24.45 14.74
N ILE A 95 -25.01 -24.44 16.08
CA ILE A 95 -23.87 -24.64 16.99
C ILE A 95 -23.44 -26.12 16.97
N PRO A 96 -22.15 -26.42 16.85
CA PRO A 96 -21.65 -27.79 16.89
C PRO A 96 -21.92 -28.45 18.26
N THR A 97 -22.09 -29.77 18.26
CA THR A 97 -22.30 -30.57 19.49
C THR A 97 -20.99 -31.08 20.10
N SER A 98 -19.86 -30.79 19.47
CA SER A 98 -18.51 -31.14 19.93
C SER A 98 -17.51 -30.10 19.44
N ILE A 99 -16.40 -29.93 20.18
CA ILE A 99 -15.34 -29.00 19.81
C ILE A 99 -14.42 -29.68 18.78
N SER A 100 -14.17 -29.00 17.66
CA SER A 100 -13.15 -29.39 16.68
C SER A 100 -12.05 -28.34 16.66
N VAL A 101 -10.79 -28.79 16.71
CA VAL A 101 -9.61 -27.93 16.64
C VAL A 101 -9.03 -28.02 15.24
N ASN A 102 -8.94 -26.88 14.55
CA ASN A 102 -8.21 -26.74 13.30
C ASN A 102 -6.79 -26.28 13.63
N SER A 103 -5.79 -26.80 12.92
CA SER A 103 -4.40 -26.42 13.16
C SER A 103 -3.49 -26.63 11.96
N HIS A 104 -2.42 -25.83 11.89
CA HIS A 104 -1.34 -25.97 10.93
C HIS A 104 -0.05 -25.37 11.50
N ILE A 105 1.09 -25.62 10.85
CA ILE A 105 2.34 -24.94 11.14
C ILE A 105 2.60 -23.93 10.02
N ALA A 106 2.75 -22.66 10.39
CA ALA A 106 3.21 -21.60 9.49
C ALA A 106 4.71 -21.35 9.72
N GLN A 107 5.38 -20.92 8.67
CA GLN A 107 6.77 -20.48 8.72
C GLN A 107 6.81 -18.96 8.53
N GLU A 108 7.61 -18.27 9.34
CA GLU A 108 7.92 -16.86 9.14
C GLU A 108 9.38 -16.60 9.55
N ARG A 109 10.15 -15.91 8.70
CA ARG A 109 11.58 -15.63 8.95
C ARG A 109 12.36 -16.86 9.43
N ARG A 110 12.12 -18.01 8.78
CA ARG A 110 12.74 -19.31 9.10
C ARG A 110 12.42 -19.85 10.50
N ASN A 111 11.47 -19.25 11.20
CA ASN A 111 10.90 -19.75 12.45
C ASN A 111 9.56 -20.42 12.17
N TYR A 112 9.19 -21.39 13.01
CA TYR A 112 7.94 -22.13 12.86
C TYR A 112 6.99 -21.82 14.02
N ASN A 113 5.74 -21.51 13.69
CA ASN A 113 4.68 -21.33 14.66
C ASN A 113 3.55 -22.32 14.39
N ALA A 114 3.16 -23.06 15.42
CA ALA A 114 1.93 -23.83 15.40
C ALA A 114 0.75 -22.90 15.65
N ILE A 115 -0.18 -22.88 14.69
CA ILE A 115 -1.42 -22.11 14.73
C ILE A 115 -2.56 -23.08 14.99
N TYR A 116 -3.48 -22.73 15.88
CA TYR A 116 -4.71 -23.49 16.08
C TYR A 116 -5.92 -22.61 16.35
N SER A 117 -7.10 -23.12 15.99
CA SER A 117 -8.37 -22.43 16.22
C SER A 117 -9.52 -23.42 16.49
N PHE A 118 -10.55 -22.95 17.19
CA PHE A 118 -11.77 -23.73 17.47
C PHE A 118 -12.96 -22.82 17.77
N ILE A 119 -14.19 -23.32 17.59
CA ILE A 119 -15.42 -22.63 17.98
C ILE A 119 -15.60 -22.80 19.51
N PRO A 120 -15.62 -21.73 20.33
CA PRO A 120 -15.74 -21.82 21.78
C PRO A 120 -17.19 -21.89 22.27
N PHE A 121 -18.07 -22.48 21.46
CA PHE A 121 -19.48 -22.73 21.77
C PHE A 121 -19.83 -24.18 21.45
N ILE A 122 -20.59 -24.80 22.33
CA ILE A 122 -21.12 -26.16 22.12
C ILE A 122 -22.60 -26.23 22.47
N LYS A 123 -23.35 -27.07 21.75
CA LYS A 123 -24.72 -27.40 22.13
C LYS A 123 -24.72 -28.68 22.97
N ASN A 124 -25.20 -28.58 24.21
CA ASN A 124 -25.33 -29.72 25.10
C ASN A 124 -26.44 -30.66 24.61
N ASN A 125 -26.09 -31.90 24.25
CA ASN A 125 -27.03 -32.88 23.72
C ASN A 125 -28.13 -33.31 24.70
N ASN A 126 -27.89 -33.18 26.02
CA ASN A 126 -28.84 -33.61 27.05
C ASN A 126 -29.86 -32.51 27.39
N THR A 127 -29.42 -31.25 27.44
CA THR A 127 -30.28 -30.12 27.82
C THR A 127 -30.79 -29.31 26.62
N GLY A 128 -30.18 -29.48 25.45
CA GLY A 128 -30.45 -28.70 24.24
C GLY A 128 -29.96 -27.26 24.29
N LYS A 129 -29.36 -26.84 25.41
CA LYS A 129 -28.86 -25.48 25.65
C LYS A 129 -27.46 -25.29 25.10
N ILE A 130 -27.10 -24.03 24.85
CA ILE A 130 -25.76 -23.64 24.41
C ILE A 130 -24.89 -23.37 25.64
N GLU A 131 -23.66 -23.86 25.59
CA GLU A 131 -22.62 -23.59 26.58
C GLU A 131 -21.45 -22.90 25.90
N ARG A 132 -20.81 -21.96 26.59
CA ARG A 132 -19.57 -21.32 26.16
C ARG A 132 -18.38 -21.93 26.89
N ILE A 133 -17.26 -22.09 26.19
CA ILE A 133 -16.03 -22.66 26.75
C ILE A 133 -15.27 -21.57 27.52
N THR A 134 -14.92 -21.81 28.78
CA THR A 134 -14.14 -20.87 29.62
C THR A 134 -12.68 -21.28 29.76
N GLU A 135 -12.39 -22.58 29.64
CA GLU A 135 -11.04 -23.14 29.61
C GLU A 135 -11.00 -24.38 28.72
N ILE A 136 -9.93 -24.56 27.95
CA ILE A 136 -9.66 -25.78 27.19
C ILE A 136 -8.23 -26.27 27.43
N LYS A 137 -8.06 -27.59 27.49
CA LYS A 137 -6.77 -28.27 27.58
C LYS A 137 -6.57 -29.10 26.33
N LEU A 138 -5.54 -28.75 25.58
CA LEU A 138 -5.18 -29.38 24.33
C LEU A 138 -3.83 -30.07 24.49
N GLN A 139 -3.78 -31.35 24.15
CA GLN A 139 -2.53 -32.07 23.96
C GLN A 139 -2.20 -32.05 22.48
N TYR A 140 -0.94 -31.85 22.11
CA TYR A 140 -0.55 -31.91 20.70
C TYR A 140 0.62 -32.87 20.47
N ASN A 141 0.66 -33.43 19.26
CA ASN A 141 1.81 -34.15 18.74
C ASN A 141 2.21 -33.52 17.41
N THR A 142 3.51 -33.35 17.20
CA THR A 142 4.09 -32.95 15.92
C THR A 142 4.71 -34.16 15.25
N THR A 143 4.29 -34.46 14.02
CA THR A 143 4.98 -35.44 13.19
C THR A 143 5.89 -34.70 12.23
N SER A 144 7.19 -34.97 12.32
CA SER A 144 8.14 -34.44 11.34
C SER A 144 7.88 -35.12 10.01
N ASN A 145 7.39 -34.36 9.05
CA ASN A 145 7.52 -34.75 7.66
C ASN A 145 8.97 -34.50 7.26
N ASN A 146 9.67 -35.55 6.81
CA ASN A 146 10.99 -35.35 6.21
C ASN A 146 10.77 -34.45 4.99
N LEU A 147 11.34 -33.24 5.01
CA LEU A 147 11.39 -32.32 3.87
C LEU A 147 12.02 -32.98 2.61
N SER A 148 12.62 -34.17 2.74
CA SER A 148 13.35 -34.91 1.70
C SER A 148 12.51 -35.42 0.51
N ASN A 149 11.20 -35.18 0.48
CA ASN A 149 10.34 -35.57 -0.66
C ASN A 149 9.76 -34.37 -1.44
N PHE A 150 10.00 -33.14 -1.02
CA PHE A 150 9.77 -31.98 -1.87
C PHE A 150 11.03 -31.77 -2.71
N ARG A 151 10.92 -31.92 -4.03
CA ARG A 151 11.89 -31.28 -4.94
C ARG A 151 11.62 -29.79 -4.82
N GLY A 152 12.28 -29.15 -3.86
CA GLY A 152 11.94 -27.81 -3.39
C GLY A 152 12.45 -26.74 -4.33
N GLY A 153 11.54 -26.11 -5.08
CA GLY A 153 11.80 -24.88 -5.84
C GLY A 153 12.94 -24.95 -6.85
N PRO A 154 13.28 -23.81 -7.49
CA PRO A 154 14.48 -23.73 -8.33
C PRO A 154 15.75 -23.81 -7.48
N GLU A 155 16.78 -24.52 -7.96
CA GLU A 155 18.14 -24.34 -7.44
C GLU A 155 18.71 -23.04 -8.04
N PHE A 156 18.65 -21.94 -7.28
CA PHE A 156 19.02 -20.61 -7.77
C PHE A 156 20.48 -20.52 -8.24
N LYS A 157 20.70 -20.29 -9.53
CA LYS A 157 22.00 -20.09 -10.17
C LYS A 157 22.70 -18.86 -9.61
N ASN A 158 24.03 -18.90 -9.58
CA ASN A 158 24.85 -17.75 -9.15
C ASN A 158 25.14 -16.74 -10.27
N SER A 159 24.64 -16.99 -11.48
CA SER A 159 24.96 -16.19 -12.65
C SER A 159 23.93 -16.41 -13.75
N SER A 160 23.39 -15.33 -14.32
CA SER A 160 22.49 -15.39 -15.47
C SER A 160 23.25 -15.66 -16.77
N ILE A 161 22.59 -16.35 -17.69
CA ILE A 161 23.02 -16.50 -19.08
C ILE A 161 22.98 -15.17 -19.86
N LEU A 162 22.28 -14.14 -19.36
CA LEU A 162 22.17 -12.81 -19.96
C LEU A 162 23.29 -11.83 -19.55
N LYS A 163 24.30 -12.27 -18.80
CA LYS A 163 25.37 -11.41 -18.29
C LYS A 163 26.36 -10.89 -19.33
N ASP A 164 26.36 -11.47 -20.53
CA ASP A 164 27.34 -11.21 -21.58
C ASP A 164 26.78 -11.50 -22.98
N GLY A 165 27.50 -11.02 -24.00
CA GLY A 165 27.13 -11.14 -25.41
C GLY A 165 26.41 -9.89 -25.93
N LYS A 166 25.94 -9.98 -27.18
CA LYS A 166 24.91 -9.07 -27.71
C LYS A 166 23.57 -9.77 -27.65
N ILE A 167 22.58 -9.15 -27.03
CA ILE A 167 21.32 -9.79 -26.67
C ILE A 167 20.15 -8.98 -27.23
N TYR A 168 19.26 -9.67 -27.95
CA TYR A 168 18.10 -9.05 -28.59
C TYR A 168 16.83 -9.77 -28.17
N LYS A 169 15.84 -9.04 -27.68
CA LYS A 169 14.54 -9.57 -27.25
C LYS A 169 13.58 -9.65 -28.44
N ILE A 170 12.87 -10.76 -28.55
CA ILE A 170 11.83 -11.04 -29.54
C ILE A 170 10.61 -11.62 -28.83
N ALA A 171 9.43 -11.43 -29.42
CA ALA A 171 8.16 -11.93 -28.87
C ALA A 171 7.44 -12.88 -29.85
N VAL A 172 6.67 -13.81 -29.28
CA VAL A 172 5.84 -14.78 -29.99
C VAL A 172 4.46 -14.83 -29.34
N SER A 173 3.39 -14.80 -30.14
CA SER A 173 2.00 -14.77 -29.64
C SER A 173 1.33 -16.14 -29.58
N GLU A 174 1.90 -17.15 -30.25
CA GLU A 174 1.32 -18.49 -30.32
C GLU A 174 2.38 -19.57 -30.54
N SER A 175 2.14 -20.78 -30.02
CA SER A 175 3.08 -21.91 -30.18
C SER A 175 3.22 -22.35 -31.64
N GLY A 176 4.43 -22.64 -32.11
CA GLY A 176 4.66 -23.14 -33.46
C GLY A 176 6.09 -23.00 -33.97
N ILE A 177 6.28 -23.28 -35.26
CA ILE A 177 7.56 -23.08 -35.95
C ILE A 177 7.67 -21.61 -36.37
N TYR A 178 8.73 -20.96 -35.90
CA TYR A 178 9.08 -19.58 -36.24
C TYR A 178 10.28 -19.53 -37.17
N LYS A 179 10.25 -18.58 -38.09
CA LYS A 179 11.34 -18.29 -39.03
C LYS A 179 11.89 -16.89 -38.78
N ILE A 180 13.20 -16.82 -38.59
CA ILE A 180 13.96 -15.57 -38.49
C ILE A 180 14.85 -15.49 -39.71
N SER A 181 14.56 -14.55 -40.60
CA SER A 181 15.32 -14.27 -41.81
C SER A 181 16.43 -13.25 -41.57
N LYS A 182 17.32 -13.06 -42.55
CA LYS A 182 18.33 -11.98 -42.50
C LYS A 182 17.70 -10.60 -42.30
N ASP A 183 16.59 -10.32 -43.00
CA ASP A 183 15.85 -9.05 -42.87
C ASP A 183 15.32 -8.83 -41.44
N ASP A 184 14.93 -9.90 -40.73
CA ASP A 184 14.51 -9.80 -39.33
C ASP A 184 15.70 -9.50 -38.40
N LEU A 185 16.89 -10.08 -38.66
CA LEU A 185 18.11 -9.75 -37.94
C LEU A 185 18.55 -8.30 -38.20
N ASP A 186 18.52 -7.84 -39.45
CA ASP A 186 18.87 -6.46 -39.80
C ASP A 186 17.94 -5.45 -39.13
N LYS A 187 16.63 -5.76 -39.05
CA LYS A 187 15.64 -4.95 -38.30
C LYS A 187 15.86 -4.92 -36.79
N LEU A 188 16.47 -5.96 -36.22
CA LEU A 188 16.92 -5.97 -34.82
C LEU A 188 18.17 -5.11 -34.60
N GLY A 189 18.75 -4.53 -35.66
CA GLY A 189 20.02 -3.80 -35.60
C GLY A 189 21.25 -4.72 -35.56
N ILE A 190 21.07 -6.00 -35.89
CA ILE A 190 22.16 -6.98 -35.95
C ILE A 190 22.85 -6.82 -37.31
N GLU A 191 24.12 -6.42 -37.32
CA GLU A 191 24.95 -6.45 -38.54
C GLU A 191 25.21 -7.91 -38.96
N SER A 192 24.32 -8.46 -39.78
CA SER A 192 24.36 -9.84 -40.28
C SER A 192 25.57 -10.12 -41.17
N ASP A 193 26.11 -9.09 -41.84
CA ASP A 193 27.32 -9.16 -42.66
C ASP A 193 28.57 -9.36 -41.78
N GLY A 194 28.94 -10.62 -41.53
CA GLY A 194 30.14 -11.00 -40.75
C GLY A 194 29.85 -11.78 -39.46
N ILE A 195 28.58 -12.06 -39.15
CA ILE A 195 28.22 -12.97 -38.05
C ILE A 195 28.40 -14.40 -38.53
N ASN A 196 29.19 -15.17 -37.77
CA ASN A 196 29.23 -16.61 -37.92
C ASN A 196 27.91 -17.20 -37.40
N PRO A 197 27.06 -17.83 -38.23
CA PRO A 197 25.76 -18.34 -37.78
C PRO A 197 25.87 -19.35 -36.65
N LYS A 198 27.02 -20.04 -36.51
CA LYS A 198 27.31 -20.95 -35.39
C LYS A 198 27.21 -20.29 -34.02
N LYS A 199 27.46 -18.98 -33.94
CA LYS A 199 27.48 -18.21 -32.68
C LYS A 199 26.11 -17.69 -32.25
N ILE A 200 25.07 -17.96 -33.04
CA ILE A 200 23.70 -17.55 -32.72
C ILE A 200 23.06 -18.59 -31.80
N GLN A 201 22.54 -18.11 -30.68
CA GLN A 201 21.76 -18.85 -29.69
C GLN A 201 20.36 -18.24 -29.59
N ILE A 202 19.34 -19.05 -29.30
CA ILE A 202 18.01 -18.58 -28.90
C ILE A 202 17.75 -19.06 -27.48
N LEU A 203 17.47 -18.13 -26.57
CA LEU A 203 17.22 -18.37 -25.16
C LEU A 203 15.75 -18.06 -24.84
N GLY A 204 15.11 -18.82 -23.97
CA GLY A 204 13.71 -18.59 -23.63
C GLY A 204 13.06 -19.80 -23.00
N ASN A 205 12.10 -19.57 -22.11
CA ASN A 205 11.45 -20.65 -21.37
C ASN A 205 10.14 -21.08 -22.06
N PRO A 206 9.85 -22.39 -22.09
CA PRO A 206 8.67 -22.95 -22.76
C PRO A 206 7.41 -22.85 -21.92
N ASN A 207 7.57 -22.54 -20.62
CA ASN A 207 6.47 -22.39 -19.68
C ASN A 207 5.74 -21.09 -20.01
N GLY A 208 4.41 -21.14 -20.02
CA GLY A 208 3.53 -19.96 -20.08
C GLY A 208 3.65 -19.12 -18.81
N MET A 209 2.53 -18.89 -18.13
CA MET A 209 2.53 -18.25 -16.80
C MET A 209 3.35 -19.08 -15.78
N ASN A 210 4.21 -18.44 -14.99
CA ASN A 210 4.87 -19.14 -13.88
C ASN A 210 3.85 -19.58 -12.82
N PRO A 211 4.08 -20.70 -12.13
CA PRO A 211 3.20 -21.14 -11.07
C PRO A 211 3.24 -20.20 -9.87
N GLU A 212 2.06 -19.91 -9.32
CA GLU A 212 1.91 -19.08 -8.12
C GLU A 212 2.27 -19.82 -6.83
N GLU A 213 2.44 -21.14 -6.84
CA GLU A 213 2.90 -21.93 -5.68
C GLU A 213 4.44 -21.97 -5.62
N ASN A 214 5.04 -21.83 -4.44
CA ASN A 214 6.51 -21.83 -4.27
C ASN A 214 7.14 -23.21 -4.48
N SER A 215 6.37 -24.29 -4.29
CA SER A 215 6.85 -25.68 -4.41
C SER A 215 6.83 -26.23 -5.83
N ALA A 216 6.29 -25.48 -6.80
CA ALA A 216 6.21 -25.94 -8.17
C ALA A 216 7.58 -25.89 -8.86
N ASP A 217 7.85 -26.89 -9.71
CA ASP A 217 9.08 -26.93 -10.52
C ASP A 217 9.08 -25.77 -11.53
N ILE A 218 10.15 -24.96 -11.53
CA ILE A 218 10.32 -23.84 -12.48
C ILE A 218 11.74 -23.79 -13.04
N TYR A 219 11.87 -23.13 -14.19
CA TYR A 219 13.18 -22.74 -14.73
C TYR A 219 13.67 -21.51 -13.99
N ASP A 220 14.80 -21.65 -13.30
CA ASP A 220 15.43 -20.59 -12.53
C ASP A 220 15.91 -19.39 -13.39
N ASP A 221 16.52 -19.69 -14.53
CA ASP A 221 17.04 -18.73 -15.51
C ASP A 221 16.73 -19.28 -16.92
N LEU A 222 16.93 -18.47 -17.95
CA LEU A 222 16.64 -18.85 -19.33
C LEU A 222 17.37 -20.12 -19.77
N ILE A 223 16.66 -20.97 -20.53
CA ILE A 223 17.25 -22.13 -21.20
C ILE A 223 17.61 -21.83 -22.66
N GLU A 224 18.62 -22.51 -23.18
CA GLU A 224 18.98 -22.46 -24.60
C GLU A 224 18.14 -23.45 -25.42
N ASN A 225 17.48 -22.93 -26.46
CA ASN A 225 16.59 -23.68 -27.36
C ASN A 225 17.37 -24.24 -28.56
N SER A 226 17.00 -25.45 -29.00
CA SER A 226 17.56 -26.04 -30.21
C SER A 226 17.08 -25.30 -31.47
N ILE A 227 18.00 -24.83 -32.30
CA ILE A 227 17.68 -24.14 -33.55
C ILE A 227 18.18 -24.89 -34.79
N PHE A 228 17.54 -24.67 -35.92
CA PHE A 228 17.99 -25.10 -37.24
C PHE A 228 18.39 -23.87 -38.04
N ILE A 229 19.56 -23.88 -38.67
CA ILE A 229 20.01 -22.78 -39.54
C ILE A 229 20.23 -23.33 -40.95
N GLN A 230 19.44 -22.82 -41.90
CA GLN A 230 19.70 -23.04 -43.31
C GLN A 230 20.83 -22.11 -43.75
N GLY A 231 21.87 -22.65 -44.38
CA GLY A 231 23.02 -21.87 -44.89
C GLY A 231 24.27 -21.86 -44.01
N GLU A 232 24.22 -22.40 -42.78
CA GLU A 232 25.32 -22.30 -41.79
C GLU A 232 26.73 -22.70 -42.27
N ALA A 233 26.84 -23.58 -43.26
CA ALA A 233 28.08 -24.27 -43.62
C ALA A 233 29.20 -23.37 -44.15
N ASP A 234 28.88 -22.23 -44.77
CA ASP A 234 29.86 -21.30 -45.34
C ASP A 234 30.37 -20.27 -44.31
N GLY A 235 29.77 -20.22 -43.11
CA GLY A 235 30.17 -19.34 -42.03
C GLY A 235 29.73 -17.88 -42.19
N SER A 236 28.87 -17.58 -43.17
CA SER A 236 28.21 -16.29 -43.39
C SER A 236 26.70 -16.42 -43.19
N PHE A 237 26.00 -15.33 -42.88
CA PHE A 237 24.53 -15.31 -42.87
C PHE A 237 24.03 -14.53 -44.09
N ASP A 238 23.79 -15.25 -45.19
CA ASP A 238 23.45 -14.69 -46.48
C ASP A 238 21.93 -14.41 -46.62
N ASN A 239 21.52 -13.72 -47.69
CA ASN A 239 20.11 -13.32 -47.89
C ASN A 239 19.14 -14.51 -48.02
N SER A 240 19.63 -15.70 -48.36
CA SER A 240 18.83 -16.94 -48.44
C SER A 240 18.74 -17.69 -47.11
N ASP A 241 19.50 -17.27 -46.11
CA ASP A 241 19.66 -17.99 -44.86
C ASP A 241 18.56 -17.60 -43.89
N PHE A 242 18.22 -18.55 -43.03
CA PHE A 242 17.19 -18.37 -42.02
C PHE A 242 17.38 -19.34 -40.86
N ILE A 243 16.87 -18.93 -39.71
CA ILE A 243 16.82 -19.73 -38.50
C ILE A 243 15.38 -20.23 -38.34
N LEU A 244 15.22 -21.52 -38.04
CA LEU A 244 13.98 -22.11 -37.58
C LEU A 244 14.13 -22.59 -36.15
N PHE A 245 13.10 -22.38 -35.34
CA PHE A 245 12.98 -22.98 -34.02
C PHE A 245 11.51 -23.17 -33.69
N TYR A 246 11.23 -24.09 -32.76
CA TYR A 246 9.89 -24.24 -32.21
C TYR A 246 9.78 -23.35 -30.97
N ALA A 247 8.84 -22.42 -30.99
CA ALA A 247 8.55 -21.54 -29.86
C ALA A 247 7.23 -21.95 -29.22
N HIS A 248 7.19 -21.98 -27.89
CA HIS A 248 5.95 -22.02 -27.12
C HIS A 248 5.40 -20.59 -26.96
N GLY A 249 4.11 -20.41 -27.22
CA GLY A 249 3.37 -19.18 -26.93
C GLY A 249 3.08 -19.01 -25.43
N PRO A 250 2.34 -17.96 -25.05
CA PRO A 250 2.06 -17.65 -23.65
C PRO A 250 1.10 -18.65 -22.98
N HIS A 251 0.22 -19.29 -23.74
CA HIS A 251 -0.75 -20.25 -23.21
C HIS A 251 -0.25 -21.69 -23.35
N THR A 252 -0.56 -22.53 -22.36
CA THR A 252 -0.14 -23.94 -22.35
C THR A 252 -1.34 -24.88 -22.40
N TRP A 253 -1.16 -26.06 -22.99
CA TRP A 253 -2.18 -27.11 -22.98
C TRP A 253 -1.55 -28.46 -22.67
N ASN A 254 -1.96 -29.05 -21.56
CA ASN A 254 -1.71 -30.46 -21.26
C ASN A 254 -3.00 -31.26 -21.46
N PRO A 255 -3.01 -32.31 -22.32
CA PRO A 255 -4.17 -33.19 -22.47
C PRO A 255 -4.63 -33.89 -21.18
N GLU A 256 -3.79 -33.95 -20.13
CA GLU A 256 -4.12 -34.56 -18.83
C GLU A 256 -4.57 -33.55 -17.77
N ASP A 257 -3.97 -32.36 -17.71
CA ASP A 257 -4.24 -31.36 -16.66
C ASP A 257 -5.19 -30.20 -17.08
N ASN A 258 -5.39 -30.01 -18.40
CA ASN A 258 -6.16 -28.96 -19.11
C ASN A 258 -5.33 -27.76 -19.66
N TYR A 259 -6.03 -26.81 -20.29
CA TYR A 259 -5.50 -25.56 -20.84
C TYR A 259 -5.28 -24.52 -19.75
N THR A 260 -4.17 -23.80 -19.81
CA THR A 260 -3.83 -22.69 -18.92
C THR A 260 -3.69 -21.42 -19.75
N HIS A 261 -4.57 -20.45 -19.50
CA HIS A 261 -4.51 -19.12 -20.06
C HIS A 261 -3.49 -18.28 -19.28
N ASN A 262 -2.56 -17.60 -19.96
CA ASN A 262 -1.74 -16.59 -19.31
C ASN A 262 -2.57 -15.30 -19.14
N ILE A 263 -2.78 -14.91 -17.88
CA ILE A 263 -3.57 -13.74 -17.51
C ILE A 263 -2.75 -12.45 -17.49
N TYR A 264 -1.42 -12.53 -17.55
CA TYR A 264 -0.54 -11.37 -17.41
C TYR A 264 0.00 -10.84 -18.74
N ASP A 265 0.15 -11.70 -19.75
CA ASP A 265 0.77 -11.33 -21.03
C ASP A 265 0.20 -12.16 -22.19
N ASP A 266 0.00 -11.50 -23.33
CA ASP A 266 -0.45 -12.13 -24.59
C ASP A 266 0.72 -12.62 -25.46
N ASN A 267 1.96 -12.46 -24.99
CA ASN A 267 3.16 -12.95 -25.64
C ASN A 267 4.02 -13.80 -24.70
N ASN A 268 4.79 -14.69 -25.32
CA ASN A 268 6.00 -15.24 -24.72
C ASN A 268 7.23 -14.61 -25.38
N TYR A 269 8.36 -14.52 -24.67
CA TYR A 269 9.56 -13.88 -25.18
C TYR A 269 10.76 -14.82 -25.22
N TYR A 270 11.58 -14.58 -26.23
CA TYR A 270 12.84 -15.26 -26.47
C TYR A 270 13.93 -14.22 -26.71
N PHE A 271 15.18 -14.63 -26.55
CA PHE A 271 16.34 -13.76 -26.66
C PHE A 271 17.33 -14.36 -27.65
N ILE A 272 17.68 -13.60 -28.69
CA ILE A 272 18.76 -13.94 -29.60
C ILE A 272 20.05 -13.46 -28.95
N LYS A 273 20.95 -14.39 -28.65
CA LYS A 273 22.28 -14.09 -28.11
C LYS A 273 23.34 -14.40 -29.14
N ILE A 274 24.21 -13.42 -29.41
CA ILE A 274 25.40 -13.59 -30.23
C ILE A 274 26.61 -13.57 -29.30
N GLY A 275 27.15 -14.77 -29.05
CA GLY A 275 28.20 -14.99 -28.06
C GLY A 275 29.50 -15.56 -28.65
N SER A 276 30.36 -16.05 -27.76
CA SER A 276 31.60 -16.74 -28.14
C SER A 276 31.44 -18.26 -28.25
N VAL A 277 30.32 -18.81 -27.78
CA VAL A 277 30.01 -20.24 -27.76
C VAL A 277 29.15 -20.61 -28.97
N ASP A 278 29.29 -21.84 -29.46
CA ASP A 278 28.44 -22.35 -30.54
C ASP A 278 27.04 -22.64 -29.98
N GLY A 279 25.99 -22.18 -30.67
CA GLY A 279 24.63 -22.35 -30.22
C GLY A 279 24.09 -23.77 -30.43
N LYS A 280 23.10 -24.14 -29.63
CA LYS A 280 22.46 -25.45 -29.67
C LYS A 280 21.74 -25.69 -31.01
N ARG A 281 21.92 -26.88 -31.59
CA ARG A 281 21.31 -27.26 -32.89
C ARG A 281 20.37 -28.43 -32.76
N VAL A 282 19.28 -28.41 -33.54
CA VAL A 282 18.39 -29.57 -33.70
C VAL A 282 19.20 -30.77 -34.21
N GLN A 283 19.27 -31.82 -33.41
CA GLN A 283 19.98 -33.06 -33.75
C GLN A 283 19.03 -34.11 -34.33
N ASN A 284 19.55 -35.02 -35.14
CA ASN A 284 18.74 -36.13 -35.66
C ASN A 284 18.48 -37.20 -34.59
N LYS A 285 17.23 -37.64 -34.49
CA LYS A 285 16.79 -38.78 -33.68
C LYS A 285 16.42 -39.93 -34.61
N GLN A 286 17.11 -41.05 -34.43
CA GLN A 286 16.93 -42.24 -35.25
C GLN A 286 15.51 -42.81 -35.14
N ASN A 287 14.99 -43.32 -36.25
CA ASN A 287 13.70 -44.04 -36.27
C ASN A 287 13.85 -45.44 -35.64
N ILE A 288 12.87 -45.87 -34.84
CA ILE A 288 12.89 -47.19 -34.21
C ILE A 288 12.07 -48.19 -35.02
N THR A 289 12.66 -49.32 -35.41
CA THR A 289 11.98 -50.39 -36.15
C THR A 289 11.46 -51.51 -35.23
N GLY A 290 10.17 -51.86 -35.30
CA GLY A 290 9.54 -52.90 -34.47
C GLY A 290 8.08 -53.22 -34.84
N ASN A 291 7.44 -54.16 -34.12
CA ASN A 291 6.00 -54.42 -34.21
C ASN A 291 5.25 -53.35 -33.40
N ASN A 292 4.65 -52.37 -34.10
CA ASN A 292 4.17 -51.15 -33.46
C ASN A 292 2.70 -50.91 -33.81
N THR A 293 1.96 -50.33 -32.86
CA THR A 293 0.65 -49.73 -33.16
C THR A 293 0.90 -48.41 -33.87
N PHE A 294 0.33 -48.24 -35.06
CA PHE A 294 0.39 -46.98 -35.82
C PHE A 294 -0.97 -46.30 -35.83
N SER A 295 -0.98 -44.99 -35.68
CA SER A 295 -2.17 -44.16 -35.88
C SER A 295 -1.94 -43.12 -36.96
N SER A 296 -3.02 -42.80 -37.68
CA SER A 296 -3.10 -41.62 -38.56
C SER A 296 -3.99 -40.54 -37.95
N ASN A 297 -4.18 -40.59 -36.63
CA ASN A 297 -4.97 -39.66 -35.84
C ASN A 297 -4.18 -39.20 -34.61
N TYR A 298 -4.51 -38.02 -34.10
CA TYR A 298 -3.88 -37.37 -32.96
C TYR A 298 -4.89 -36.61 -32.10
N ASN A 299 -4.57 -36.37 -30.83
CA ASN A 299 -5.38 -35.54 -29.93
C ASN A 299 -5.02 -34.07 -30.12
N THR A 300 -6.03 -33.20 -30.19
CA THR A 300 -5.87 -31.74 -30.31
C THR A 300 -7.02 -31.01 -29.64
N TYR A 301 -6.92 -29.69 -29.58
CA TYR A 301 -7.98 -28.81 -29.12
C TYR A 301 -8.16 -27.60 -30.05
N ARG A 302 -9.30 -26.93 -29.91
CA ARG A 302 -9.55 -25.56 -30.35
C ARG A 302 -10.28 -24.83 -29.25
N ARG A 303 -9.90 -23.59 -28.98
CA ARG A 303 -10.48 -22.77 -27.90
C ARG A 303 -10.80 -21.38 -28.41
N TYR A 304 -11.98 -20.87 -28.07
CA TYR A 304 -12.38 -19.49 -28.24
C TYR A 304 -12.42 -18.83 -26.86
N GLU A 305 -11.61 -17.79 -26.67
CA GLU A 305 -11.48 -17.03 -25.42
C GLU A 305 -10.93 -15.65 -25.78
N LYS A 306 -11.44 -14.58 -25.15
CA LYS A 306 -10.98 -13.20 -25.32
C LYS A 306 -11.15 -12.45 -24.02
N ASP A 307 -10.14 -11.70 -23.63
CA ASP A 307 -10.20 -10.84 -22.45
C ASP A 307 -10.77 -9.46 -22.86
N VAL A 308 -11.99 -9.12 -22.43
CA VAL A 308 -12.66 -7.85 -22.76
C VAL A 308 -13.24 -7.17 -21.52
N TYR A 309 -13.96 -7.91 -20.68
CA TYR A 309 -14.71 -7.38 -19.55
C TYR A 309 -14.22 -7.96 -18.22
N ASN A 310 -13.78 -7.11 -17.29
CA ASN A 310 -13.66 -7.46 -15.88
C ASN A 310 -14.96 -7.04 -15.18
N LEU A 311 -15.77 -8.01 -14.74
CA LEU A 311 -17.13 -7.72 -14.28
C LEU A 311 -17.21 -6.83 -13.03
N LEU A 312 -16.18 -6.82 -12.18
CA LEU A 312 -16.10 -5.92 -11.04
C LEU A 312 -15.58 -4.52 -11.43
N GLY A 313 -14.75 -4.43 -12.47
CA GLY A 313 -14.24 -3.17 -13.02
C GLY A 313 -15.28 -2.41 -13.84
N ASP A 314 -16.09 -3.14 -14.62
CA ASP A 314 -17.16 -2.56 -15.43
C ASP A 314 -18.37 -2.11 -14.61
N PHE A 315 -18.47 -2.57 -13.36
CA PHE A 315 -19.55 -2.19 -12.47
C PHE A 315 -19.16 -0.96 -11.67
N SER A 316 -19.77 0.20 -11.99
CA SER A 316 -19.50 1.52 -11.38
C SER A 316 -19.65 1.61 -9.85
N SER A 317 -20.15 0.55 -9.25
CA SER A 317 -20.49 0.41 -7.84
C SER A 317 -19.46 -0.44 -7.08
N THR A 318 -18.52 -1.08 -7.79
CA THR A 318 -17.39 -1.81 -7.20
C THR A 318 -16.07 -1.22 -7.67
N GLN A 319 -14.97 -1.73 -7.14
CA GLN A 319 -13.64 -1.52 -7.70
C GLN A 319 -13.26 -2.80 -8.45
N GLY A 320 -12.65 -2.66 -9.64
CA GLY A 320 -12.25 -3.82 -10.44
C GLY A 320 -11.20 -4.65 -9.74
N SER A 321 -11.25 -5.98 -9.87
CA SER A 321 -10.38 -6.90 -9.14
C SER A 321 -10.55 -8.31 -9.71
N GLY A 322 -9.64 -9.20 -9.36
CA GLY A 322 -9.67 -10.61 -9.72
C GLY A 322 -9.03 -10.91 -11.08
N LYS A 323 -8.85 -12.21 -11.31
CA LYS A 323 -8.13 -12.77 -12.47
C LYS A 323 -9.02 -13.07 -13.68
N LEU A 324 -10.35 -13.08 -13.54
CA LEU A 324 -11.25 -13.46 -14.64
C LEU A 324 -11.63 -12.27 -15.51
N TRP A 325 -11.45 -12.47 -16.82
CA TRP A 325 -11.92 -11.59 -17.88
C TRP A 325 -12.89 -12.37 -18.76
N PHE A 326 -13.87 -11.67 -19.34
CA PHE A 326 -14.90 -12.28 -20.16
C PHE A 326 -14.92 -11.65 -21.55
N SER A 327 -15.37 -12.44 -22.53
CA SER A 327 -15.42 -12.10 -23.96
C SER A 327 -16.70 -11.33 -24.31
N GLU A 328 -17.74 -12.00 -24.80
CA GLU A 328 -18.97 -11.33 -25.25
C GLU A 328 -20.02 -11.20 -24.14
N ILE A 329 -20.75 -10.09 -24.19
CA ILE A 329 -21.91 -9.81 -23.35
C ILE A 329 -23.23 -10.22 -24.05
N TYR A 330 -24.09 -10.91 -23.31
CA TYR A 330 -25.38 -11.45 -23.74
C TYR A 330 -26.50 -10.75 -22.96
N SER A 331 -26.94 -9.58 -23.42
CA SER A 331 -28.02 -8.79 -22.81
C SER A 331 -29.13 -8.47 -23.81
N SER A 332 -28.82 -7.67 -24.83
CA SER A 332 -29.72 -7.30 -25.93
C SER A 332 -29.66 -8.32 -27.07
N ASN A 333 -28.46 -8.60 -27.58
CA ASN A 333 -28.19 -9.78 -28.39
C ASN A 333 -27.88 -10.94 -27.46
N ARG A 334 -28.57 -12.07 -27.65
CA ARG A 334 -28.52 -13.22 -26.74
C ARG A 334 -28.14 -14.51 -27.43
N ASN A 335 -27.87 -14.44 -28.73
CA ASN A 335 -27.43 -15.58 -29.49
C ASN A 335 -26.14 -15.28 -30.24
N GLN A 336 -25.32 -16.33 -30.39
CA GLN A 336 -24.05 -16.24 -31.09
C GLN A 336 -23.70 -17.58 -31.72
N ASP A 337 -23.23 -17.54 -32.98
CA ASP A 337 -22.84 -18.70 -33.76
C ASP A 337 -21.31 -18.78 -33.87
N PHE A 338 -20.74 -19.86 -33.33
CA PHE A 338 -19.31 -20.16 -33.34
C PHE A 338 -18.94 -21.29 -34.33
N THR A 339 -19.89 -21.75 -35.14
CA THR A 339 -19.71 -22.86 -36.10
C THR A 339 -18.49 -22.67 -37.00
N SER A 340 -18.28 -21.46 -37.51
CA SER A 340 -17.15 -21.16 -38.40
C SER A 340 -15.80 -21.21 -37.69
N TYR A 341 -15.73 -20.81 -36.42
CA TYR A 341 -14.50 -20.82 -35.62
C TYR A 341 -14.01 -22.24 -35.34
N PHE A 342 -14.95 -23.14 -35.06
CA PHE A 342 -14.66 -24.54 -34.72
C PHE A 342 -14.55 -25.47 -35.93
N ALA A 343 -14.60 -24.95 -37.16
CA ALA A 343 -14.44 -25.76 -38.37
C ALA A 343 -12.98 -26.24 -38.55
N ASP A 344 -12.75 -27.54 -38.48
CA ASP A 344 -11.45 -28.18 -38.73
C ASP A 344 -11.56 -29.29 -39.79
N PRO A 345 -10.96 -29.15 -40.98
CA PRO A 345 -10.99 -30.19 -42.01
C PRO A 345 -10.36 -31.52 -41.57
N ASN A 346 -9.53 -31.53 -40.53
CA ASN A 346 -8.91 -32.72 -39.98
C ASN A 346 -9.73 -33.40 -38.87
N LEU A 347 -10.80 -32.80 -38.36
CA LEU A 347 -11.61 -33.40 -37.29
C LEU A 347 -12.10 -34.81 -37.66
N ASP A 348 -11.90 -35.79 -36.77
CA ASP A 348 -12.43 -37.14 -36.98
C ASP A 348 -13.83 -37.30 -36.40
N THR A 349 -14.83 -37.23 -37.28
CA THR A 349 -16.26 -37.37 -36.94
C THR A 349 -16.65 -38.77 -36.44
N ASN A 350 -15.72 -39.73 -36.43
CA ASN A 350 -15.98 -41.08 -35.88
C ASN A 350 -15.75 -41.18 -34.38
N GLU A 351 -15.01 -40.23 -33.80
CA GLU A 351 -14.68 -40.17 -32.39
C GLU A 351 -15.58 -39.16 -31.66
N ASP A 352 -15.70 -39.31 -30.35
CA ASP A 352 -16.40 -38.34 -29.52
C ASP A 352 -15.56 -37.07 -29.32
N VAL A 353 -16.22 -35.93 -29.26
CA VAL A 353 -15.63 -34.62 -28.97
C VAL A 353 -16.08 -34.16 -27.60
N SER A 354 -15.12 -33.68 -26.80
CA SER A 354 -15.40 -32.99 -25.55
C SER A 354 -15.55 -31.49 -25.81
N VAL A 355 -16.69 -30.92 -25.41
CA VAL A 355 -17.00 -29.48 -25.50
C VAL A 355 -17.10 -28.92 -24.09
N GLU A 356 -16.10 -28.14 -23.70
CA GLU A 356 -16.06 -27.42 -22.44
C GLU A 356 -16.49 -25.96 -22.65
N ILE A 357 -17.31 -25.43 -21.75
CA ILE A 357 -17.74 -24.04 -21.75
C ILE A 357 -17.75 -23.48 -20.33
N GLN A 358 -17.32 -22.24 -20.20
CA GLN A 358 -17.46 -21.46 -18.98
C GLN A 358 -18.20 -20.16 -19.28
N PHE A 359 -19.20 -19.84 -18.47
CA PHE A 359 -20.11 -18.73 -18.71
C PHE A 359 -20.59 -18.16 -17.38
N ALA A 360 -20.71 -16.84 -17.28
CA ALA A 360 -21.26 -16.15 -16.13
C ALA A 360 -22.65 -15.58 -16.46
N ALA A 361 -23.58 -15.61 -15.51
CA ALA A 361 -24.92 -15.04 -15.66
C ALA A 361 -25.33 -14.25 -14.41
N ARG A 362 -25.89 -13.06 -14.63
CA ARG A 362 -26.47 -12.19 -13.60
C ARG A 362 -27.97 -12.03 -13.86
N ASP A 363 -28.78 -12.56 -12.95
CA ASP A 363 -30.23 -12.40 -12.92
C ASP A 363 -30.73 -12.52 -11.47
N ARG A 364 -31.89 -11.94 -11.13
CA ARG A 364 -32.55 -12.05 -9.81
C ARG A 364 -33.12 -13.43 -9.53
N ILE A 365 -33.39 -14.19 -10.58
CA ILE A 365 -33.94 -15.54 -10.53
C ILE A 365 -33.07 -16.46 -11.39
N SER A 366 -33.35 -17.76 -11.36
CA SER A 366 -32.59 -18.72 -12.15
C SER A 366 -32.71 -18.44 -13.65
N SER A 367 -31.59 -18.41 -14.35
CA SER A 367 -31.50 -18.24 -15.80
C SER A 367 -30.89 -19.47 -16.48
N LYS A 368 -30.89 -19.50 -17.81
CA LYS A 368 -30.46 -20.69 -18.57
C LYS A 368 -29.75 -20.32 -19.87
N LEU A 369 -28.59 -20.93 -20.12
CA LEU A 369 -27.91 -20.93 -21.40
C LEU A 369 -28.18 -22.24 -22.14
N ASN A 370 -28.57 -22.15 -23.41
CA ASN A 370 -28.64 -23.30 -24.31
C ASN A 370 -27.40 -23.29 -25.21
N LEU A 371 -26.57 -24.32 -25.10
CA LEU A 371 -25.48 -24.62 -26.02
C LEU A 371 -25.93 -25.71 -26.98
N LYS A 372 -26.12 -25.35 -28.25
CA LYS A 372 -26.48 -26.29 -29.31
C LYS A 372 -25.22 -26.80 -29.99
N ILE A 373 -25.01 -28.11 -29.93
CA ILE A 373 -23.88 -28.84 -30.51
C ILE A 373 -24.44 -29.79 -31.55
N ASP A 374 -24.23 -29.48 -32.83
CA ASP A 374 -24.62 -30.31 -33.97
C ASP A 374 -26.08 -30.81 -33.92
N GLY A 375 -27.02 -29.87 -33.71
CA GLY A 375 -28.44 -30.19 -33.57
C GLY A 375 -28.90 -30.55 -32.15
N VAL A 376 -27.99 -30.91 -31.24
CA VAL A 376 -28.30 -31.31 -29.86
C VAL A 376 -28.23 -30.11 -28.91
N THR A 377 -29.35 -29.77 -28.26
CA THR A 377 -29.39 -28.69 -27.26
C THR A 377 -29.00 -29.20 -25.88
N ASN A 378 -27.91 -28.66 -25.34
CA ASN A 378 -27.47 -28.83 -23.96
C ASN A 378 -27.82 -27.57 -23.16
N SER A 379 -28.38 -27.73 -21.96
CA SER A 379 -28.77 -26.59 -21.12
C SER A 379 -27.90 -26.47 -19.87
N ILE A 380 -27.47 -25.26 -19.57
CA ILE A 380 -26.74 -24.87 -18.37
C ILE A 380 -27.64 -23.93 -17.57
N ASN A 381 -27.94 -24.30 -16.32
CA ASN A 381 -28.77 -23.48 -15.44
C ASN A 381 -27.89 -22.69 -14.50
N PHE A 382 -28.28 -21.45 -14.22
CA PHE A 382 -27.62 -20.54 -13.28
C PHE A 382 -28.59 -20.18 -12.18
N ASN A 383 -28.08 -20.00 -10.97
CA ASN A 383 -28.86 -19.52 -9.84
C ASN A 383 -29.07 -18.00 -9.94
N GLY A 384 -30.16 -17.52 -9.34
CA GLY A 384 -30.35 -16.07 -9.17
C GLY A 384 -29.34 -15.51 -8.16
N VAL A 385 -28.82 -14.32 -8.42
CA VAL A 385 -27.95 -13.55 -7.53
C VAL A 385 -28.69 -12.36 -6.92
N ASN A 386 -28.22 -11.90 -5.76
CA ASN A 386 -28.77 -10.71 -5.11
C ASN A 386 -28.23 -9.44 -5.78
N VAL A 387 -29.00 -8.87 -6.70
CA VAL A 387 -28.61 -7.65 -7.42
C VAL A 387 -28.89 -6.35 -6.66
N SER A 388 -29.52 -6.41 -5.48
CA SER A 388 -29.78 -5.23 -4.65
C SER A 388 -28.71 -4.96 -3.60
N ASN A 389 -27.84 -5.94 -3.32
CA ASN A 389 -26.71 -5.76 -2.43
C ASN A 389 -25.41 -5.75 -3.24
N ILE A 390 -24.70 -4.63 -3.18
CA ILE A 390 -23.45 -4.34 -3.89
C ILE A 390 -22.28 -5.25 -3.48
N GLU A 391 -22.33 -5.81 -2.28
CA GLU A 391 -21.28 -6.68 -1.72
C GLU A 391 -21.56 -8.18 -1.97
N SER A 392 -22.73 -8.50 -2.51
CA SER A 392 -23.09 -9.87 -2.86
C SER A 392 -22.35 -10.36 -4.11
N LYS A 393 -22.28 -11.69 -4.31
CA LYS A 393 -21.72 -12.31 -5.52
C LYS A 393 -22.31 -11.65 -6.78
N TYR A 394 -21.45 -11.12 -7.65
CA TYR A 394 -21.85 -10.28 -8.78
C TYR A 394 -22.62 -11.07 -9.84
N ALA A 395 -22.16 -12.26 -10.19
CA ALA A 395 -22.77 -13.16 -11.16
C ALA A 395 -22.58 -14.61 -10.74
N ASP A 396 -23.45 -15.52 -11.21
CA ASP A 396 -23.25 -16.95 -11.05
C ASP A 396 -22.41 -17.50 -12.21
N LEU A 397 -21.38 -18.29 -11.90
CA LEU A 397 -20.40 -18.79 -12.87
C LEU A 397 -20.52 -20.30 -12.94
N GLU A 398 -20.72 -20.84 -14.14
CA GLU A 398 -20.81 -22.27 -14.36
C GLU A 398 -19.78 -22.70 -15.41
N LYS A 399 -19.10 -23.80 -15.10
CA LYS A 399 -18.26 -24.55 -16.03
C LYS A 399 -18.93 -25.90 -16.32
N LYS A 400 -19.11 -26.25 -17.59
CA LYS A 400 -19.70 -27.53 -18.00
C LYS A 400 -18.88 -28.17 -19.11
N VAL A 401 -18.84 -29.50 -19.08
CA VAL A 401 -18.23 -30.34 -20.12
C VAL A 401 -19.32 -31.24 -20.68
N PHE A 402 -19.43 -31.25 -22.01
CA PHE A 402 -20.31 -32.14 -22.77
C PHE A 402 -19.48 -33.06 -23.64
N THR A 403 -19.97 -34.28 -23.88
CA THR A 403 -19.36 -35.22 -24.83
C THR A 403 -20.35 -35.49 -25.93
N GLN A 404 -19.96 -35.24 -27.18
CA GLN A 404 -20.84 -35.36 -28.33
C GLN A 404 -20.08 -35.88 -29.54
N LYS A 405 -20.68 -36.82 -30.26
CA LYS A 405 -20.22 -37.21 -31.59
C LYS A 405 -20.72 -36.19 -32.62
N LEU A 406 -19.81 -35.68 -33.45
CA LEU A 406 -20.10 -34.67 -34.45
C LEU A 406 -20.34 -35.31 -35.83
N SER A 407 -21.27 -34.76 -36.61
CA SER A 407 -21.65 -35.24 -37.95
C SER A 407 -20.87 -34.60 -39.11
N SER A 408 -20.09 -33.55 -38.81
CA SER A 408 -19.42 -32.68 -39.78
C SER A 408 -18.08 -32.18 -39.23
N THR A 409 -17.13 -31.87 -40.12
CA THR A 409 -15.88 -31.15 -39.81
C THR A 409 -16.08 -29.66 -39.54
N SER A 410 -17.31 -29.16 -39.75
CA SER A 410 -17.78 -27.82 -39.39
C SER A 410 -19.06 -27.99 -38.54
N PRO A 411 -18.93 -28.40 -37.27
CA PRO A 411 -20.07 -28.69 -36.40
C PRO A 411 -20.83 -27.43 -36.03
N GLU A 412 -22.17 -27.50 -35.90
CA GLU A 412 -22.96 -26.40 -35.34
C GLU A 412 -22.55 -26.17 -33.88
N ILE A 413 -22.08 -24.97 -33.54
CA ILE A 413 -21.81 -24.54 -32.18
C ILE A 413 -22.52 -23.20 -31.97
N PHE A 414 -23.67 -23.22 -31.32
CA PHE A 414 -24.54 -22.05 -31.19
C PHE A 414 -24.96 -21.84 -29.73
N LEU A 415 -24.75 -20.62 -29.23
CA LEU A 415 -25.19 -20.20 -27.91
C LEU A 415 -26.50 -19.42 -28.00
N ASP A 416 -27.41 -19.69 -27.07
CA ASP A 416 -28.67 -18.97 -26.88
C ASP A 416 -28.95 -18.78 -25.37
N PHE A 417 -28.79 -17.56 -24.88
CA PHE A 417 -29.02 -17.21 -23.48
C PHE A 417 -30.49 -16.80 -23.25
N GLY A 418 -31.22 -17.66 -22.55
CA GLY A 418 -32.68 -17.55 -22.38
C GLY A 418 -33.13 -16.43 -21.43
N VAL A 419 -34.39 -15.99 -21.60
CA VAL A 419 -35.09 -15.04 -20.72
C VAL A 419 -35.76 -15.75 -19.54
N SER A 420 -35.41 -15.37 -18.32
CA SER A 420 -36.17 -15.67 -17.10
C SER A 420 -36.81 -14.41 -16.50
N SER A 421 -36.14 -13.26 -16.59
CA SER A 421 -36.60 -11.95 -16.08
C SER A 421 -36.50 -10.84 -17.14
N ASN A 422 -36.79 -9.58 -16.75
CA ASN A 422 -36.76 -8.42 -17.64
C ASN A 422 -35.35 -8.05 -18.12
N GLU A 423 -34.30 -8.25 -17.31
CA GLU A 423 -32.95 -7.73 -17.59
C GLU A 423 -31.83 -8.74 -17.19
N PRO A 424 -31.85 -10.01 -17.63
CA PRO A 424 -30.72 -10.91 -17.38
C PRO A 424 -29.55 -10.51 -18.28
N THR A 425 -28.33 -10.63 -17.76
CA THR A 425 -27.09 -10.43 -18.53
C THR A 425 -26.20 -11.65 -18.37
N GLY A 426 -25.59 -12.11 -19.47
CA GLY A 426 -24.63 -13.21 -19.49
C GLY A 426 -23.30 -12.80 -20.10
N TRP A 427 -22.23 -13.51 -19.78
CA TRP A 427 -20.89 -13.29 -20.32
C TRP A 427 -20.20 -14.61 -20.61
N LEU A 428 -19.66 -14.75 -21.82
CA LEU A 428 -18.86 -15.92 -22.19
C LEU A 428 -17.43 -15.75 -21.69
N ASP A 429 -16.91 -16.74 -20.98
CA ASP A 429 -15.49 -16.81 -20.67
C ASP A 429 -14.78 -17.50 -21.85
N TYR A 430 -15.05 -18.80 -22.05
CA TYR A 430 -14.53 -19.55 -23.20
C TYR A 430 -15.42 -20.71 -23.66
N ILE A 431 -15.16 -21.17 -24.88
CA ILE A 431 -15.59 -22.47 -25.41
C ILE A 431 -14.36 -23.24 -25.89
N GLN A 432 -14.20 -24.50 -25.49
CA GLN A 432 -13.10 -25.37 -25.91
C GLN A 432 -13.61 -26.71 -26.44
N LEU A 433 -13.17 -27.09 -27.65
CA LEU A 433 -13.34 -28.42 -28.22
C LEU A 433 -12.04 -29.19 -28.06
N THR A 434 -12.09 -30.37 -27.44
CA THR A 434 -10.99 -31.34 -27.39
C THR A 434 -11.40 -32.60 -28.15
N TYR A 435 -10.62 -32.99 -29.17
CA TYR A 435 -11.02 -34.02 -30.13
C TYR A 435 -9.85 -34.78 -30.75
N SER A 436 -10.19 -35.89 -31.41
CA SER A 436 -9.29 -36.65 -32.28
C SER A 436 -9.33 -36.05 -33.69
N ALA A 437 -8.18 -35.71 -34.25
CA ALA A 437 -8.02 -35.21 -35.61
C ALA A 437 -7.19 -36.19 -36.45
N LYS A 438 -7.47 -36.27 -37.75
CA LYS A 438 -6.73 -37.03 -38.74
C LYS A 438 -5.44 -36.27 -39.09
N LEU A 439 -4.32 -36.99 -39.11
CA LEU A 439 -2.99 -36.47 -39.38
C LEU A 439 -2.75 -36.32 -40.90
N ASN A 440 -3.57 -35.49 -41.54
CA ASN A 440 -3.45 -35.15 -42.96
C ASN A 440 -2.71 -33.81 -43.12
N TYR A 441 -1.48 -33.85 -43.61
CA TYR A 441 -0.66 -32.66 -43.80
C TYR A 441 -0.86 -32.05 -45.19
N SER A 442 -1.27 -30.78 -45.22
CA SER A 442 -1.64 -30.02 -46.42
C SER A 442 -0.76 -28.78 -46.67
N GLY A 443 0.36 -28.64 -45.94
CA GLY A 443 1.34 -27.56 -46.14
C GLY A 443 1.47 -26.60 -44.95
N GLN A 444 0.53 -26.61 -44.01
CA GLN A 444 0.63 -25.84 -42.76
C GLN A 444 1.16 -26.72 -41.62
N PRO A 445 2.04 -26.20 -40.74
CA PRO A 445 2.56 -26.96 -39.60
C PRO A 445 1.44 -27.61 -38.77
N ILE A 446 1.56 -28.89 -38.45
CA ILE A 446 0.64 -29.61 -37.57
C ILE A 446 1.42 -30.07 -36.35
N VAL A 447 0.97 -29.64 -35.17
CA VAL A 447 1.43 -30.16 -33.88
C VAL A 447 0.51 -31.32 -33.50
N PHE A 448 1.10 -32.47 -33.18
CA PHE A 448 0.35 -33.70 -32.95
C PHE A 448 0.92 -34.54 -31.80
N ARG A 449 0.02 -35.19 -31.08
CA ARG A 449 0.31 -36.05 -29.93
C ARG A 449 -0.77 -37.13 -29.79
N LYS A 450 -0.49 -38.19 -29.04
CA LYS A 450 -1.49 -39.22 -28.73
C LYS A 450 -1.43 -39.58 -27.26
N THR A 451 -2.50 -39.33 -26.51
CA THR A 451 -2.54 -39.55 -25.06
C THR A 451 -2.40 -41.03 -24.72
N GLU A 452 -3.02 -41.92 -25.50
CA GLU A 452 -2.96 -43.36 -25.30
C GLU A 452 -1.59 -43.97 -25.63
N SER A 453 -0.67 -43.20 -26.22
CA SER A 453 0.68 -43.69 -26.51
C SER A 453 1.52 -43.90 -25.25
N LYS A 454 1.27 -43.12 -24.17
CA LYS A 454 2.09 -43.14 -22.94
C LYS A 454 2.14 -44.51 -22.24
N ASP A 455 1.09 -45.31 -22.42
CA ASP A 455 0.93 -46.63 -21.77
C ASP A 455 1.50 -47.78 -22.62
N LEU A 456 2.10 -47.47 -23.78
CA LEU A 456 2.64 -48.45 -24.71
C LEU A 456 4.17 -48.45 -24.67
N SER A 457 4.78 -49.61 -24.89
CA SER A 457 6.25 -49.73 -24.97
C SER A 457 6.85 -49.19 -26.26
N LEU A 458 6.04 -49.09 -27.32
CA LEU A 458 6.44 -48.63 -28.64
C LEU A 458 5.20 -48.15 -29.41
N TYR A 459 5.26 -46.95 -29.97
CA TYR A 459 4.17 -46.33 -30.71
C TYR A 459 4.66 -45.67 -31.99
N GLY A 460 3.77 -45.44 -32.96
CA GLY A 460 4.13 -44.76 -34.20
C GLY A 460 3.02 -43.95 -34.83
N PHE A 461 3.42 -42.95 -35.61
CA PHE A 461 2.52 -42.14 -36.42
C PHE A 461 2.73 -42.44 -37.90
N ASN A 462 1.63 -42.34 -38.65
CA ASN A 462 1.62 -42.33 -40.11
C ASN A 462 0.98 -41.02 -40.58
N ILE A 463 1.77 -40.17 -41.23
CA ILE A 463 1.34 -38.86 -41.71
C ILE A 463 0.87 -39.00 -43.15
N ASN A 464 -0.39 -38.65 -43.40
CA ASN A 464 -0.95 -38.68 -44.75
C ASN A 464 -0.63 -37.37 -45.48
N THR A 465 0.20 -37.44 -46.52
CA THR A 465 0.48 -36.28 -47.38
C THR A 465 0.87 -36.68 -48.80
N THR A 466 0.79 -35.72 -49.71
CA THR A 466 1.36 -35.80 -51.07
C THR A 466 2.56 -34.86 -51.24
N LEU A 467 2.92 -34.09 -50.20
CA LEU A 467 4.02 -33.13 -50.22
C LEU A 467 5.36 -33.81 -49.88
N PHE A 468 6.46 -33.28 -50.42
CA PHE A 468 7.82 -33.79 -50.22
C PHE A 468 8.68 -32.79 -49.44
N GLY A 469 9.78 -33.25 -48.85
CA GLY A 469 10.76 -32.39 -48.19
C GLY A 469 10.36 -31.90 -46.79
N MET A 470 9.38 -32.55 -46.16
CA MET A 470 8.96 -32.22 -44.80
C MET A 470 9.99 -32.68 -43.76
N GLN A 471 10.00 -32.02 -42.61
CA GLN A 471 10.66 -32.47 -41.40
C GLN A 471 9.61 -32.81 -40.33
N ILE A 472 9.99 -33.70 -39.42
CA ILE A 472 9.22 -34.01 -38.23
C ILE A 472 10.14 -33.70 -37.05
N TRP A 473 9.76 -32.77 -36.19
CA TRP A 473 10.49 -32.50 -34.96
C TRP A 473 9.77 -33.14 -33.78
N ASP A 474 10.51 -33.85 -32.94
CA ASP A 474 10.10 -34.25 -31.60
C ASP A 474 10.31 -33.06 -30.67
N ILE A 475 9.20 -32.51 -30.19
CA ILE A 475 9.13 -31.34 -29.32
C ILE A 475 8.70 -31.73 -27.90
N SER A 476 8.73 -33.02 -27.57
CA SER A 476 8.33 -33.53 -26.24
C SER A 476 9.22 -32.99 -25.12
N ASN A 477 10.47 -32.66 -25.42
CA ASN A 477 11.37 -31.96 -24.52
C ASN A 477 11.69 -30.58 -25.14
N PRO A 478 11.13 -29.49 -24.59
CA PRO A 478 11.34 -28.15 -25.15
C PRO A 478 12.81 -27.71 -25.09
N GLU A 479 13.57 -28.16 -24.08
CA GLU A 479 15.01 -27.88 -24.00
C GLU A 479 15.77 -28.56 -25.14
N ASN A 480 15.28 -29.68 -25.67
CA ASN A 480 16.02 -30.52 -26.61
C ASN A 480 15.13 -31.02 -27.75
N VAL A 481 14.72 -30.11 -28.62
CA VAL A 481 14.03 -30.44 -29.87
C VAL A 481 14.94 -31.24 -30.79
N LEU A 482 14.41 -32.35 -31.32
CA LEU A 482 15.13 -33.28 -32.18
C LEU A 482 14.42 -33.47 -33.52
N ASN A 483 15.16 -33.60 -34.61
CA ASN A 483 14.62 -33.98 -35.90
C ASN A 483 14.40 -35.50 -35.95
N GLN A 484 13.14 -35.92 -35.89
CA GLN A 484 12.72 -37.32 -35.90
C GLN A 484 12.80 -37.89 -37.31
N GLU A 485 13.72 -38.82 -37.52
CA GLU A 485 13.84 -39.54 -38.79
C GLU A 485 12.60 -40.41 -39.05
N HIS A 486 12.24 -40.56 -40.32
CA HIS A 486 11.05 -41.28 -40.77
C HIS A 486 11.29 -42.00 -42.11
N GLU A 487 10.51 -43.04 -42.37
CA GLU A 487 10.46 -43.73 -43.67
C GLU A 487 9.07 -43.53 -44.29
N ASN A 488 8.98 -42.91 -45.47
CA ASN A 488 7.69 -42.58 -46.12
C ASN A 488 6.70 -41.87 -45.17
N PHE A 489 7.19 -40.90 -44.39
CA PHE A 489 6.43 -40.13 -43.39
C PHE A 489 5.76 -40.97 -42.29
N LYS A 490 6.37 -42.13 -42.03
CA LYS A 490 6.00 -43.04 -40.96
C LYS A 490 7.22 -43.25 -40.05
N PHE A 491 7.01 -43.14 -38.75
CA PHE A 491 8.08 -43.32 -37.75
C PHE A 491 7.54 -43.95 -36.48
N SER A 492 8.43 -44.44 -35.63
CA SER A 492 8.08 -44.95 -34.30
C SER A 492 9.09 -44.53 -33.24
N TYR A 493 8.59 -44.41 -32.02
CA TYR A 493 9.30 -43.90 -30.87
C TYR A 493 8.90 -44.66 -29.61
N VAL A 494 9.79 -44.66 -28.61
CA VAL A 494 9.47 -45.15 -27.26
C VAL A 494 8.75 -44.03 -26.51
N PRO A 495 7.50 -44.22 -26.09
CA PRO A 495 6.78 -43.23 -25.30
C PRO A 495 7.50 -42.93 -23.97
N ASN A 496 7.54 -41.66 -23.60
CA ASN A 496 8.04 -41.17 -22.32
C ASN A 496 7.10 -40.08 -21.82
N GLY A 497 5.98 -40.49 -21.25
CA GLY A 497 4.82 -39.62 -21.05
C GLY A 497 4.07 -39.37 -22.36
N ILE A 498 3.39 -38.23 -22.47
CA ILE A 498 2.76 -37.80 -23.72
C ILE A 498 3.83 -37.13 -24.59
N ASN A 499 4.26 -37.83 -25.64
CA ASN A 499 5.15 -37.25 -26.63
C ASN A 499 4.39 -36.38 -27.62
N GLU A 500 5.04 -35.27 -28.00
CA GLU A 500 4.51 -34.26 -28.89
C GLU A 500 5.48 -34.04 -30.06
N PHE A 501 4.93 -33.91 -31.25
CA PHE A 501 5.68 -33.75 -32.49
C PHE A 501 5.09 -32.63 -33.34
N VAL A 502 5.90 -32.07 -34.22
CA VAL A 502 5.44 -31.12 -35.25
C VAL A 502 5.93 -31.54 -36.62
N VAL A 503 5.02 -31.58 -37.60
CA VAL A 503 5.36 -31.81 -39.02
C VAL A 503 5.21 -30.51 -39.80
N PHE A 504 6.22 -30.18 -40.60
CA PHE A 504 6.25 -28.94 -41.39
C PHE A 504 7.22 -29.06 -42.57
N ASN A 505 7.13 -28.14 -43.53
CA ASN A 505 8.10 -27.99 -44.61
C ASN A 505 9.05 -26.82 -44.27
N PRO A 506 10.35 -27.04 -44.04
CA PRO A 506 11.29 -26.02 -43.60
C PRO A 506 11.51 -24.87 -44.60
N THR A 507 11.13 -25.04 -45.87
CA THR A 507 11.25 -24.00 -46.90
C THR A 507 9.97 -23.19 -47.11
N ALA A 508 8.87 -23.55 -46.42
CA ALA A 508 7.62 -22.82 -46.49
C ALA A 508 7.71 -21.48 -45.73
N GLU A 509 6.68 -20.66 -45.89
CA GLU A 509 6.45 -19.54 -44.98
C GLU A 509 6.01 -20.07 -43.61
N HIS A 510 6.51 -19.44 -42.55
CA HIS A 510 6.29 -19.80 -41.17
C HIS A 510 5.96 -18.56 -40.34
N LYS A 511 5.63 -18.76 -39.07
CA LYS A 511 5.32 -17.67 -38.16
C LYS A 511 6.55 -16.74 -38.04
N LYS A 512 6.29 -15.44 -37.94
CA LYS A 512 7.31 -14.42 -37.76
C LYS A 512 7.32 -13.95 -36.32
N VAL A 513 8.50 -13.64 -35.83
CA VAL A 513 8.67 -13.06 -34.49
C VAL A 513 8.31 -11.57 -34.52
N SER A 514 7.81 -11.07 -33.39
CA SER A 514 7.70 -9.63 -33.15
C SER A 514 9.05 -9.13 -32.63
N ILE A 515 9.58 -8.08 -33.24
CA ILE A 515 10.88 -7.50 -32.88
C ILE A 515 10.68 -6.49 -31.75
N ILE A 516 11.40 -6.70 -30.63
CA ILE A 516 11.40 -5.76 -29.50
C ILE A 516 12.64 -4.85 -29.57
N GLY A 517 13.84 -5.43 -29.53
CA GLY A 517 15.09 -4.67 -29.64
C GLY A 517 16.27 -5.27 -28.87
N GLU A 518 17.40 -4.58 -28.89
CA GLU A 518 18.58 -4.91 -28.06
C GLU A 518 18.29 -4.64 -26.58
N ILE A 519 18.83 -5.48 -25.70
CA ILE A 519 18.79 -5.27 -24.25
C ILE A 519 20.21 -5.27 -23.67
N GLU A 520 20.39 -4.52 -22.59
CA GLU A 520 21.65 -4.50 -21.85
C GLU A 520 21.91 -5.85 -21.16
N ASN A 521 23.19 -6.16 -20.98
CA ASN A 521 23.61 -7.33 -20.22
C ASN A 521 23.22 -7.19 -18.74
N GLN A 522 22.74 -8.28 -18.15
CA GLN A 522 22.17 -8.29 -16.79
C GLN A 522 22.51 -9.58 -16.05
N ASN A 523 22.58 -9.51 -14.72
CA ASN A 523 22.96 -10.63 -13.88
C ASN A 523 22.41 -10.48 -12.46
N LEU A 524 21.09 -10.43 -12.32
CA LEU A 524 20.42 -10.37 -11.01
C LEU A 524 20.75 -11.60 -10.16
N HIS A 525 20.95 -12.74 -10.79
CA HIS A 525 21.44 -13.97 -10.15
C HIS A 525 22.78 -13.82 -9.41
N ALA A 526 23.58 -12.77 -9.64
CA ALA A 526 24.80 -12.52 -8.87
C ALA A 526 24.56 -11.89 -7.49
N ILE A 527 23.38 -11.35 -7.22
CA ILE A 527 23.06 -10.69 -5.95
C ILE A 527 23.06 -11.73 -4.81
N GLN A 528 23.95 -11.54 -3.84
CA GLN A 528 24.13 -12.48 -2.71
C GLN A 528 23.45 -12.03 -1.42
N SER A 529 23.27 -10.72 -1.23
CA SER A 529 22.78 -10.15 0.03
C SER A 529 22.11 -8.79 -0.20
N ALA A 530 21.08 -8.49 0.59
CA ALA A 530 20.38 -7.22 0.63
C ALA A 530 19.57 -7.14 1.93
N ASP A 531 19.55 -5.98 2.60
CA ASP A 531 18.61 -5.70 3.69
C ASP A 531 17.27 -5.17 3.13
N LEU A 532 17.37 -4.34 2.09
CA LEU A 532 16.26 -3.72 1.36
C LEU A 532 16.47 -3.93 -0.14
N VAL A 533 15.42 -4.38 -0.82
CA VAL A 533 15.34 -4.42 -2.29
C VAL A 533 14.30 -3.41 -2.74
N ILE A 534 14.67 -2.55 -3.69
CA ILE A 534 13.78 -1.60 -4.35
C ILE A 534 13.55 -2.08 -5.79
N ILE A 535 12.32 -2.47 -6.10
CA ILE A 535 11.89 -2.83 -7.45
C ILE A 535 11.19 -1.63 -8.06
N TYR A 536 11.65 -1.18 -9.23
CA TYR A 536 11.10 0.00 -9.90
C TYR A 536 10.76 -0.26 -11.36
N HIS A 537 9.73 0.42 -11.86
CA HIS A 537 9.53 0.56 -13.31
C HIS A 537 10.58 1.53 -13.88
N PRO A 538 11.17 1.30 -15.08
CA PRO A 538 12.23 2.15 -15.65
C PRO A 538 11.96 3.66 -15.61
N ASP A 539 10.71 4.08 -15.75
CA ASP A 539 10.30 5.49 -15.70
C ASP A 539 10.60 6.17 -14.35
N PHE A 540 10.81 5.39 -13.29
CA PHE A 540 11.06 5.87 -11.92
C PHE A 540 12.49 5.56 -11.44
N GLN A 541 13.41 5.24 -12.35
CA GLN A 541 14.78 4.86 -12.01
C GLN A 541 15.49 5.91 -11.13
N GLU A 542 15.40 7.19 -11.47
CA GLU A 542 16.07 8.27 -10.73
C GLU A 542 15.59 8.32 -9.26
N ALA A 543 14.27 8.28 -9.05
CA ALA A 543 13.68 8.27 -7.71
C ALA A 543 14.09 7.00 -6.92
N ALA A 544 14.14 5.84 -7.58
CA ALA A 544 14.55 4.59 -6.96
C ALA A 544 16.03 4.61 -6.51
N GLU A 545 16.93 5.10 -7.36
CA GLU A 545 18.36 5.25 -7.04
C GLU A 545 18.56 6.28 -5.92
N LYS A 546 17.80 7.37 -5.92
CA LYS A 546 17.80 8.39 -4.87
C LYS A 546 17.38 7.82 -3.51
N LEU A 547 16.28 7.05 -3.47
CA LEU A 547 15.86 6.36 -2.24
C LEU A 547 16.88 5.32 -1.78
N ALA A 548 17.48 4.57 -2.72
CA ALA A 548 18.49 3.58 -2.41
C ALA A 548 19.73 4.19 -1.74
N MET A 549 20.25 5.29 -2.29
CA MET A 549 21.36 6.04 -1.70
C MET A 549 21.01 6.58 -0.32
N HIS A 550 19.82 7.19 -0.17
CA HIS A 550 19.38 7.69 1.13
C HIS A 550 19.29 6.60 2.19
N ARG A 551 18.69 5.44 1.88
CA ARG A 551 18.58 4.33 2.84
C ARG A 551 19.93 3.67 3.16
N ALA A 552 20.85 3.65 2.20
CA ALA A 552 22.22 3.20 2.46
C ALA A 552 22.96 4.16 3.42
N ASP A 553 22.86 5.47 3.19
CA ASP A 553 23.60 6.47 3.96
C ASP A 553 22.97 6.78 5.33
N PHE A 554 21.65 6.98 5.36
CA PHE A 554 20.91 7.37 6.57
C PHE A 554 20.59 6.18 7.47
N SER A 555 20.20 5.04 6.90
CA SER A 555 19.76 3.87 7.66
C SER A 555 20.81 2.76 7.76
N ASN A 556 21.96 2.91 7.09
CA ASN A 556 23.05 1.93 7.05
C ASN A 556 22.56 0.53 6.59
N LEU A 557 21.69 0.52 5.57
CA LEU A 557 21.15 -0.70 4.96
C LEU A 557 21.96 -1.06 3.70
N ASN A 558 22.16 -2.36 3.46
CA ASN A 558 22.59 -2.87 2.17
C ASN A 558 21.39 -2.84 1.20
N VAL A 559 21.35 -1.86 0.29
CA VAL A 559 20.22 -1.64 -0.62
C VAL A 559 20.54 -2.10 -2.04
N VAL A 560 19.61 -2.83 -2.64
CA VAL A 560 19.68 -3.24 -4.06
C VAL A 560 18.48 -2.69 -4.82
N ALA A 561 18.72 -1.77 -5.76
CA ALA A 561 17.70 -1.25 -6.67
C ALA A 561 17.74 -2.00 -8.00
N VAL A 562 16.60 -2.52 -8.46
CA VAL A 562 16.50 -3.31 -9.70
C VAL A 562 15.27 -2.92 -10.52
N SER A 563 15.45 -2.86 -11.83
CA SER A 563 14.31 -2.63 -12.72
C SER A 563 13.45 -3.90 -12.81
N VAL A 564 12.13 -3.72 -12.76
CA VAL A 564 11.17 -4.83 -12.92
C VAL A 564 11.34 -5.55 -14.27
N ASN A 565 11.78 -4.84 -15.32
CA ASN A 565 12.04 -5.44 -16.63
C ASN A 565 13.22 -6.43 -16.61
N GLN A 566 14.23 -6.18 -15.77
CA GLN A 566 15.36 -7.10 -15.61
C GLN A 566 14.91 -8.38 -14.91
N ILE A 567 14.05 -8.23 -13.90
CA ILE A 567 13.42 -9.36 -13.21
C ILE A 567 12.63 -10.20 -14.21
N TYR A 568 11.80 -9.58 -15.06
CA TYR A 568 11.04 -10.34 -16.05
C TYR A 568 11.94 -11.13 -16.98
N ASN A 569 13.00 -10.50 -17.49
CA ASN A 569 13.90 -11.16 -18.42
C ASN A 569 14.60 -12.41 -17.81
N GLU A 570 15.01 -12.36 -16.54
CA GLU A 570 15.71 -13.47 -15.88
C GLU A 570 14.76 -14.50 -15.25
N PHE A 571 13.63 -14.09 -14.66
CA PHE A 571 12.76 -14.95 -13.83
C PHE A 571 11.42 -15.34 -14.47
N SER A 572 11.01 -14.70 -15.57
CA SER A 572 9.76 -15.01 -16.30
C SER A 572 9.93 -15.05 -17.81
N SER A 573 11.17 -15.21 -18.29
CA SER A 573 11.50 -15.21 -19.72
C SER A 573 10.94 -14.01 -20.47
N GLY A 574 10.98 -12.84 -19.84
CA GLY A 574 10.63 -11.54 -20.41
C GLY A 574 9.16 -11.15 -20.32
N ARG A 575 8.28 -12.01 -19.78
CA ARG A 575 6.85 -11.75 -19.63
C ARG A 575 6.55 -10.94 -18.37
N VAL A 576 5.53 -10.09 -18.41
CA VAL A 576 4.94 -9.58 -17.17
C VAL A 576 4.42 -10.77 -16.37
N ASP A 577 4.88 -10.94 -15.13
CA ASP A 577 4.58 -12.12 -14.33
C ASP A 577 4.84 -11.86 -12.84
N VAL A 578 3.78 -11.89 -12.04
CA VAL A 578 3.81 -11.64 -10.58
C VAL A 578 4.70 -12.68 -9.86
N PRO A 579 4.55 -14.01 -10.09
CA PRO A 579 5.51 -15.00 -9.61
C PRO A 579 6.99 -14.72 -9.94
N GLY A 580 7.31 -14.07 -11.06
CA GLY A 580 8.70 -13.71 -11.41
C GLY A 580 9.33 -12.79 -10.36
N ILE A 581 8.59 -11.78 -9.90
CA ILE A 581 9.00 -10.85 -8.85
C ILE A 581 9.17 -11.58 -7.51
N ARG A 582 8.22 -12.45 -7.15
CA ARG A 582 8.31 -13.26 -5.93
C ARG A 582 9.52 -14.20 -5.96
N ASN A 583 9.79 -14.85 -7.09
CA ASN A 583 10.92 -15.79 -7.22
C ASN A 583 12.26 -15.08 -7.06
N PHE A 584 12.39 -13.87 -7.59
CA PHE A 584 13.56 -13.02 -7.34
C PHE A 584 13.71 -12.67 -5.85
N ALA A 585 12.62 -12.28 -5.16
CA ALA A 585 12.66 -12.04 -3.72
C ALA A 585 13.02 -13.31 -2.91
N LYS A 586 12.47 -14.47 -3.29
CA LYS A 586 12.78 -15.78 -2.68
C LYS A 586 14.26 -16.13 -2.83
N MET A 587 14.86 -15.90 -4.00
CA MET A 587 16.29 -16.11 -4.22
C MET A 587 17.15 -15.37 -3.19
N ILE A 588 16.87 -14.07 -2.99
CA ILE A 588 17.62 -13.24 -2.05
C ILE A 588 17.34 -13.71 -0.62
N TYR A 589 16.07 -13.99 -0.28
CA TYR A 589 15.68 -14.47 1.04
C TYR A 589 16.36 -15.80 1.42
N GLU A 590 16.58 -16.70 0.48
CA GLU A 590 17.30 -17.95 0.76
C GLU A 590 18.80 -17.72 0.99
N ARG A 591 19.39 -16.77 0.26
CA ARG A 591 20.82 -16.43 0.37
C ARG A 591 21.14 -15.60 1.61
N ASP A 592 20.26 -14.69 2.01
CA ASP A 592 20.52 -13.72 3.07
C ASP A 592 19.39 -13.67 4.11
N PRO A 593 19.63 -14.13 5.35
CA PRO A 593 18.65 -14.01 6.44
C PRO A 593 18.37 -12.56 6.88
N ASN A 594 19.18 -11.58 6.44
CA ASN A 594 18.99 -10.16 6.76
C ASN A 594 18.10 -9.42 5.75
N PHE A 595 17.60 -10.09 4.71
CA PHE A 595 16.62 -9.48 3.81
C PHE A 595 15.31 -9.24 4.56
N LYS A 596 14.98 -7.96 4.79
CA LYS A 596 13.84 -7.55 5.64
C LYS A 596 12.77 -6.82 4.86
N TYR A 597 13.13 -6.07 3.83
CA TYR A 597 12.25 -5.09 3.22
C TYR A 597 12.20 -5.20 1.70
N LEU A 598 11.01 -5.15 1.13
CA LEU A 598 10.79 -5.05 -0.31
C LEU A 598 9.96 -3.80 -0.61
N CYS A 599 10.52 -2.85 -1.35
CA CYS A 599 9.84 -1.64 -1.76
C CYS A 599 9.52 -1.70 -3.26
N LEU A 600 8.27 -1.40 -3.65
CA LEU A 600 7.82 -1.34 -5.03
C LEU A 600 7.59 0.13 -5.41
N ILE A 601 8.23 0.63 -6.47
CA ILE A 601 8.04 2.00 -6.96
C ILE A 601 7.36 1.94 -8.33
N GLY A 602 6.08 2.28 -8.34
CA GLY A 602 5.18 2.21 -9.48
C GLY A 602 3.80 1.71 -9.08
N ASP A 603 2.78 2.31 -9.68
CA ASP A 603 1.39 1.94 -9.43
C ASP A 603 1.03 0.53 -9.95
N GLY A 604 -0.04 -0.05 -9.41
CA GLY A 604 -0.56 -1.36 -9.79
C GLY A 604 -1.84 -1.28 -10.61
N SER A 605 -2.22 -2.37 -11.28
CA SER A 605 -3.50 -2.47 -11.97
C SER A 605 -3.97 -3.93 -12.02
N PHE A 606 -5.29 -4.14 -11.90
CA PHE A 606 -5.90 -5.45 -12.22
C PHE A 606 -5.93 -5.71 -13.73
N ASP A 607 -5.74 -4.68 -14.56
CA ASP A 607 -5.68 -4.77 -16.03
C ASP A 607 -4.22 -4.89 -16.51
N TYR A 608 -3.62 -6.06 -16.24
CA TYR A 608 -2.22 -6.34 -16.57
C TYR A 608 -1.86 -6.20 -18.04
N LYS A 609 -2.84 -6.46 -18.93
CA LYS A 609 -2.66 -6.47 -20.38
C LYS A 609 -3.04 -5.15 -21.03
N HIS A 610 -3.41 -4.15 -20.23
CA HIS A 610 -3.80 -2.83 -20.71
C HIS A 610 -4.98 -2.91 -21.70
N ILE A 611 -5.94 -3.80 -21.44
CA ILE A 611 -7.13 -4.03 -22.29
C ILE A 611 -7.92 -2.73 -22.44
N ASN A 612 -8.02 -1.96 -21.36
CA ASN A 612 -8.73 -0.68 -21.31
C ASN A 612 -7.81 0.55 -21.34
N ALA A 613 -6.56 0.42 -21.83
CA ALA A 613 -5.59 1.54 -21.89
C ALA A 613 -6.14 2.79 -22.59
N SER A 614 -6.97 2.60 -23.61
CA SER A 614 -7.59 3.73 -24.33
C SER A 614 -8.52 4.58 -23.47
N ALA A 615 -9.04 4.03 -22.37
CA ALA A 615 -9.91 4.72 -21.42
C ALA A 615 -9.13 5.34 -20.24
N TYR A 616 -8.02 4.72 -19.82
CA TYR A 616 -7.35 5.04 -18.56
C TYR A 616 -5.87 5.47 -18.69
N GLY A 617 -5.22 5.19 -19.81
CA GLY A 617 -3.78 5.40 -20.03
C GLY A 617 -2.94 4.14 -19.75
N ASP A 618 -1.62 4.29 -19.67
CA ASP A 618 -0.73 3.28 -19.10
C ASP A 618 -0.76 3.45 -17.57
N ASP A 619 -1.29 2.45 -16.87
CA ASP A 619 -1.56 2.50 -15.43
C ASP A 619 -1.04 1.30 -14.64
N SER A 620 -0.42 0.33 -15.32
CA SER A 620 0.18 -0.86 -14.71
C SER A 620 1.71 -0.80 -14.84
N PHE A 621 2.39 -0.30 -13.80
CA PHE A 621 3.85 -0.15 -13.81
C PHE A 621 4.55 -1.35 -13.18
N ILE A 622 4.05 -1.80 -12.02
CA ILE A 622 4.48 -3.03 -11.36
C ILE A 622 3.23 -3.83 -11.01
N PRO A 623 3.05 -5.04 -11.57
CA PRO A 623 1.83 -5.81 -11.42
C PRO A 623 1.58 -6.14 -9.95
N VAL A 624 0.32 -6.31 -9.64
CA VAL A 624 -0.16 -6.70 -8.31
C VAL A 624 -0.67 -8.14 -8.36
N TYR A 625 -0.62 -8.86 -7.25
CA TYR A 625 -1.32 -10.15 -7.19
C TYR A 625 -2.82 -9.93 -6.95
N GLU A 626 -3.66 -10.41 -7.86
CA GLU A 626 -5.11 -10.48 -7.67
C GLU A 626 -5.55 -11.86 -7.13
N THR A 627 -6.60 -11.91 -6.32
CA THR A 627 -7.19 -13.19 -5.89
C THR A 627 -8.06 -13.84 -6.98
N SER A 628 -8.34 -15.13 -6.86
CA SER A 628 -9.10 -15.89 -7.88
C SER A 628 -10.62 -15.64 -7.80
N GLU A 629 -11.12 -15.10 -6.69
CA GLU A 629 -12.53 -14.87 -6.38
C GLU A 629 -13.19 -13.69 -7.15
N SER A 630 -12.87 -13.55 -8.44
CA SER A 630 -13.17 -12.42 -9.34
C SER A 630 -14.63 -11.97 -9.48
N LEU A 631 -15.59 -12.68 -8.87
CA LEU A 631 -17.02 -12.33 -8.87
C LEU A 631 -17.55 -11.98 -7.47
N SER A 632 -16.67 -11.86 -6.48
CA SER A 632 -17.00 -11.57 -5.09
C SER A 632 -16.43 -10.21 -4.70
N PRO A 633 -17.25 -9.15 -4.61
CA PRO A 633 -16.77 -7.80 -4.24
C PRO A 633 -16.02 -7.74 -2.90
N ILE A 634 -16.28 -8.70 -2.00
CA ILE A 634 -15.58 -8.83 -0.72
C ILE A 634 -14.29 -9.66 -0.85
N ARG A 635 -14.25 -10.72 -1.68
CA ARG A 635 -13.12 -11.67 -1.70
C ARG A 635 -12.16 -11.49 -2.87
N ALA A 636 -12.56 -10.74 -3.90
CA ALA A 636 -11.67 -10.21 -4.93
C ALA A 636 -10.89 -9.03 -4.34
N PHE A 637 -9.56 -9.12 -4.26
CA PHE A 637 -8.72 -8.00 -3.85
C PHE A 637 -7.25 -8.13 -4.34
N PRO A 638 -6.54 -6.99 -4.52
CA PRO A 638 -5.10 -6.95 -4.71
C PRO A 638 -4.31 -7.24 -3.43
N SER A 639 -3.11 -7.81 -3.53
CA SER A 639 -2.22 -7.98 -2.37
C SER A 639 -0.74 -8.06 -2.72
N ASP A 640 0.07 -7.12 -2.25
CA ASP A 640 1.53 -7.20 -2.36
C ASP A 640 2.15 -8.17 -1.35
N ASP A 641 1.37 -8.68 -0.39
CA ASP A 641 1.79 -9.73 0.54
C ASP A 641 2.24 -11.01 -0.18
N PHE A 642 1.77 -11.25 -1.42
CA PHE A 642 2.22 -12.36 -2.26
C PHE A 642 3.76 -12.37 -2.42
N TYR A 643 4.38 -11.19 -2.51
CA TYR A 643 5.82 -11.05 -2.67
C TYR A 643 6.62 -11.32 -1.37
N ALA A 644 5.94 -11.49 -0.24
CA ALA A 644 6.54 -11.80 1.06
C ALA A 644 6.29 -13.23 1.54
N LEU A 645 5.56 -14.03 0.77
CA LEU A 645 5.28 -15.44 1.04
C LEU A 645 6.33 -16.29 0.32
N LEU A 646 7.44 -16.58 0.99
CA LEU A 646 8.65 -17.10 0.34
C LEU A 646 8.98 -18.55 0.71
N ASN A 647 8.24 -19.15 1.64
CA ASN A 647 8.46 -20.54 2.05
C ASN A 647 7.81 -21.52 1.05
N ASP A 648 8.36 -22.73 0.92
CA ASP A 648 8.01 -23.67 -0.15
C ASP A 648 6.52 -24.08 -0.19
N GLN A 649 5.79 -23.95 0.92
CA GLN A 649 4.37 -24.33 1.04
C GLN A 649 3.41 -23.13 0.92
N GLU A 650 3.92 -21.97 0.49
CA GLU A 650 3.18 -20.71 0.39
C GLU A 650 3.09 -20.23 -1.07
N GLY A 651 2.32 -19.15 -1.30
CA GLY A 651 2.17 -18.50 -2.60
C GLY A 651 0.72 -18.28 -2.99
N GLY A 652 0.23 -19.00 -4.01
CA GLY A 652 -1.00 -18.74 -4.77
C GLY A 652 -2.33 -18.81 -4.02
N ASN A 653 -2.30 -19.07 -2.72
CA ASN A 653 -3.48 -19.04 -1.85
C ASN A 653 -3.40 -17.95 -0.76
N LEU A 654 -2.35 -17.12 -0.75
CA LEU A 654 -2.03 -16.10 0.25
C LEU A 654 -1.98 -16.59 1.71
N LYS A 655 -1.89 -17.91 1.93
CA LYS A 655 -1.67 -18.53 3.24
C LYS A 655 -0.18 -18.53 3.55
N GLY A 656 0.14 -18.34 4.82
CA GLY A 656 1.52 -18.37 5.31
C GLY A 656 1.88 -17.20 6.21
N GLY A 657 3.08 -17.25 6.75
CA GLY A 657 3.65 -16.13 7.51
C GLY A 657 4.43 -15.23 6.57
N LEU A 658 4.22 -13.91 6.64
CA LEU A 658 5.00 -12.98 5.84
C LEU A 658 6.46 -12.95 6.32
N ASP A 659 7.39 -13.19 5.41
CA ASP A 659 8.83 -13.19 5.68
C ASP A 659 9.43 -11.78 5.65
N LEU A 660 8.89 -10.92 4.78
CA LEU A 660 9.36 -9.55 4.51
C LEU A 660 8.32 -8.50 4.87
N GLY A 661 8.77 -7.29 5.22
CA GLY A 661 7.94 -6.09 5.20
C GLY A 661 7.87 -5.52 3.78
N VAL A 662 6.69 -5.49 3.18
CA VAL A 662 6.47 -4.97 1.82
C VAL A 662 5.79 -3.62 1.87
N GLY A 663 6.24 -2.66 1.06
CA GLY A 663 5.58 -1.37 0.88
C GLY A 663 5.60 -0.92 -0.58
N ARG A 664 4.54 -0.24 -1.02
CA ARG A 664 4.39 0.28 -2.38
C ARG A 664 4.34 1.81 -2.39
N ILE A 665 5.06 2.43 -3.32
CA ILE A 665 4.97 3.84 -3.67
C ILE A 665 4.22 3.91 -5.02
N PRO A 666 2.87 4.12 -5.00
CA PRO A 666 2.00 4.01 -6.18
C PRO A 666 2.04 5.29 -7.01
N VAL A 667 3.18 5.53 -7.66
CA VAL A 667 3.40 6.70 -8.51
C VAL A 667 3.16 6.36 -9.97
N ARG A 668 2.65 7.33 -10.73
CA ARG A 668 2.32 7.20 -12.16
C ARG A 668 3.22 8.07 -13.05
N THR A 669 3.96 9.00 -12.47
CA THR A 669 4.91 9.88 -13.20
C THR A 669 6.25 10.00 -12.47
N ALA A 670 7.31 10.34 -13.22
CA ALA A 670 8.64 10.55 -12.66
C ALA A 670 8.67 11.75 -11.67
N ASP A 671 7.85 12.77 -11.91
CA ASP A 671 7.73 13.93 -11.03
C ASP A 671 7.10 13.53 -9.69
N GLU A 672 5.97 12.81 -9.72
CA GLU A 672 5.35 12.25 -8.51
C GLU A 672 6.34 11.37 -7.74
N ALA A 673 7.09 10.51 -8.43
CA ALA A 673 8.10 9.65 -7.83
C ALA A 673 9.15 10.48 -7.06
N ASN A 674 9.77 11.46 -7.72
CA ASN A 674 10.78 12.30 -7.11
C ASN A 674 10.24 13.12 -5.93
N GLN A 675 9.04 13.70 -6.07
CA GLN A 675 8.36 14.45 -5.01
C GLN A 675 8.16 13.62 -3.74
N ILE A 676 7.70 12.36 -3.88
CA ILE A 676 7.49 11.48 -2.73
C ILE A 676 8.81 11.04 -2.09
N ILE A 677 9.84 10.77 -2.90
CA ILE A 677 11.17 10.46 -2.34
C ILE A 677 11.75 11.67 -1.61
N ASP A 678 11.57 12.89 -2.13
CA ASP A 678 11.97 14.12 -1.44
C ASP A 678 11.22 14.32 -0.13
N LYS A 679 9.91 14.04 -0.10
CA LYS A 679 9.12 14.06 1.14
C LYS A 679 9.65 13.09 2.19
N ILE A 680 10.03 11.87 1.78
CA ILE A 680 10.62 10.86 2.66
C ILE A 680 11.99 11.31 3.20
N ILE A 681 12.87 11.84 2.34
CA ILE A 681 14.19 12.35 2.74
C ILE A 681 14.03 13.54 3.69
N ASN A 682 13.09 14.44 3.42
CA ASN A 682 12.78 15.58 4.28
C ASN A 682 12.30 15.13 5.67
N TYR A 683 11.43 14.12 5.74
CA TYR A 683 10.98 13.55 7.01
C TYR A 683 12.15 13.02 7.87
N ASP A 684 13.13 12.38 7.23
CA ASP A 684 14.28 11.79 7.91
C ASP A 684 15.36 12.82 8.31
N THR A 685 15.54 13.88 7.53
CA THR A 685 16.74 14.74 7.61
C THR A 685 16.49 16.19 8.03
N ASN A 686 15.27 16.70 7.84
CA ASN A 686 14.99 18.12 8.12
C ASN A 686 14.83 18.37 9.62
N LEU A 687 15.61 19.31 10.15
CA LEU A 687 15.60 19.71 11.57
C LEU A 687 14.29 20.37 12.02
N ASP A 688 13.50 20.92 11.09
CA ASP A 688 12.19 21.50 11.39
C ASP A 688 11.14 20.44 11.73
N THR A 689 11.40 19.17 11.38
CA THR A 689 10.54 18.04 11.78
C THR A 689 10.70 17.70 13.27
N TYR A 690 11.74 18.19 13.95
CA TYR A 690 11.98 17.93 15.37
C TYR A 690 11.17 18.89 16.24
N ALA A 691 9.98 18.45 16.67
CA ALA A 691 9.06 19.18 17.53
C ALA A 691 8.09 18.24 18.27
N ASP A 692 7.33 18.80 19.22
CA ASP A 692 6.42 18.08 20.13
C ASP A 692 5.29 17.31 19.45
N TRP A 693 5.00 17.59 18.16
CA TRP A 693 4.05 16.82 17.35
C TRP A 693 4.39 15.31 17.30
N ARG A 694 5.68 14.97 17.43
CA ARG A 694 6.20 13.59 17.52
C ARG A 694 5.66 12.83 18.73
N LEU A 695 5.10 13.51 19.74
CA LEU A 695 4.46 12.89 20.90
C LEU A 695 2.94 12.76 20.77
N ARG A 696 2.33 13.14 19.65
CA ARG A 696 0.86 13.15 19.50
C ARG A 696 0.39 11.95 18.68
N ILE A 697 -0.57 11.18 19.19
CA ILE A 697 -1.19 10.03 18.50
C ILE A 697 -2.72 10.18 18.46
N GLY A 698 -3.32 10.00 17.29
CA GLY A 698 -4.72 10.35 17.03
C GLY A 698 -5.60 9.14 16.76
N PHE A 699 -6.82 9.18 17.26
CA PHE A 699 -7.85 8.17 17.03
C PHE A 699 -9.17 8.84 16.64
N SER A 700 -9.74 8.39 15.53
CA SER A 700 -11.05 8.83 15.05
C SER A 700 -11.94 7.64 14.75
N ALA A 701 -13.25 7.83 14.93
CA ALA A 701 -14.22 6.76 14.79
C ALA A 701 -15.56 7.28 14.25
N ASP A 702 -16.13 6.47 13.36
CA ASP A 702 -17.49 6.61 12.83
C ASP A 702 -18.56 6.37 13.92
N ASP A 703 -19.75 6.94 13.76
CA ASP A 703 -20.85 6.93 14.73
C ASP A 703 -21.88 5.81 14.55
N GLU A 704 -21.84 5.09 13.43
CA GLU A 704 -22.80 4.04 13.09
C GLU A 704 -22.56 2.68 13.79
N ASP A 705 -23.38 1.68 13.44
CA ASP A 705 -23.28 0.29 13.88
C ASP A 705 -23.35 0.06 15.40
N ASN A 706 -24.25 0.75 16.11
CA ASN A 706 -24.39 0.60 17.57
C ASN A 706 -23.09 0.88 18.34
N ASN A 707 -22.34 1.90 17.90
CA ASN A 707 -21.06 2.34 18.46
C ASN A 707 -19.89 1.34 18.34
N TYR A 708 -19.93 0.36 17.44
CA TYR A 708 -18.82 -0.60 17.30
C TYR A 708 -17.49 0.10 17.00
N HIS A 709 -17.47 1.03 16.05
CA HIS A 709 -16.26 1.76 15.66
C HIS A 709 -15.69 2.59 16.83
N VAL A 710 -16.54 3.35 17.53
CA VAL A 710 -16.14 4.13 18.71
C VAL A 710 -15.61 3.23 19.83
N ARG A 711 -16.30 2.11 20.12
CA ARG A 711 -15.86 1.15 21.14
C ARG A 711 -14.46 0.62 20.83
N ASP A 712 -14.23 0.24 19.58
CA ASP A 712 -13.00 -0.42 19.14
C ASP A 712 -11.84 0.57 19.10
N ALA A 713 -12.05 1.75 18.50
CA ALA A 713 -11.06 2.82 18.48
C ALA A 713 -10.68 3.27 19.90
N ASP A 714 -11.66 3.43 20.80
CA ASP A 714 -11.41 3.84 22.17
C ASP A 714 -10.68 2.78 23.00
N GLY A 715 -11.02 1.51 22.79
CA GLY A 715 -10.31 0.40 23.41
C GLY A 715 -8.85 0.27 22.96
N ILE A 716 -8.53 0.66 21.71
CA ILE A 716 -7.15 0.72 21.23
C ILE A 716 -6.44 1.97 21.79
N ALA A 717 -7.12 3.12 21.77
CA ALA A 717 -6.59 4.39 22.27
C ALA A 717 -6.21 4.31 23.76
N GLU A 718 -7.08 3.74 24.61
CA GLU A 718 -6.78 3.56 26.04
C GLU A 718 -5.65 2.56 26.27
N ALA A 719 -5.59 1.46 25.49
CA ALA A 719 -4.51 0.51 25.59
C ALA A 719 -3.16 1.14 25.21
N ALA A 720 -3.13 1.94 24.14
CA ALA A 720 -1.95 2.70 23.72
C ALA A 720 -1.53 3.71 24.80
N ARG A 721 -2.47 4.46 25.38
CA ARG A 721 -2.21 5.44 26.44
C ARG A 721 -1.55 4.80 27.67
N LEU A 722 -2.04 3.65 28.09
CA LEU A 722 -1.53 2.94 29.27
C LEU A 722 -0.18 2.24 29.01
N LYS A 723 0.10 1.87 27.75
CA LYS A 723 1.32 1.15 27.37
C LYS A 723 2.47 2.09 27.04
N TYR A 724 2.18 3.25 26.46
CA TYR A 724 3.18 4.19 25.96
C TYR A 724 2.95 5.60 26.54
N GLU A 725 3.33 5.75 27.81
CA GLU A 725 3.02 6.91 28.66
C GLU A 725 3.56 8.25 28.13
N ASN A 726 4.63 8.23 27.32
CA ASN A 726 5.22 9.43 26.72
C ASN A 726 4.33 10.10 25.67
N PHE A 727 3.37 9.37 25.07
CA PHE A 727 2.50 9.93 24.04
C PHE A 727 1.24 10.57 24.61
N ASN A 728 0.74 11.57 23.88
CA ASN A 728 -0.49 12.29 24.14
C ASN A 728 -1.56 11.81 23.16
N VAL A 729 -2.69 11.33 23.69
CA VAL A 729 -3.75 10.68 22.92
C VAL A 729 -4.86 11.67 22.59
N GLU A 730 -5.08 11.91 21.31
CA GLU A 730 -6.19 12.72 20.79
C GLU A 730 -7.33 11.82 20.31
N LYS A 731 -8.58 12.16 20.66
CA LYS A 731 -9.78 11.38 20.29
C LYS A 731 -10.78 12.26 19.57
N MET A 732 -11.16 11.86 18.35
CA MET A 732 -12.05 12.56 17.43
C MET A 732 -13.17 11.62 16.98
N TYR A 733 -14.05 11.24 17.90
CA TYR A 733 -15.20 10.37 17.62
C TYR A 733 -16.36 11.20 17.09
N PHE A 734 -16.92 10.85 15.95
CA PHE A 734 -17.89 11.71 15.25
C PHE A 734 -19.13 11.99 16.11
N ASP A 735 -19.66 10.96 16.77
CA ASP A 735 -20.82 11.09 17.66
C ASP A 735 -20.54 11.95 18.91
N ALA A 736 -19.29 12.33 19.19
CA ALA A 736 -18.97 13.29 20.26
C ALA A 736 -19.23 14.76 19.84
N TYR A 737 -19.57 15.00 18.57
CA TYR A 737 -19.89 16.30 18.01
C TYR A 737 -21.36 16.36 17.58
N PRO A 738 -22.00 17.55 17.57
CA PRO A 738 -23.36 17.71 17.05
C PRO A 738 -23.44 17.41 15.55
N GLN A 739 -24.38 16.54 15.17
CA GLN A 739 -24.73 16.31 13.76
C GLN A 739 -25.60 17.44 13.22
N VAL A 740 -25.40 17.83 11.97
CA VAL A 740 -26.23 18.83 11.27
C VAL A 740 -26.78 18.29 9.96
N SER A 741 -28.05 18.57 9.71
CA SER A 741 -28.74 18.15 8.49
C SER A 741 -28.54 19.16 7.37
N THR A 742 -28.08 18.70 6.20
CA THR A 742 -27.89 19.52 5.00
C THR A 742 -28.70 18.94 3.83
N PRO A 743 -28.98 19.70 2.75
CA PRO A 743 -29.61 19.15 1.55
C PRO A 743 -28.86 17.95 0.95
N GLY A 744 -27.56 17.83 1.19
CA GLY A 744 -26.71 16.73 0.75
C GLY A 744 -26.58 15.59 1.77
N GLY A 745 -27.43 15.53 2.80
CA GLY A 745 -27.39 14.55 3.90
C GLY A 745 -26.78 15.09 5.19
N GLU A 746 -26.66 14.25 6.21
CA GLU A 746 -26.09 14.60 7.51
C GLU A 746 -24.59 14.90 7.44
N ARG A 747 -24.10 15.76 8.33
CA ARG A 747 -22.69 16.21 8.42
C ARG A 747 -22.25 16.35 9.89
N TYR A 748 -20.94 16.23 10.11
CA TYR A 748 -20.28 16.61 11.36
C TYR A 748 -19.20 17.69 11.14
N PRO A 749 -19.58 18.97 10.90
CA PRO A 749 -18.60 20.03 10.61
C PRO A 749 -17.54 20.19 11.70
N LEU A 750 -17.94 20.14 12.97
CA LEU A 750 -17.00 20.28 14.09
C LEU A 750 -16.05 19.07 14.24
N ALA A 751 -16.46 17.87 13.79
CA ALA A 751 -15.57 16.73 13.74
C ALA A 751 -14.56 16.86 12.58
N THR A 752 -15.01 17.37 11.43
CA THR A 752 -14.12 17.71 10.30
C THR A 752 -13.10 18.77 10.70
N ASP A 753 -13.53 19.85 11.38
CA ASP A 753 -12.63 20.89 11.87
C ASP A 753 -11.63 20.33 12.90
N ALA A 754 -12.09 19.49 13.83
CA ALA A 754 -11.22 18.84 14.79
C ALA A 754 -10.17 17.95 14.13
N LEU A 755 -10.54 17.16 13.11
CA LEU A 755 -9.62 16.34 12.33
C LEU A 755 -8.59 17.23 11.61
N ASN A 756 -9.04 18.22 10.85
CA ASN A 756 -8.18 19.11 10.06
C ASN A 756 -7.20 19.89 10.96
N ASN A 757 -7.68 20.42 12.09
CA ASN A 757 -6.84 21.11 13.07
C ASN A 757 -5.79 20.19 13.68
N ASN A 758 -6.13 18.92 13.94
CA ASN A 758 -5.17 17.96 14.47
C ASN A 758 -4.09 17.60 13.45
N ILE A 759 -4.45 17.43 12.18
CA ILE A 759 -3.49 17.23 11.09
C ILE A 759 -2.56 18.44 10.94
N PHE A 760 -3.10 19.66 10.93
CA PHE A 760 -2.31 20.90 10.86
C PHE A 760 -1.33 21.06 12.03
N LYS A 761 -1.79 20.78 13.26
CA LYS A 761 -0.93 20.79 14.46
C LYS A 761 0.19 19.74 14.39
N GLY A 762 0.01 18.69 13.58
CA GLY A 762 0.95 17.59 13.43
C GLY A 762 0.70 16.45 14.41
N MET A 763 0.83 15.21 13.93
CA MET A 763 0.71 14.00 14.74
C MET A 763 1.69 12.94 14.23
N LEU A 764 2.17 12.07 15.12
CA LEU A 764 3.00 10.93 14.73
C LEU A 764 2.17 9.87 14.01
N THR A 765 0.96 9.60 14.51
CA THR A 765 0.02 8.65 13.90
C THR A 765 -1.41 9.18 13.91
N MET A 766 -2.18 8.81 12.88
CA MET A 766 -3.62 9.07 12.78
C MET A 766 -4.36 7.77 12.46
N CYS A 767 -5.15 7.27 13.40
CA CYS A 767 -5.90 6.02 13.28
C CYS A 767 -7.39 6.30 13.06
N TYR A 768 -8.00 5.68 12.05
CA TYR A 768 -9.43 5.76 11.76
C TYR A 768 -10.06 4.38 11.67
N LEU A 769 -11.15 4.15 12.42
CA LEU A 769 -12.01 2.96 12.31
C LEU A 769 -13.42 3.43 11.92
N GLY A 770 -13.95 2.92 10.80
CA GLY A 770 -15.26 3.35 10.34
C GLY A 770 -15.57 3.01 8.88
N HIS A 771 -16.74 3.44 8.41
CA HIS A 771 -17.08 3.34 7.00
C HIS A 771 -16.25 4.27 6.13
N GLY A 772 -16.13 3.94 4.85
CA GLY A 772 -15.36 4.72 3.91
C GLY A 772 -15.36 4.09 2.54
N GLY A 773 -14.63 4.72 1.64
CA GLY A 773 -14.53 4.29 0.25
C GLY A 773 -13.40 5.03 -0.48
N PRO A 774 -13.31 4.86 -1.80
CA PRO A 774 -12.26 5.48 -2.60
C PRO A 774 -12.31 7.01 -2.62
N THR A 775 -13.36 7.65 -2.06
CA THR A 775 -13.54 9.11 -2.07
C THR A 775 -13.44 9.77 -0.70
N GLY A 776 -13.27 9.02 0.40
CA GLY A 776 -13.21 9.60 1.74
C GLY A 776 -13.71 8.70 2.88
N TRP A 777 -13.95 9.31 4.04
CA TRP A 777 -14.40 8.66 5.28
C TRP A 777 -15.85 9.01 5.63
N ALA A 778 -16.58 7.98 6.06
CA ALA A 778 -17.98 7.99 6.51
C ALA A 778 -19.01 8.54 5.50
N GLN A 779 -20.29 8.26 5.74
CA GLN A 779 -21.39 8.74 4.88
C GLN A 779 -21.62 10.26 5.05
N GLU A 780 -21.28 10.76 6.22
CA GLU A 780 -21.31 12.14 6.67
C GLU A 780 -20.16 12.95 6.05
N ARG A 781 -19.24 12.30 5.33
CA ARG A 781 -18.12 12.94 4.62
C ARG A 781 -17.24 13.78 5.53
N VAL A 782 -16.74 13.17 6.61
CA VAL A 782 -15.88 13.87 7.57
C VAL A 782 -14.51 14.17 6.98
N LEU A 783 -14.00 13.27 6.12
CA LEU A 783 -12.83 13.50 5.27
C LEU A 783 -13.21 13.26 3.80
N LYS A 784 -13.01 14.25 2.93
CA LYS A 784 -13.19 14.17 1.47
C LYS A 784 -11.90 14.52 0.74
N LEU A 785 -11.89 14.27 -0.57
CA LEU A 785 -10.80 14.69 -1.47
C LEU A 785 -10.48 16.19 -1.33
N GLU A 786 -11.49 17.04 -1.29
CA GLU A 786 -11.33 18.49 -1.13
C GLU A 786 -10.60 18.87 0.17
N ASP A 787 -10.84 18.12 1.25
CA ASP A 787 -10.19 18.35 2.54
C ASP A 787 -8.71 17.96 2.49
N ILE A 788 -8.40 16.83 1.83
CA ILE A 788 -7.02 16.35 1.63
C ILE A 788 -6.20 17.36 0.80
N GLU A 789 -6.77 17.92 -0.27
CA GLU A 789 -6.10 18.96 -1.06
C GLU A 789 -5.78 20.20 -0.22
N LYS A 790 -6.58 20.50 0.82
CA LYS A 790 -6.38 21.61 1.75
C LYS A 790 -5.47 21.28 2.96
N PHE A 791 -4.90 20.09 3.04
CA PHE A 791 -3.95 19.74 4.11
C PHE A 791 -2.63 20.51 3.96
N ASP A 792 -2.23 21.12 5.08
CA ASP A 792 -1.09 22.02 5.21
C ASP A 792 -0.28 21.67 6.47
N ASN A 793 0.35 20.50 6.44
CA ASN A 793 1.08 19.91 7.57
C ASN A 793 2.52 19.53 7.16
N GLU A 794 3.16 20.39 6.37
CA GLU A 794 4.56 20.22 6.00
C GLU A 794 5.44 20.01 7.24
N ASN A 795 6.43 19.13 7.13
CA ASN A 795 7.33 18.71 8.22
C ASN A 795 6.66 17.98 9.41
N LYS A 796 5.34 17.74 9.37
CA LYS A 796 4.57 17.11 10.45
C LYS A 796 3.65 16.02 9.91
N LEU A 797 4.25 15.05 9.23
CA LEU A 797 3.55 14.06 8.43
C LEU A 797 3.21 12.81 9.27
N PRO A 798 1.93 12.53 9.57
CA PRO A 798 1.54 11.32 10.28
C PRO A 798 1.61 10.07 9.40
N LEU A 799 1.85 8.93 10.05
CA LEU A 799 1.44 7.63 9.52
C LEU A 799 -0.07 7.49 9.70
N PHE A 800 -0.81 7.32 8.61
CA PHE A 800 -2.25 7.01 8.69
C PHE A 800 -2.47 5.50 8.80
N ILE A 801 -3.35 5.09 9.71
CA ILE A 801 -3.79 3.71 9.89
C ILE A 801 -5.30 3.69 9.69
N THR A 802 -5.76 3.17 8.56
CA THR A 802 -7.16 3.31 8.13
C THR A 802 -7.85 1.96 8.01
N ALA A 803 -8.63 1.64 9.03
CA ALA A 803 -9.48 0.46 9.13
C ALA A 803 -10.88 0.76 8.57
N THR A 804 -10.95 0.91 7.25
CA THR A 804 -12.17 1.29 6.51
C THR A 804 -12.30 0.50 5.21
N CYS A 805 -13.35 0.66 4.39
CA CYS A 805 -13.45 -0.07 3.11
C CYS A 805 -12.75 0.68 1.97
N SER A 806 -11.91 -0.03 1.21
CA SER A 806 -11.42 0.36 -0.12
C SER A 806 -10.85 1.79 -0.25
N PHE A 807 -10.27 2.34 0.82
CA PHE A 807 -9.76 3.72 0.85
C PHE A 807 -8.51 3.87 -0.01
N THR A 808 -7.73 2.80 -0.19
CA THR A 808 -6.48 2.79 -0.96
C THR A 808 -6.45 1.69 -2.01
N GLY A 809 -7.43 1.66 -2.91
CA GLY A 809 -7.48 0.74 -4.04
C GLY A 809 -6.49 1.10 -5.14
N TYR A 810 -5.19 0.91 -4.88
CA TYR A 810 -4.06 1.26 -5.77
C TYR A 810 -3.99 0.43 -7.06
N ASP A 811 -4.84 -0.57 -7.22
CA ASP A 811 -4.91 -1.39 -8.44
C ASP A 811 -5.98 -0.88 -9.42
N ASN A 812 -6.54 0.31 -9.15
CA ASN A 812 -7.59 0.88 -9.98
C ASN A 812 -7.01 1.75 -11.11
N PRO A 813 -7.08 1.29 -12.38
CA PRO A 813 -6.58 2.05 -13.53
C PRO A 813 -7.26 3.41 -13.68
N ALA A 814 -8.54 3.53 -13.29
CA ALA A 814 -9.37 4.71 -13.51
C ALA A 814 -8.90 6.00 -12.79
N GLY A 815 -8.02 5.89 -11.80
CA GLY A 815 -7.45 7.05 -11.10
C GLY A 815 -7.19 6.79 -9.61
N PRO A 816 -6.36 7.64 -8.98
CA PRO A 816 -5.97 7.45 -7.59
C PRO A 816 -7.17 7.66 -6.64
N SER A 817 -7.27 6.78 -5.65
CA SER A 817 -8.23 6.88 -4.56
C SER A 817 -7.90 8.02 -3.59
N ALA A 818 -8.79 8.30 -2.64
CA ALA A 818 -8.56 9.26 -1.55
C ALA A 818 -7.32 8.93 -0.72
N GLY A 819 -7.08 7.65 -0.45
CA GLY A 819 -5.86 7.19 0.21
C GLY A 819 -4.62 7.49 -0.63
N GLU A 820 -4.61 7.13 -1.90
CA GLU A 820 -3.47 7.44 -2.79
C GLU A 820 -3.20 8.93 -2.87
N LYS A 821 -4.24 9.76 -3.06
CA LYS A 821 -4.09 11.23 -3.08
C LYS A 821 -3.53 11.80 -1.78
N LEU A 822 -3.93 11.26 -0.63
CA LEU A 822 -3.38 11.67 0.67
C LEU A 822 -1.88 11.36 0.78
N PHE A 823 -1.43 10.24 0.22
CA PHE A 823 -0.02 9.88 0.17
C PHE A 823 0.75 10.64 -0.92
N LEU A 824 0.13 10.90 -2.07
CA LEU A 824 0.77 11.51 -3.24
C LEU A 824 0.96 13.04 -3.12
N LYS A 825 0.51 13.68 -2.04
CA LYS A 825 0.81 15.09 -1.78
C LYS A 825 2.32 15.31 -1.62
N GLU A 826 2.87 16.28 -2.36
CA GLU A 826 4.31 16.54 -2.45
C GLU A 826 4.97 16.84 -1.08
N LYS A 827 4.41 17.77 -0.29
CA LYS A 827 5.03 18.22 0.98
C LYS A 827 4.18 18.01 2.22
N THR A 828 2.88 17.75 2.03
CA THR A 828 1.87 17.66 3.09
C THR A 828 1.17 16.30 3.04
N GLY A 829 0.09 16.11 3.80
CA GLY A 829 -0.65 14.86 3.81
C GLY A 829 -0.02 13.82 4.73
N ALA A 830 0.16 12.60 4.22
CA ALA A 830 0.72 11.48 4.98
C ALA A 830 2.17 11.19 4.61
N ILE A 831 2.96 10.66 5.56
CA ILE A 831 4.28 10.07 5.27
C ILE A 831 4.15 8.66 4.71
N ALA A 832 3.15 7.91 5.17
CA ALA A 832 2.81 6.56 4.74
C ALA A 832 1.37 6.23 5.19
N LEU A 833 0.82 5.15 4.62
CA LEU A 833 -0.47 4.60 5.01
C LEU A 833 -0.32 3.11 5.32
N MET A 834 -0.91 2.65 6.41
CA MET A 834 -1.32 1.25 6.53
C MET A 834 -2.84 1.23 6.34
N SER A 835 -3.28 0.78 5.16
CA SER A 835 -4.65 1.02 4.69
C SER A 835 -5.23 -0.17 3.96
N THR A 836 -6.55 -0.20 3.84
CA THR A 836 -7.31 -1.23 3.15
C THR A 836 -7.49 -0.94 1.67
N VAL A 837 -7.42 -2.00 0.87
CA VAL A 837 -7.60 -1.94 -0.59
C VAL A 837 -9.02 -2.30 -1.04
N ARG A 838 -9.77 -3.08 -0.24
CA ARG A 838 -11.14 -3.55 -0.56
C ARG A 838 -12.04 -3.57 0.67
N ALA A 839 -13.26 -4.05 0.51
CA ALA A 839 -14.22 -4.21 1.59
C ALA A 839 -13.70 -5.15 2.69
N VAL A 840 -13.96 -4.77 3.95
CA VAL A 840 -13.37 -5.36 5.15
C VAL A 840 -14.39 -5.50 6.27
N TYR A 841 -14.15 -6.42 7.21
CA TYR A 841 -15.02 -6.65 8.37
C TYR A 841 -14.58 -5.89 9.62
N VAL A 842 -15.50 -5.24 10.32
CA VAL A 842 -15.23 -4.39 11.50
C VAL A 842 -14.41 -5.09 12.59
N ASN A 843 -14.82 -6.29 13.01
CA ASN A 843 -14.12 -7.03 14.08
C ASN A 843 -12.67 -7.42 13.71
N GLN A 844 -12.40 -7.67 12.43
CA GLN A 844 -11.05 -8.03 11.97
C GLN A 844 -10.17 -6.77 11.83
N ASN A 845 -10.77 -5.62 11.52
CA ASN A 845 -10.11 -4.31 11.52
C ASN A 845 -9.62 -3.93 12.92
N GLU A 846 -10.47 -4.07 13.94
CA GLU A 846 -10.09 -3.81 15.34
C GLU A 846 -8.86 -4.63 15.73
N ARG A 847 -8.88 -5.94 15.48
CA ARG A 847 -7.79 -6.84 15.88
C ARG A 847 -6.47 -6.50 15.19
N LEU A 848 -6.49 -6.28 13.88
CA LEU A 848 -5.27 -5.92 13.15
C LEU A 848 -4.73 -4.57 13.61
N THR A 849 -5.61 -3.58 13.78
CA THR A 849 -5.22 -2.24 14.26
C THR A 849 -4.64 -2.31 15.67
N ARG A 850 -5.24 -3.11 16.56
CA ARG A 850 -4.69 -3.37 17.90
C ARG A 850 -3.31 -4.00 17.83
N ALA A 851 -3.11 -5.02 16.98
CA ALA A 851 -1.81 -5.67 16.78
C ALA A 851 -0.73 -4.71 16.25
N VAL A 852 -1.11 -3.74 15.40
CA VAL A 852 -0.23 -2.65 14.98
C VAL A 852 0.17 -1.80 16.18
N PHE A 853 -0.79 -1.27 16.95
CA PHE A 853 -0.48 -0.46 18.13
C PHE A 853 0.26 -1.22 19.24
N ASP A 854 0.11 -2.54 19.30
CA ASP A 854 0.90 -3.37 20.21
C ASP A 854 2.39 -3.43 19.86
N THR A 855 2.75 -3.11 18.61
CA THR A 855 4.12 -3.25 18.08
C THR A 855 4.75 -1.92 17.67
N ILE A 856 3.94 -0.93 17.26
CA ILE A 856 4.37 0.27 16.53
C ILE A 856 5.44 1.12 17.21
N PHE A 857 5.44 1.18 18.55
CA PHE A 857 6.41 1.97 19.34
C PHE A 857 7.40 1.08 20.12
N THR A 858 7.56 -0.18 19.72
CA THR A 858 8.48 -1.12 20.37
C THR A 858 9.83 -1.16 19.65
N LYS A 859 10.89 -1.48 20.40
CA LYS A 859 12.24 -1.67 19.88
C LYS A 859 12.55 -3.15 19.65
N ASP A 860 13.27 -3.45 18.56
CA ASP A 860 13.86 -4.76 18.30
C ASP A 860 15.39 -4.64 18.33
N ALA A 861 16.05 -5.49 19.12
CA ALA A 861 17.49 -5.40 19.39
C ALA A 861 17.99 -3.99 19.80
N GLY A 862 17.15 -3.20 20.49
CA GLY A 862 17.48 -1.84 20.95
C GLY A 862 17.08 -0.70 19.99
N GLU A 863 16.61 -1.04 18.78
CA GLU A 863 16.29 -0.09 17.71
C GLU A 863 14.80 -0.05 17.41
N PHE A 864 14.24 1.12 17.11
CA PHE A 864 12.88 1.20 16.59
C PHE A 864 12.80 0.54 15.20
N MET A 865 11.68 -0.14 14.95
CA MET A 865 11.48 -0.90 13.71
C MET A 865 11.00 0.00 12.57
N GLY A 866 11.40 -0.33 11.34
CA GLY A 866 10.77 0.23 10.14
C GLY A 866 9.30 -0.20 10.03
N ILE A 867 8.46 0.66 9.45
CA ILE A 867 7.00 0.48 9.39
C ILE A 867 6.57 -0.80 8.66
N GLY A 868 7.35 -1.29 7.70
CA GLY A 868 7.11 -2.58 7.06
C GLY A 868 7.22 -3.76 8.03
N GLU A 869 8.17 -3.73 8.95
CA GLU A 869 8.35 -4.80 9.95
C GLU A 869 7.23 -4.76 11.01
N ILE A 870 6.77 -3.56 11.37
CA ILE A 870 5.63 -3.37 12.28
C ILE A 870 4.38 -4.03 11.69
N LEU A 871 4.06 -3.73 10.42
CA LEU A 871 2.89 -4.31 9.76
C LEU A 871 3.02 -5.82 9.57
N ARG A 872 4.20 -6.32 9.18
CA ARG A 872 4.49 -7.76 9.03
C ARG A 872 4.21 -8.51 10.34
N ARG A 873 4.75 -8.03 11.46
CA ARG A 873 4.52 -8.62 12.80
C ARG A 873 3.05 -8.57 13.19
N ALA A 874 2.38 -7.43 12.95
CA ALA A 874 0.96 -7.28 13.25
C ALA A 874 0.11 -8.30 12.47
N LYS A 875 0.34 -8.46 11.17
CA LYS A 875 -0.35 -9.45 10.33
C LYS A 875 -0.07 -10.89 10.78
N ASN A 876 1.19 -11.25 11.00
CA ASN A 876 1.56 -12.62 11.39
C ASN A 876 1.13 -12.98 12.81
N SER A 877 0.95 -12.00 13.70
CA SER A 877 0.40 -12.23 15.04
C SER A 877 -1.07 -12.66 15.01
N ASN A 878 -1.78 -12.36 13.91
CA ASN A 878 -3.19 -12.66 13.71
C ASN A 878 -3.40 -13.99 12.98
N ALA A 879 -2.99 -15.08 13.62
CA ALA A 879 -3.00 -16.43 13.06
C ALA A 879 -4.37 -16.97 12.59
N ALA A 880 -5.50 -16.36 13.01
CA ALA A 880 -6.86 -16.71 12.58
C ALA A 880 -7.17 -16.31 11.12
N ASP A 881 -6.29 -15.53 10.50
CA ASP A 881 -6.63 -14.65 9.38
C ASP A 881 -6.11 -15.10 8.02
N THR A 882 -5.62 -16.32 7.92
CA THR A 882 -4.76 -16.76 6.83
C THR A 882 -5.49 -17.04 5.50
N LEU A 883 -6.79 -16.75 5.36
CA LEU A 883 -7.54 -17.05 4.13
C LEU A 883 -8.62 -16.06 3.68
N ASP A 884 -9.36 -15.42 4.58
CA ASP A 884 -10.51 -14.57 4.20
C ASP A 884 -10.49 -13.18 4.87
N VAL A 885 -9.32 -12.71 5.30
CA VAL A 885 -9.25 -11.65 6.32
C VAL A 885 -8.56 -10.40 5.86
N ASN A 886 -9.12 -9.28 6.30
CA ASN A 886 -8.61 -7.91 6.23
C ASN A 886 -7.09 -7.80 6.30
N ALA A 887 -6.37 -8.66 7.03
CA ALA A 887 -4.91 -8.68 7.09
C ALA A 887 -4.26 -8.69 5.69
N ARG A 888 -4.75 -9.48 4.74
CA ARG A 888 -4.25 -9.50 3.34
C ARG A 888 -4.77 -8.36 2.48
N LYS A 889 -5.76 -7.61 2.96
CA LYS A 889 -6.29 -6.39 2.32
C LYS A 889 -5.67 -5.12 2.89
N PHE A 890 -4.91 -5.22 3.98
CA PHE A 890 -4.25 -4.10 4.63
C PHE A 890 -2.84 -3.97 4.05
N GLN A 891 -2.58 -2.97 3.23
CA GLN A 891 -1.31 -2.79 2.54
C GLN A 891 -0.56 -1.60 3.11
N LEU A 892 0.77 -1.65 3.04
CA LEU A 892 1.61 -0.50 3.35
C LEU A 892 1.83 0.30 2.06
N ILE A 893 1.37 1.55 2.06
CA ILE A 893 1.69 2.53 1.04
C ILE A 893 2.77 3.46 1.60
N GLY A 894 3.94 3.44 1.00
CA GLY A 894 5.14 4.11 1.45
C GLY A 894 6.35 3.19 1.56
N ASP A 895 7.44 3.75 2.05
CA ASP A 895 8.72 3.07 2.22
C ASP A 895 8.70 2.11 3.43
N PRO A 896 8.88 0.78 3.24
CA PRO A 896 8.85 -0.19 4.32
C PRO A 896 10.01 -0.05 5.33
N ALA A 897 11.13 0.56 4.94
CA ALA A 897 12.29 0.76 5.80
C ALA A 897 12.19 2.03 6.66
N LEU A 898 11.23 2.93 6.37
CA LEU A 898 11.03 4.17 7.12
C LEU A 898 10.74 3.88 8.59
N LYS A 899 11.47 4.53 9.50
CA LYS A 899 11.17 4.52 10.94
C LYS A 899 10.32 5.74 11.27
N LEU A 900 9.32 5.58 12.14
CA LEU A 900 8.60 6.74 12.67
C LEU A 900 9.54 7.58 13.51
N SER A 901 9.37 8.91 13.46
CA SER A 901 10.14 9.88 14.24
C SER A 901 9.80 9.85 15.73
N ILE A 902 10.06 8.71 16.37
CA ILE A 902 9.90 8.47 17.80
C ILE A 902 11.17 8.95 18.52
N PRO A 903 11.07 9.76 19.59
CA PRO A 903 12.26 10.27 20.27
C PRO A 903 13.10 9.16 20.90
N GLU A 904 14.42 9.22 20.71
CA GLU A 904 15.32 8.12 21.08
C GLU A 904 15.76 8.16 22.56
N HIS A 905 15.89 9.35 23.13
CA HIS A 905 16.36 9.54 24.51
C HIS A 905 15.24 9.86 25.49
N GLN A 906 15.58 9.89 26.78
CA GLN A 906 14.62 10.05 27.87
C GLN A 906 14.76 11.41 28.54
N ILE A 907 13.67 11.94 29.07
CA ILE A 907 13.66 13.11 29.94
C ILE A 907 13.19 12.68 31.33
N LYS A 908 13.92 13.11 32.37
CA LYS A 908 13.59 12.80 33.76
C LYS A 908 13.35 14.09 34.54
N THR A 909 12.19 14.20 35.17
CA THR A 909 11.87 15.24 36.14
C THR A 909 12.52 14.89 37.47
N THR A 910 13.29 15.81 38.06
CA THR A 910 14.05 15.59 39.31
C THR A 910 13.52 16.37 40.49
N SER A 911 12.80 17.47 40.27
CA SER A 911 12.22 18.23 41.37
C SER A 911 10.95 18.98 40.97
N ILE A 912 10.08 19.17 41.97
CA ILE A 912 8.89 20.02 41.93
C ILE A 912 8.95 20.99 43.12
N ASN A 913 8.87 22.30 42.86
CA ASN A 913 8.98 23.37 43.86
C ASN A 913 10.21 23.23 44.79
N GLY A 914 11.32 22.74 44.27
CA GLY A 914 12.56 22.50 45.02
C GLY A 914 12.55 21.23 45.90
N VAL A 915 11.45 20.47 45.91
CA VAL A 915 11.39 19.13 46.52
C VAL A 915 11.90 18.11 45.51
N THR A 916 12.91 17.35 45.91
CA THR A 916 13.48 16.27 45.07
C THR A 916 12.48 15.12 44.92
N ILE A 917 12.35 14.60 43.70
CA ILE A 917 11.54 13.43 43.39
C ILE A 917 12.45 12.19 43.55
N ASP A 918 12.31 11.52 44.68
CA ASP A 918 13.01 10.27 45.00
C ASP A 918 12.01 9.20 45.48
N SER A 919 12.50 8.07 46.01
CA SER A 919 11.63 6.98 46.48
C SER A 919 10.73 7.34 47.66
N ASP A 920 11.05 8.43 48.38
CA ASP A 920 10.27 8.92 49.53
C ASP A 920 9.33 10.08 49.14
N TYR A 921 9.33 10.52 47.88
CA TYR A 921 8.47 11.59 47.40
C TYR A 921 6.99 11.16 47.42
N THR A 922 6.15 12.03 48.00
CA THR A 922 4.69 11.90 47.97
C THR A 922 4.11 13.00 47.12
N ALA A 923 3.27 12.65 46.15
CA ALA A 923 2.64 13.59 45.24
C ALA A 923 2.00 14.76 46.01
N ASP A 924 2.48 15.98 45.73
CA ASP A 924 1.91 17.21 46.30
C ASP A 924 0.74 17.68 45.44
N THR A 925 -0.14 18.46 46.06
CA THR A 925 -1.28 19.07 45.37
C THR A 925 -0.95 20.48 44.90
N ILE A 926 -0.99 20.68 43.59
CA ILE A 926 -0.91 21.98 42.93
C ILE A 926 -2.30 22.61 42.87
N LYS A 927 -2.39 23.87 43.32
CA LYS A 927 -3.64 24.63 43.39
C LYS A 927 -3.71 25.71 42.31
N ALA A 928 -4.93 26.12 41.98
CA ALA A 928 -5.18 27.26 41.10
C ALA A 928 -4.43 28.53 41.59
N LEU A 929 -3.83 29.30 40.67
CA LEU A 929 -3.00 30.49 40.89
C LEU A 929 -1.69 30.26 41.66
N GLN A 930 -1.30 29.00 41.89
CA GLN A 930 -0.01 28.68 42.46
C GLN A 930 1.09 28.74 41.39
N LYS A 931 2.20 29.41 41.70
CA LYS A 931 3.42 29.33 40.89
C LYS A 931 4.08 27.97 41.09
N MET A 932 4.39 27.31 39.98
CA MET A 932 5.06 26.02 39.95
C MET A 932 6.46 26.15 39.34
N THR A 933 7.37 25.32 39.85
CA THR A 933 8.73 25.20 39.32
C THR A 933 9.08 23.73 39.17
N PHE A 934 9.54 23.34 38.00
CA PHE A 934 9.99 21.99 37.69
C PHE A 934 11.43 22.02 37.17
N GLU A 935 12.21 21.02 37.58
CA GLU A 935 13.58 20.83 37.10
C GLU A 935 13.76 19.38 36.66
N GLY A 936 14.62 19.16 35.67
CA GLY A 936 14.92 17.84 35.16
C GLY A 936 16.17 17.82 34.28
N PHE A 937 16.42 16.66 33.68
CA PHE A 937 17.52 16.48 32.74
C PHE A 937 17.21 15.49 31.62
N VAL A 938 17.94 15.62 30.51
CA VAL A 938 17.96 14.67 29.40
C VAL A 938 18.91 13.52 29.72
N ALA A 939 18.42 12.30 29.61
CA ALA A 939 19.12 11.07 29.94
C ALA A 939 19.34 10.18 28.71
N GLY A 940 20.53 9.59 28.61
CA GLY A 940 20.84 8.57 27.61
C GLY A 940 20.17 7.23 27.93
N GLU A 941 20.40 6.21 27.10
CA GLU A 941 19.82 4.87 27.29
C GLU A 941 20.28 4.19 28.59
N ASP A 942 21.48 4.53 29.08
CA ASP A 942 22.02 4.07 30.35
C ASP A 942 21.36 4.75 31.58
N GLY A 943 20.48 5.72 31.33
CA GLY A 943 19.77 6.50 32.32
C GLY A 943 20.57 7.64 32.94
N ASN A 944 21.82 7.88 32.49
CA ASN A 944 22.70 8.95 32.96
C ASN A 944 22.46 10.24 32.19
N ILE A 945 22.83 11.37 32.79
CA ILE A 945 22.69 12.70 32.18
C ILE A 945 23.55 12.85 30.92
N MET A 946 22.95 13.38 29.86
CA MET A 946 23.64 13.79 28.63
C MET A 946 24.13 15.23 28.76
N SER A 947 25.32 15.40 29.34
CA SER A 947 25.88 16.74 29.63
C SER A 947 26.23 17.58 28.40
N ASP A 948 26.25 16.98 27.22
CA ASP A 948 26.48 17.61 25.92
C ASP A 948 25.18 18.03 25.21
N PHE A 949 24.02 17.62 25.71
CA PHE A 949 22.72 18.02 25.18
C PHE A 949 22.45 19.49 25.52
N ASN A 950 22.50 20.37 24.52
CA ASN A 950 22.24 21.80 24.65
C ASN A 950 21.19 22.21 23.62
N GLY A 951 20.01 22.59 24.06
CA GLY A 951 18.86 22.66 23.18
C GLY A 951 17.63 23.26 23.84
N VAL A 952 16.45 22.82 23.43
CA VAL A 952 15.16 23.32 23.93
C VAL A 952 14.30 22.14 24.39
N VAL A 953 13.63 22.28 25.53
CA VAL A 953 12.52 21.43 25.96
C VAL A 953 11.20 22.15 25.72
N TYR A 954 10.28 21.46 25.06
CA TYR A 954 8.88 21.79 24.89
C TYR A 954 8.09 21.10 26.01
N THR A 955 7.29 21.88 26.73
CA THR A 955 6.53 21.42 27.88
C THR A 955 5.05 21.64 27.63
N SER A 956 4.25 20.58 27.80
CA SER A 956 2.79 20.66 27.88
C SER A 956 2.31 20.10 29.21
N VAL A 957 1.54 20.88 29.96
CA VAL A 957 0.93 20.47 31.23
C VAL A 957 -0.55 20.28 31.00
N PHE A 958 -1.04 19.06 31.19
CA PHE A 958 -2.44 18.69 31.04
C PHE A 958 -3.13 18.64 32.41
N ASP A 959 -4.39 19.06 32.44
CA ASP A 959 -5.30 18.78 33.56
C ASP A 959 -5.59 17.27 33.65
N LYS A 960 -6.36 16.87 34.65
CA LYS A 960 -6.81 15.49 34.87
C LYS A 960 -7.67 14.95 33.73
N VAL A 961 -7.64 13.63 33.59
CA VAL A 961 -8.54 12.87 32.70
C VAL A 961 -9.99 13.15 33.09
N ILE A 962 -10.82 13.50 32.10
CA ILE A 962 -12.27 13.65 32.25
C ILE A 962 -13.01 12.49 31.58
N GLN A 963 -14.24 12.25 32.02
CA GLN A 963 -15.16 11.31 31.37
C GLN A 963 -16.05 12.08 30.39
N ALA A 964 -15.69 12.06 29.11
CA ALA A 964 -16.49 12.60 28.01
C ALA A 964 -17.56 11.59 27.58
N LYS A 965 -18.54 12.04 26.79
CA LYS A 965 -19.65 11.23 26.29
C LYS A 965 -19.94 11.54 24.83
N THR A 966 -20.33 10.53 24.06
CA THR A 966 -20.97 10.74 22.76
C THR A 966 -22.41 11.25 22.93
N LEU A 967 -22.99 11.81 21.88
CA LEU A 967 -24.28 12.53 21.92
C LEU A 967 -25.46 11.67 21.46
N ALA A 968 -25.21 10.46 20.94
CA ALA A 968 -26.24 9.58 20.39
C ALA A 968 -27.09 10.29 19.32
N ASN A 969 -26.43 10.94 18.35
CA ASN A 969 -27.10 11.74 17.32
C ASN A 969 -28.05 10.88 16.45
N ASN A 970 -27.72 9.60 16.27
CA ASN A 970 -28.45 8.64 15.44
C ASN A 970 -29.25 7.62 16.27
N THR A 971 -30.38 7.14 15.73
CA THR A 971 -31.23 6.13 16.43
C THR A 971 -30.57 4.76 16.57
N SER A 972 -29.57 4.47 15.72
CA SER A 972 -28.70 3.30 15.78
C SER A 972 -27.56 3.45 16.80
N SER A 973 -27.30 4.66 17.29
CA SER A 973 -26.21 4.98 18.24
C SER A 973 -26.72 5.09 19.68
N SER A 974 -25.81 5.03 20.65
CA SER A 974 -26.14 5.21 22.07
C SER A 974 -25.12 6.06 22.81
N GLU A 975 -25.50 6.69 23.92
CA GLU A 975 -24.55 7.50 24.70
C GLU A 975 -23.44 6.59 25.24
N ARG A 976 -22.18 6.87 24.86
CA ARG A 976 -21.01 6.11 25.32
C ARG A 976 -20.02 7.03 26.03
N ALA A 977 -19.68 6.67 27.25
CA ALA A 977 -18.63 7.35 28.01
C ALA A 977 -17.23 6.89 27.58
N PHE A 978 -16.29 7.83 27.50
CA PHE A 978 -14.88 7.55 27.23
C PHE A 978 -13.95 8.52 27.99
N ASN A 979 -12.72 8.09 28.25
CA ASN A 979 -11.71 8.92 28.92
C ASN A 979 -11.09 9.90 27.93
N LEU A 980 -10.89 11.14 28.35
CA LEU A 980 -10.26 12.18 27.53
C LEU A 980 -9.37 13.07 28.40
N GLN A 981 -8.15 13.34 27.95
CA GLN A 981 -7.22 14.28 28.60
C GLN A 981 -6.72 15.26 27.54
N LYS A 982 -7.51 16.29 27.29
CA LYS A 982 -7.22 17.30 26.25
C LYS A 982 -6.91 18.70 26.78
N THR A 983 -7.30 18.99 28.02
CA THR A 983 -7.19 20.32 28.60
C THR A 983 -5.73 20.64 28.92
N ILE A 984 -5.14 21.58 28.18
CA ILE A 984 -3.80 22.09 28.41
C ILE A 984 -3.88 23.27 29.37
N LEU A 985 -3.18 23.18 30.50
CA LEU A 985 -3.07 24.24 31.50
C LEU A 985 -1.87 25.15 31.27
N PHE A 986 -0.83 24.63 30.61
CA PHE A 986 0.37 25.38 30.23
C PHE A 986 1.03 24.73 29.02
N LYS A 987 1.48 25.56 28.06
CA LYS A 987 2.33 25.15 26.93
C LYS A 987 3.45 26.16 26.77
N GLY A 988 4.70 25.71 26.80
CA GLY A 988 5.85 26.61 26.69
C GLY A 988 7.18 25.91 26.43
N GLN A 989 8.22 26.72 26.22
CA GLN A 989 9.56 26.23 25.89
C GLN A 989 10.59 26.70 26.93
N SER A 990 11.63 25.90 27.16
CA SER A 990 12.75 26.27 28.02
C SER A 990 14.08 25.76 27.48
N VAL A 991 15.16 26.49 27.75
CA VAL A 991 16.51 26.11 27.32
C VAL A 991 17.02 24.96 28.18
N ILE A 992 17.69 24.02 27.52
CA ILE A 992 18.48 22.96 28.14
C ILE A 992 19.95 23.35 28.06
N GLU A 993 20.62 23.43 29.20
CA GLU A 993 22.06 23.68 29.31
C GLU A 993 22.73 22.51 30.02
N ASN A 994 23.76 21.94 29.40
CA ASN A 994 24.49 20.77 29.90
C ASN A 994 23.56 19.61 30.31
N GLY A 995 22.55 19.35 29.49
CA GLY A 995 21.54 18.32 29.72
C GLY A 995 20.48 18.67 30.77
N LYS A 996 20.51 19.84 31.42
CA LYS A 996 19.57 20.23 32.48
C LYS A 996 18.63 21.33 32.03
N PHE A 997 17.40 21.30 32.52
CA PHE A 997 16.42 22.34 32.27
C PHE A 997 15.63 22.70 33.52
N LYS A 998 15.01 23.87 33.48
CA LYS A 998 14.09 24.38 34.48
C LYS A 998 12.97 25.14 33.77
N PHE A 999 11.73 24.93 34.17
CA PHE A 999 10.60 25.73 33.70
C PHE A 999 9.67 26.12 34.85
N GLU A 1000 8.96 27.22 34.66
CA GLU A 1000 8.05 27.81 35.64
C GLU A 1000 6.75 28.22 34.95
N PHE A 1001 5.63 28.07 35.65
CA PHE A 1001 4.33 28.55 35.18
C PHE A 1001 3.40 28.76 36.38
N TYR A 1002 2.30 29.49 36.16
CA TYR A 1002 1.20 29.59 37.11
C TYR A 1002 0.04 28.72 36.64
N LEU A 1003 -0.67 28.11 37.60
CA LEU A 1003 -1.86 27.33 37.26
C LEU A 1003 -3.07 28.27 37.05
N PRO A 1004 -3.87 28.11 35.97
CA PRO A 1004 -5.07 28.93 35.76
C PRO A 1004 -6.05 28.89 36.95
N SER A 1005 -6.78 29.99 37.18
CA SER A 1005 -7.88 30.01 38.16
C SER A 1005 -9.06 29.11 37.78
N ASP A 1006 -9.19 28.81 36.50
CA ASP A 1006 -10.29 28.07 35.87
C ASP A 1006 -10.14 26.54 35.85
N ILE A 1007 -9.18 25.98 36.58
CA ILE A 1007 -9.05 24.52 36.65
C ILE A 1007 -10.31 23.86 37.19
N ASN A 1008 -10.52 22.60 36.86
CA ASN A 1008 -11.47 21.80 37.62
C ASN A 1008 -10.92 21.62 39.06
N PHE A 1009 -11.66 22.07 40.07
CA PHE A 1009 -11.24 22.04 41.47
C PHE A 1009 -11.24 20.64 42.11
N ASP A 1010 -11.83 19.64 41.45
CA ASP A 1010 -11.74 18.25 41.88
C ASP A 1010 -10.29 17.78 41.83
N TYR A 1011 -9.90 17.00 42.83
CA TYR A 1011 -8.55 16.47 42.96
C TYR A 1011 -8.36 15.28 42.01
N GLY A 1012 -7.34 15.36 41.15
CA GLY A 1012 -6.94 14.26 40.28
C GLY A 1012 -5.52 14.45 39.75
N ASN A 1013 -4.92 13.40 39.20
CA ASN A 1013 -3.57 13.47 38.64
C ASN A 1013 -3.56 14.30 37.36
N GLY A 1014 -2.62 15.24 37.28
CA GLY A 1014 -2.26 15.91 36.03
C GLY A 1014 -1.22 15.11 35.25
N LYS A 1015 -0.86 15.60 34.06
CA LYS A 1015 0.25 15.04 33.27
C LYS A 1015 1.14 16.15 32.75
N ILE A 1016 2.45 16.00 32.87
CA ILE A 1016 3.44 16.81 32.15
C ILE A 1016 3.99 15.96 31.02
N SER A 1017 3.94 16.47 29.79
CA SER A 1017 4.56 15.89 28.61
C SER A 1017 5.74 16.77 28.18
N LEU A 1018 6.90 16.13 27.97
CA LEU A 1018 8.15 16.80 27.67
C LEU A 1018 8.73 16.24 26.36
N TYR A 1019 9.04 17.12 25.42
CA TYR A 1019 9.82 16.81 24.22
C TYR A 1019 11.06 17.71 24.20
N ALA A 1020 12.24 17.18 23.94
CA ALA A 1020 13.46 17.97 23.88
C ALA A 1020 14.18 17.76 22.55
N LYS A 1021 14.82 18.80 22.02
CA LYS A 1021 15.68 18.71 20.84
C LYS A 1021 16.99 19.45 20.99
N SER A 1022 18.05 18.89 20.41
CA SER A 1022 19.38 19.50 20.24
C SER A 1022 19.92 19.08 18.87
N GLY A 1023 19.77 19.94 17.86
CA GLY A 1023 20.06 19.56 16.47
C GLY A 1023 19.15 18.41 16.02
N ASN A 1024 19.75 17.30 15.58
CA ASN A 1024 19.07 16.09 15.14
C ASN A 1024 18.90 15.02 16.25
N ILE A 1025 19.18 15.38 17.50
CA ILE A 1025 19.02 14.49 18.66
C ILE A 1025 17.79 14.97 19.45
N ASP A 1026 16.88 14.06 19.79
CA ASP A 1026 15.71 14.36 20.60
C ASP A 1026 15.48 13.39 21.76
N ALA A 1027 14.64 13.83 22.69
CA ALA A 1027 14.28 13.07 23.88
C ALA A 1027 12.81 13.29 24.22
N SER A 1028 12.22 12.32 24.93
CA SER A 1028 10.87 12.44 25.46
C SER A 1028 10.77 11.99 26.91
N GLY A 1029 9.81 12.54 27.63
CA GLY A 1029 9.47 12.07 28.97
C GLY A 1029 8.10 12.55 29.39
N ASN A 1030 7.61 11.95 30.47
CA ASN A 1030 6.37 12.34 31.11
C ASN A 1030 6.53 12.37 32.63
N PHE A 1031 5.61 13.06 33.32
CA PHE A 1031 5.51 13.04 34.77
C PHE A 1031 4.05 13.18 35.20
N GLU A 1032 3.56 12.24 36.01
CA GLU A 1032 2.15 12.17 36.46
C GLU A 1032 1.99 12.14 38.00
N ASP A 1033 3.11 12.14 38.76
CA ASP A 1033 3.11 12.06 40.23
C ASP A 1033 2.88 13.42 40.91
N PHE A 1034 1.80 14.09 40.52
CA PHE A 1034 1.31 15.31 41.18
C PHE A 1034 -0.21 15.41 41.04
N ILE A 1035 -0.85 16.05 42.02
CA ILE A 1035 -2.30 16.21 42.05
C ILE A 1035 -2.64 17.65 41.65
N ILE A 1036 -3.66 17.84 40.82
CA ILE A 1036 -4.25 19.14 40.52
C ILE A 1036 -5.59 19.24 41.25
N GLY A 1037 -5.80 20.32 42.01
CA GLY A 1037 -7.10 20.58 42.64
C GLY A 1037 -7.05 21.68 43.70
N GLY A 1038 -8.23 22.22 44.04
CA GLY A 1038 -8.35 23.34 44.98
C GLY A 1038 -7.78 24.68 44.45
N SER A 1039 -7.82 25.73 45.28
CA SER A 1039 -7.37 27.08 44.91
C SER A 1039 -6.46 27.72 45.96
N ASP A 1040 -5.59 28.62 45.51
CA ASP A 1040 -4.80 29.51 46.36
C ASP A 1040 -5.04 30.99 45.97
N PRO A 1041 -6.06 31.66 46.55
CA PRO A 1041 -6.49 32.99 46.13
C PRO A 1041 -5.50 34.13 46.50
N ALA A 1042 -4.33 33.82 47.08
CA ALA A 1042 -3.37 34.83 47.50
C ALA A 1042 -2.59 35.50 46.35
N ASN A 1043 -2.66 34.95 45.13
CA ASN A 1043 -1.84 35.36 43.97
C ASN A 1043 -2.66 35.76 42.73
N ALA A 1044 -3.84 36.38 42.90
CA ALA A 1044 -4.62 36.87 41.77
C ALA A 1044 -3.99 38.12 41.13
N ASP A 1045 -4.02 38.18 39.80
CA ASP A 1045 -3.69 39.34 38.98
C ASP A 1045 -4.94 40.22 38.76
N ASP A 1046 -4.74 41.53 38.60
CA ASP A 1046 -5.77 42.54 38.34
C ASP A 1046 -5.61 43.20 36.94
N ASN A 1047 -4.55 42.88 36.18
CA ASN A 1047 -4.30 43.47 34.86
C ASN A 1047 -4.77 42.54 33.73
N PRO A 1048 -5.38 43.06 32.66
CA PRO A 1048 -5.72 42.26 31.50
C PRO A 1048 -4.50 42.00 30.59
N PRO A 1049 -4.51 40.92 29.81
CA PRO A 1049 -3.45 40.63 28.86
C PRO A 1049 -3.42 41.66 27.71
N LEU A 1050 -2.22 41.93 27.20
CA LEU A 1050 -2.02 42.64 25.94
C LEU A 1050 -2.25 41.68 24.76
N VAL A 1051 -2.94 42.16 23.72
CA VAL A 1051 -3.34 41.36 22.56
C VAL A 1051 -3.03 42.13 21.27
N ASP A 1052 -1.96 41.74 20.59
CA ASP A 1052 -1.59 42.28 19.28
C ASP A 1052 -1.96 41.29 18.17
N VAL A 1053 -2.58 41.77 17.08
CA VAL A 1053 -3.21 40.92 16.05
C VAL A 1053 -2.66 41.27 14.67
N TYR A 1054 -2.14 40.25 13.98
CA TYR A 1054 -1.50 40.32 12.67
C TYR A 1054 -2.00 39.20 11.75
N LEU A 1055 -1.66 39.29 10.46
CA LEU A 1055 -1.86 38.21 9.47
C LEU A 1055 -0.52 37.84 8.84
N ASN A 1056 -0.22 36.54 8.84
CA ASN A 1056 1.03 35.88 8.42
C ASN A 1056 2.28 36.31 9.21
N THR A 1057 2.62 37.60 9.21
CA THR A 1057 3.84 38.17 9.80
C THR A 1057 3.54 39.42 10.63
N GLU A 1058 4.49 39.85 11.46
CA GLU A 1058 4.37 41.08 12.27
C GLU A 1058 4.40 42.37 11.41
N ASP A 1059 4.82 42.25 10.15
CA ASP A 1059 4.89 43.37 9.20
C ASP A 1059 3.52 43.72 8.59
N PHE A 1060 2.49 42.91 8.88
CA PHE A 1060 1.12 43.18 8.47
C PHE A 1060 0.64 44.55 8.99
N ALA A 1061 0.21 45.39 8.07
CA ALA A 1061 -0.34 46.70 8.40
C ALA A 1061 -1.86 46.62 8.61
N PHE A 1062 -2.37 47.27 9.65
CA PHE A 1062 -3.80 47.42 9.88
C PHE A 1062 -4.50 48.01 8.64
N GLY A 1063 -5.49 47.30 8.10
CA GLY A 1063 -6.20 47.66 6.87
C GLY A 1063 -5.53 47.22 5.56
N GLY A 1064 -4.41 46.50 5.64
CA GLY A 1064 -3.69 45.96 4.49
C GLY A 1064 -4.42 44.84 3.77
N ILE A 1065 -3.86 44.37 2.65
CA ILE A 1065 -4.42 43.26 1.88
C ILE A 1065 -4.13 41.89 2.51
N SER A 1066 -4.92 40.90 2.14
CA SER A 1066 -4.77 39.49 2.49
C SER A 1066 -5.23 38.60 1.33
N THR A 1067 -4.88 37.31 1.38
CA THR A 1067 -5.51 36.26 0.56
C THR A 1067 -6.77 35.72 1.24
N SER A 1068 -7.47 34.81 0.56
CA SER A 1068 -8.61 34.05 1.06
C SER A 1068 -8.25 33.04 2.17
N ASN A 1069 -6.97 32.71 2.35
CA ASN A 1069 -6.49 31.71 3.30
C ASN A 1069 -5.25 32.17 4.12
N PRO A 1070 -5.33 33.27 4.90
CA PRO A 1070 -4.20 33.76 5.68
C PRO A 1070 -4.00 32.99 6.99
N VAL A 1071 -2.83 33.09 7.60
CA VAL A 1071 -2.57 32.62 8.96
C VAL A 1071 -2.76 33.79 9.93
N LEU A 1072 -3.73 33.69 10.84
CA LEU A 1072 -3.87 34.60 11.97
C LEU A 1072 -2.66 34.43 12.91
N LEU A 1073 -1.93 35.53 13.15
CA LEU A 1073 -0.84 35.60 14.11
C LEU A 1073 -1.26 36.53 15.26
N VAL A 1074 -1.35 36.02 16.49
CA VAL A 1074 -1.65 36.82 17.68
C VAL A 1074 -0.48 36.77 18.64
N LYS A 1075 -0.02 37.92 19.13
CA LYS A 1075 0.97 38.01 20.21
C LYS A 1075 0.28 38.43 21.49
N LEU A 1076 0.57 37.71 22.56
CA LEU A 1076 -0.10 37.85 23.85
C LEU A 1076 0.95 38.07 24.93
N GLN A 1077 0.66 38.98 25.88
CA GLN A 1077 1.54 39.24 27.01
C GLN A 1077 0.76 39.52 28.29
N ASP A 1078 1.16 38.89 29.39
CA ASP A 1078 0.60 39.05 30.73
C ASP A 1078 1.63 38.70 31.82
N ASP A 1079 1.57 39.32 33.01
CA ASP A 1079 2.59 39.10 34.06
C ASP A 1079 2.54 37.70 34.70
N PHE A 1080 1.37 37.06 34.71
CA PHE A 1080 1.14 35.72 35.28
C PHE A 1080 0.99 34.67 34.18
N GLY A 1081 0.60 35.09 32.97
CA GLY A 1081 0.52 34.27 31.78
C GLY A 1081 -0.89 34.26 31.20
N ILE A 1082 -1.04 33.58 30.06
CA ILE A 1082 -2.30 33.53 29.33
C ILE A 1082 -3.08 32.27 29.72
N ASN A 1083 -4.38 32.42 29.97
CA ASN A 1083 -5.28 31.31 30.19
C ASN A 1083 -5.65 30.66 28.86
N VAL A 1084 -5.20 29.42 28.69
CA VAL A 1084 -5.50 28.57 27.53
C VAL A 1084 -6.24 27.30 27.92
N ALA A 1085 -6.70 27.19 29.17
CA ALA A 1085 -7.35 25.98 29.67
C ALA A 1085 -8.71 25.72 29.02
N GLY A 1086 -9.48 26.77 28.69
CA GLY A 1086 -10.80 26.64 28.06
C GLY A 1086 -11.81 25.82 28.86
N VAL A 1087 -11.64 25.77 30.19
CA VAL A 1087 -12.47 24.96 31.10
C VAL A 1087 -13.69 25.77 31.60
N SER A 1088 -13.52 27.08 31.79
CA SER A 1088 -14.59 27.98 32.21
C SER A 1088 -15.33 28.56 31.02
N VAL A 1089 -16.67 28.49 31.09
CA VAL A 1089 -17.55 29.05 30.06
C VAL A 1089 -17.25 30.54 29.87
N GLY A 1090 -16.79 30.87 28.66
CA GLY A 1090 -16.59 32.25 28.24
C GLY A 1090 -15.18 32.81 28.47
N HIS A 1091 -14.20 31.98 28.86
CA HIS A 1091 -12.78 32.38 28.98
C HIS A 1091 -11.86 31.69 27.95
N ASP A 1092 -12.41 31.20 26.84
CA ASP A 1092 -11.64 30.64 25.73
C ASP A 1092 -10.91 31.75 24.98
N LEU A 1093 -9.64 31.55 24.63
CA LEU A 1093 -8.94 32.41 23.68
C LEU A 1093 -9.63 32.29 22.31
N VAL A 1094 -10.27 33.36 21.84
CA VAL A 1094 -11.13 33.29 20.65
C VAL A 1094 -10.87 34.39 19.65
N ALA A 1095 -11.07 34.09 18.37
CA ALA A 1095 -11.21 35.07 17.29
C ALA A 1095 -12.65 35.14 16.77
N GLU A 1096 -13.14 36.36 16.58
CA GLU A 1096 -14.42 36.70 15.96
C GLU A 1096 -14.16 37.36 14.61
N LEU A 1097 -14.51 36.66 13.52
CA LEU A 1097 -14.47 37.22 12.17
C LEU A 1097 -15.76 38.03 11.91
N ASP A 1098 -15.62 39.22 11.33
CA ASP A 1098 -16.70 40.12 10.93
C ASP A 1098 -17.73 40.43 12.01
N ASN A 1099 -17.26 40.47 13.27
CA ASN A 1099 -18.10 40.66 14.46
C ASN A 1099 -19.21 39.60 14.62
N ASN A 1100 -19.06 38.43 13.99
CA ASN A 1100 -19.97 37.32 14.14
C ASN A 1100 -19.74 36.62 15.48
N SER A 1101 -20.27 37.20 16.55
CA SER A 1101 -20.13 36.66 17.91
C SER A 1101 -20.81 35.29 18.14
N LYS A 1102 -21.50 34.73 17.11
CA LYS A 1102 -22.10 33.39 17.15
C LYS A 1102 -21.19 32.30 16.58
N GLU A 1103 -20.26 32.66 15.68
CA GLU A 1103 -19.29 31.74 15.07
C GLU A 1103 -17.89 32.25 15.42
N ARG A 1104 -17.27 31.61 16.41
CA ARG A 1104 -15.96 32.01 16.94
C ARG A 1104 -14.95 30.89 16.70
N TYR A 1105 -13.73 31.25 16.36
CA TYR A 1105 -12.61 30.32 16.33
C TYR A 1105 -12.04 30.17 17.73
N ILE A 1106 -11.91 28.95 18.23
CA ILE A 1106 -11.25 28.65 19.51
C ILE A 1106 -9.76 28.43 19.24
N LEU A 1107 -8.92 29.25 19.86
CA LEU A 1107 -7.49 29.36 19.56
C LEU A 1107 -6.59 28.76 20.65
N ASN A 1108 -7.16 28.32 21.78
CA ASN A 1108 -6.43 27.82 22.95
C ASN A 1108 -5.31 26.82 22.60
N ASP A 1109 -5.62 25.84 21.75
CA ASP A 1109 -4.70 24.78 21.34
C ASP A 1109 -3.54 25.24 20.43
N PHE A 1110 -3.64 26.47 19.91
CA PHE A 1110 -2.67 27.07 18.99
C PHE A 1110 -1.73 28.06 19.68
N TYR A 1111 -1.94 28.32 20.98
CA TYR A 1111 -1.07 29.16 21.79
C TYR A 1111 0.19 28.43 22.24
N GLU A 1112 1.32 29.12 22.18
CA GLU A 1112 2.59 28.65 22.73
C GLU A 1112 3.36 29.80 23.39
N ALA A 1113 3.85 29.58 24.61
CA ALA A 1113 4.66 30.59 25.30
C ALA A 1113 6.05 30.75 24.67
N GLU A 1114 6.59 31.98 24.74
CA GLU A 1114 7.94 32.31 24.26
C GLU A 1114 9.03 31.55 25.04
N LEU A 1115 10.19 31.38 24.41
CA LEU A 1115 11.32 30.65 24.98
C LEU A 1115 11.76 31.25 26.33
N ASN A 1116 11.74 30.41 27.38
CA ASN A 1116 12.04 30.77 28.77
C ASN A 1116 11.10 31.82 29.41
N ASP A 1117 10.00 32.21 28.76
CA ASP A 1117 9.12 33.26 29.26
C ASP A 1117 7.64 32.89 29.15
N PHE A 1118 7.08 32.38 30.25
CA PHE A 1118 5.66 32.01 30.35
C PHE A 1118 4.69 33.21 30.26
N ARG A 1119 5.21 34.44 30.36
CA ARG A 1119 4.45 35.69 30.36
C ARG A 1119 4.08 36.18 28.97
N LYS A 1120 4.68 35.59 27.93
CA LYS A 1120 4.47 35.97 26.54
C LYS A 1120 4.22 34.73 25.72
N GLY A 1121 3.47 34.87 24.64
CA GLY A 1121 3.27 33.77 23.71
C GLY A 1121 2.61 34.20 22.42
N ILE A 1122 2.53 33.24 21.50
CA ILE A 1122 2.00 33.44 20.16
C ILE A 1122 0.90 32.44 19.85
N VAL A 1123 -0.07 32.84 19.05
CA VAL A 1123 -1.05 31.97 18.38
C VAL A 1123 -0.79 32.03 16.88
N ARG A 1124 -0.77 30.87 16.22
CA ARG A 1124 -0.83 30.78 14.75
C ARG A 1124 -2.02 29.92 14.34
N PHE A 1125 -3.02 30.52 13.68
CA PHE A 1125 -4.25 29.83 13.31
C PHE A 1125 -4.59 30.04 11.83
N PRO A 1126 -4.74 28.98 11.02
CA PRO A 1126 -5.07 29.13 9.60
C PRO A 1126 -6.55 29.52 9.43
N LEU A 1127 -6.80 30.67 8.79
CA LEU A 1127 -8.11 31.05 8.30
C LEU A 1127 -8.28 30.52 6.87
N LYS A 1128 -9.52 30.18 6.49
CA LYS A 1128 -9.80 29.58 5.19
C LYS A 1128 -11.07 30.14 4.55
N ASP A 1129 -11.09 30.11 3.23
CA ASP A 1129 -12.24 30.43 2.38
C ASP A 1129 -12.86 31.79 2.72
N LEU A 1130 -12.03 32.81 2.99
CA LEU A 1130 -12.48 34.18 3.21
C LEU A 1130 -12.94 34.79 1.87
N GLU A 1131 -14.14 35.37 1.88
CA GLU A 1131 -14.72 36.01 0.69
C GLU A 1131 -13.90 37.26 0.27
N PRO A 1132 -13.86 37.61 -1.02
CA PRO A 1132 -13.26 38.88 -1.45
C PRO A 1132 -13.97 40.08 -0.82
N GLY A 1133 -13.21 41.01 -0.25
CA GLY A 1133 -13.75 42.22 0.38
C GLY A 1133 -13.13 42.57 1.73
N LYS A 1134 -13.79 43.50 2.44
CA LYS A 1134 -13.30 43.99 3.74
C LYS A 1134 -13.73 43.05 4.87
N HIS A 1135 -12.77 42.64 5.68
CA HIS A 1135 -12.96 41.79 6.86
C HIS A 1135 -12.40 42.43 8.13
N THR A 1136 -12.88 41.97 9.28
CA THR A 1136 -12.35 42.33 10.61
C THR A 1136 -12.13 41.09 11.46
N LEU A 1137 -11.03 41.03 12.21
CA LEU A 1137 -10.76 39.98 13.19
C LEU A 1137 -10.62 40.60 14.57
N LYS A 1138 -11.48 40.21 15.50
CA LYS A 1138 -11.42 40.62 16.90
C LYS A 1138 -11.03 39.43 17.77
N ILE A 1139 -9.98 39.59 18.57
CA ILE A 1139 -9.43 38.56 19.44
C ILE A 1139 -9.74 38.92 20.88
N LYS A 1140 -10.17 37.94 21.66
CA LYS A 1140 -10.38 38.03 23.11
C LYS A 1140 -9.51 37.01 23.80
N ALA A 1141 -8.73 37.47 24.77
CA ALA A 1141 -7.81 36.65 25.56
C ALA A 1141 -8.02 36.92 27.05
N TRP A 1142 -7.79 35.92 27.89
CA TRP A 1142 -7.89 36.05 29.34
C TRP A 1142 -6.53 35.73 29.96
N ASP A 1143 -6.16 36.45 31.02
CA ASP A 1143 -5.06 36.04 31.88
C ASP A 1143 -5.48 34.85 32.77
N LEU A 1144 -4.54 34.33 33.57
CA LEU A 1144 -4.82 33.23 34.50
C LEU A 1144 -5.80 33.58 35.64
N SER A 1145 -6.05 34.88 35.88
CA SER A 1145 -6.97 35.41 36.90
C SER A 1145 -8.33 35.86 36.34
N ASN A 1146 -8.59 35.59 35.06
CA ASN A 1146 -9.80 35.89 34.31
C ASN A 1146 -10.05 37.36 33.97
N ASN A 1147 -9.01 38.19 33.91
CA ASN A 1147 -9.05 39.53 33.34
C ASN A 1147 -9.06 39.45 31.80
N LEU A 1148 -10.02 40.13 31.16
CA LEU A 1148 -10.20 40.13 29.70
C LEU A 1148 -9.33 41.19 29.01
N GLY A 1149 -8.51 40.76 28.06
CA GLY A 1149 -7.84 41.60 27.07
C GLY A 1149 -8.47 41.43 25.69
N GLU A 1150 -8.50 42.51 24.90
CA GLU A 1150 -9.03 42.49 23.53
C GLU A 1150 -8.05 43.15 22.56
N GLY A 1151 -7.87 42.53 21.39
CA GLY A 1151 -7.12 43.05 20.25
C GLY A 1151 -7.96 42.92 18.98
N TYR A 1152 -7.69 43.71 17.95
CA TYR A 1152 -8.37 43.55 16.67
C TYR A 1152 -7.54 44.08 15.50
N THR A 1153 -7.83 43.56 14.31
CA THR A 1153 -7.30 44.05 13.05
C THR A 1153 -8.41 44.10 11.98
N GLU A 1154 -8.17 44.85 10.91
CA GLU A 1154 -9.00 44.85 9.71
C GLU A 1154 -8.13 44.63 8.48
N PHE A 1155 -8.68 44.03 7.43
CA PHE A 1155 -7.94 43.68 6.22
C PHE A 1155 -8.87 43.58 5.02
N PHE A 1156 -8.29 43.58 3.82
CA PHE A 1156 -9.02 43.45 2.58
C PHE A 1156 -8.56 42.20 1.81
N VAL A 1157 -9.44 41.22 1.66
CA VAL A 1157 -9.18 40.03 0.87
C VAL A 1157 -9.30 40.37 -0.61
N THR A 1158 -8.22 40.19 -1.36
CA THR A 1158 -8.17 40.42 -2.81
C THR A 1158 -8.46 39.13 -3.57
N ASP A 1159 -9.12 39.22 -4.72
CA ASP A 1159 -9.24 38.08 -5.66
C ASP A 1159 -7.85 37.61 -6.10
N ASP A 1160 -7.64 36.29 -6.13
CA ASP A 1160 -6.34 35.67 -6.45
C ASP A 1160 -5.85 36.01 -7.89
N GLU A 1161 -6.73 36.53 -8.76
CA GLU A 1161 -6.44 36.91 -10.16
C GLU A 1161 -6.03 38.39 -10.38
N GLY A 1162 -5.84 39.22 -9.34
CA GLY A 1162 -5.52 40.64 -9.53
C GLY A 1162 -4.16 40.91 -10.21
N ASP A 1163 -4.11 41.67 -11.31
CA ASP A 1163 -2.87 41.91 -12.10
C ASP A 1163 -1.90 42.98 -11.52
N GLN A 1164 -2.26 43.71 -10.47
CA GLN A 1164 -1.51 44.88 -9.99
C GLN A 1164 -1.00 44.76 -8.54
N LEU A 1165 0.12 45.43 -8.25
CA LEU A 1165 0.63 45.64 -6.89
C LEU A 1165 -0.14 46.79 -6.23
N GLU A 1166 -0.41 46.67 -4.94
CA GLU A 1166 -1.14 47.67 -4.16
C GLU A 1166 -0.18 48.51 -3.29
N HIS A 1167 -0.64 49.69 -2.86
CA HIS A 1167 0.09 50.60 -1.97
C HIS A 1167 1.59 50.79 -2.32
N VAL A 1168 1.88 51.03 -3.59
CA VAL A 1168 3.26 51.23 -4.08
C VAL A 1168 3.72 52.65 -3.78
N PHE A 1169 4.76 52.81 -2.97
CA PHE A 1169 5.37 54.11 -2.68
C PHE A 1169 6.84 53.97 -2.26
N ASN A 1170 7.51 55.09 -2.00
CA ASN A 1170 8.84 55.11 -1.43
C ASN A 1170 8.95 56.12 -0.28
N TYR A 1171 9.71 55.79 0.77
CA TYR A 1171 9.87 56.67 1.93
C TYR A 1171 11.31 56.69 2.48
N PRO A 1172 11.86 57.86 2.86
CA PRO A 1172 11.31 59.19 2.65
C PRO A 1172 11.22 59.55 1.16
N ASN A 1173 10.24 60.40 0.80
CA ASN A 1173 10.10 60.99 -0.53
C ASN A 1173 9.50 62.41 -0.39
N PRO A 1174 10.25 63.47 -0.68
CA PRO A 1174 11.61 63.49 -1.20
C PRO A 1174 12.68 62.96 -0.23
N PHE A 1175 13.82 62.46 -0.76
CA PHE A 1175 14.97 62.02 0.05
C PHE A 1175 16.29 62.67 -0.36
N SER A 1176 17.26 62.69 0.58
CA SER A 1176 18.60 63.25 0.40
C SER A 1176 19.73 62.23 0.50
N THR A 1177 19.55 61.19 1.32
CA THR A 1177 20.52 60.10 1.56
C THR A 1177 20.10 58.79 0.92
N ASN A 1178 18.91 58.31 1.25
CA ASN A 1178 18.36 57.03 0.81
C ASN A 1178 16.82 57.05 0.89
N THR A 1179 16.18 56.11 0.20
CA THR A 1179 14.75 55.83 0.26
C THR A 1179 14.55 54.32 0.28
N LEU A 1180 13.42 53.86 0.81
CA LEU A 1180 12.96 52.48 0.77
C LEU A 1180 11.75 52.39 -0.15
N PHE A 1181 11.71 51.39 -1.02
CA PHE A 1181 10.54 51.07 -1.82
C PHE A 1181 9.63 50.14 -1.03
N GLN A 1182 8.34 50.45 -1.04
CA GLN A 1182 7.33 49.69 -0.32
C GLN A 1182 6.15 49.39 -1.24
N PHE A 1183 5.62 48.18 -1.16
CA PHE A 1183 4.43 47.76 -1.90
C PHE A 1183 3.80 46.52 -1.26
N GLU A 1184 2.54 46.25 -1.60
CA GLU A 1184 1.79 45.09 -1.15
C GLU A 1184 1.51 44.11 -2.31
N HIS A 1185 1.51 42.81 -2.01
CA HIS A 1185 1.16 41.71 -2.92
C HIS A 1185 0.37 40.62 -2.19
N ASN A 1186 -0.35 39.78 -2.96
CA ASN A 1186 -1.15 38.66 -2.47
C ASN A 1186 -0.50 37.30 -2.82
N LEU A 1187 0.83 37.24 -2.79
CA LEU A 1187 1.61 36.05 -3.15
C LEU A 1187 2.45 35.53 -1.96
N PRO A 1188 1.85 35.28 -0.78
CA PRO A 1188 2.60 34.79 0.39
C PRO A 1188 3.12 33.37 0.16
N GLY A 1189 4.24 33.03 0.79
CA GLY A 1189 4.84 31.69 0.73
C GLY A 1189 5.50 31.38 -0.62
N THR A 1190 5.80 32.40 -1.42
CA THR A 1190 6.42 32.22 -2.75
C THR A 1190 7.70 33.02 -2.89
N GLU A 1191 8.64 32.46 -3.67
CA GLU A 1191 9.84 33.19 -4.05
C GLU A 1191 9.51 34.23 -5.13
N LEU A 1192 9.80 35.50 -4.82
CA LEU A 1192 9.48 36.66 -5.63
C LEU A 1192 10.77 37.27 -6.18
N GLU A 1193 10.85 37.35 -7.51
CA GLU A 1193 11.87 38.13 -8.21
C GLU A 1193 11.32 39.54 -8.47
N ILE A 1194 11.86 40.52 -7.77
CA ILE A 1194 11.42 41.91 -7.76
C ILE A 1194 12.38 42.78 -8.56
N LEU A 1195 11.86 43.47 -9.55
CA LEU A 1195 12.59 44.39 -10.43
C LEU A 1195 12.05 45.81 -10.27
N ILE A 1196 12.85 46.71 -9.69
CA ILE A 1196 12.52 48.14 -9.60
C ILE A 1196 13.32 48.89 -10.65
N ASN A 1197 12.64 49.34 -11.70
CA ASN A 1197 13.24 50.20 -12.72
C ASN A 1197 12.95 51.66 -12.39
N ILE A 1198 14.01 52.48 -12.31
CA ILE A 1198 13.91 53.92 -12.05
C ILE A 1198 14.28 54.67 -13.32
N TYR A 1199 13.48 55.66 -13.68
CA TYR A 1199 13.51 56.40 -14.93
C TYR A 1199 13.65 57.90 -14.68
N ASN A 1200 14.38 58.59 -15.55
CA ASN A 1200 14.29 60.04 -15.63
C ASN A 1200 12.98 60.49 -16.31
N VAL A 1201 12.68 61.80 -16.25
CA VAL A 1201 11.46 62.36 -16.89
C VAL A 1201 11.40 62.23 -18.41
N SER A 1202 12.51 61.84 -19.06
CA SER A 1202 12.56 61.54 -20.50
C SER A 1202 12.34 60.06 -20.81
N GLY A 1203 12.05 59.22 -19.80
CA GLY A 1203 11.78 57.79 -19.94
C GLY A 1203 13.03 56.91 -20.05
N GLN A 1204 14.23 57.42 -19.78
CA GLN A 1204 15.45 56.62 -19.77
C GLN A 1204 15.66 55.99 -18.38
N ILE A 1205 15.97 54.70 -18.34
CA ILE A 1205 16.34 53.98 -17.11
C ILE A 1205 17.65 54.55 -16.59
N VAL A 1206 17.67 54.92 -15.31
CA VAL A 1206 18.84 55.41 -14.57
C VAL A 1206 19.35 54.39 -13.55
N LYS A 1207 18.51 53.45 -13.13
CA LYS A 1207 18.85 52.38 -12.20
C LYS A 1207 17.86 51.23 -12.34
N THR A 1208 18.36 50.00 -12.28
CA THR A 1208 17.55 48.80 -12.01
C THR A 1208 18.00 48.20 -10.69
N ILE A 1209 17.05 47.83 -9.84
CA ILE A 1209 17.28 47.09 -8.61
C ILE A 1209 16.63 45.73 -8.79
N GLU A 1210 17.40 44.67 -8.61
CA GLU A 1210 16.95 43.29 -8.63
C GLU A 1210 17.00 42.77 -7.19
N HIS A 1211 15.91 42.18 -6.72
CA HIS A 1211 15.80 41.66 -5.36
C HIS A 1211 15.03 40.34 -5.40
N LEU A 1212 15.63 39.28 -4.87
CA LEU A 1212 14.99 37.97 -4.75
C LEU A 1212 14.67 37.73 -3.29
N VAL A 1213 13.42 37.42 -2.98
CA VAL A 1213 12.96 37.20 -1.61
C VAL A 1213 11.91 36.08 -1.58
N LEU A 1214 12.02 35.18 -0.61
CA LEU A 1214 10.91 34.30 -0.22
C LEU A 1214 10.10 35.08 0.83
N ASP A 1215 8.93 35.57 0.45
CA ASP A 1215 8.09 36.36 1.36
C ASP A 1215 6.85 35.56 1.80
N ASP A 1216 6.69 35.41 3.11
CA ASP A 1216 5.51 34.80 3.74
C ASP A 1216 4.42 35.85 4.05
N GLY A 1217 4.76 37.13 3.94
CA GLY A 1217 3.87 38.27 4.21
C GLY A 1217 3.07 38.74 2.99
N PHE A 1218 2.53 39.95 3.13
CA PHE A 1218 1.79 40.65 2.08
C PHE A 1218 2.46 41.97 1.67
N ARG A 1219 3.62 42.29 2.24
CA ARG A 1219 4.25 43.59 2.14
C ARG A 1219 5.76 43.47 2.08
N ILE A 1220 6.34 44.16 1.11
CA ILE A 1220 7.77 44.37 1.00
C ILE A 1220 8.07 45.82 1.41
N ASP A 1221 9.05 46.04 2.28
CA ASP A 1221 9.41 47.39 2.72
C ASP A 1221 10.91 47.65 2.99
N ASP A 1222 11.76 46.66 2.71
CA ASP A 1222 13.20 46.65 3.02
C ASP A 1222 14.11 46.94 1.80
N ILE A 1223 13.53 47.11 0.60
CA ILE A 1223 14.30 47.40 -0.62
C ILE A 1223 14.78 48.85 -0.62
N SER A 1224 16.06 49.05 -0.27
CA SER A 1224 16.66 50.37 -0.17
C SER A 1224 17.37 50.85 -1.45
N TRP A 1225 17.39 52.17 -1.64
CA TRP A 1225 18.20 52.83 -2.65
C TRP A 1225 18.86 54.10 -2.13
N ASP A 1226 20.15 54.27 -2.42
CA ASP A 1226 20.98 55.39 -1.97
C ASP A 1226 21.06 56.56 -2.96
N GLY A 1227 20.25 56.51 -4.03
CA GLY A 1227 20.23 57.55 -5.07
C GLY A 1227 21.45 57.54 -5.99
N ARG A 1228 22.05 56.37 -6.23
CA ARG A 1228 23.13 56.18 -7.22
C ARG A 1228 22.69 55.34 -8.42
N ASP A 1229 23.36 55.54 -9.55
CA ASP A 1229 23.19 54.70 -10.73
C ASP A 1229 23.95 53.36 -10.60
N ASP A 1230 23.90 52.52 -11.65
CA ASP A 1230 24.57 51.22 -11.69
C ASP A 1230 26.11 51.30 -11.64
N TYR A 1231 26.70 52.48 -11.87
CA TYR A 1231 28.13 52.72 -11.80
C TYR A 1231 28.56 53.36 -10.48
N GLY A 1232 27.64 53.48 -9.51
CA GLY A 1232 27.88 54.07 -8.20
C GLY A 1232 28.02 55.60 -8.23
N GLN A 1233 27.65 56.26 -9.33
CA GLN A 1233 27.66 57.71 -9.44
C GLN A 1233 26.37 58.30 -8.87
N LYS A 1234 26.50 59.49 -8.28
CA LYS A 1234 25.35 60.23 -7.76
C LYS A 1234 24.54 60.80 -8.93
N ILE A 1235 23.24 60.53 -8.96
CA ILE A 1235 22.35 61.14 -9.94
C ILE A 1235 21.90 62.54 -9.49
N ALA A 1236 21.41 63.35 -10.44
CA ALA A 1236 21.05 64.74 -10.21
C ALA A 1236 19.78 64.89 -9.35
N ASN A 1237 19.67 65.98 -8.59
CA ASN A 1237 18.43 66.35 -7.91
C ASN A 1237 17.31 66.53 -8.93
N GLY A 1238 16.12 66.04 -8.62
CA GLY A 1238 15.00 66.12 -9.55
C GLY A 1238 13.91 65.09 -9.29
N VAL A 1239 12.93 65.10 -10.19
CA VAL A 1239 11.84 64.13 -10.22
C VAL A 1239 12.26 62.95 -11.08
N TYR A 1240 12.02 61.74 -10.59
CA TYR A 1240 12.16 60.49 -11.31
C TYR A 1240 10.84 59.72 -11.21
N LEU A 1241 10.65 58.78 -12.13
CA LEU A 1241 9.55 57.82 -12.09
C LEU A 1241 10.13 56.45 -11.81
N TYR A 1242 9.40 55.57 -11.14
CA TYR A 1242 9.81 54.18 -10.99
C TYR A 1242 8.62 53.24 -11.21
N LYS A 1243 8.94 52.00 -11.55
CA LYS A 1243 7.97 50.92 -11.74
C LYS A 1243 8.54 49.65 -11.14
N ILE A 1244 7.70 48.89 -10.44
CA ILE A 1244 8.05 47.61 -9.81
C ILE A 1244 7.40 46.50 -10.62
N ASN A 1245 8.17 45.47 -10.95
CA ASN A 1245 7.66 44.21 -11.49
C ASN A 1245 8.01 43.08 -10.52
N VAL A 1246 7.06 42.21 -10.26
CA VAL A 1246 7.21 41.03 -9.41
C VAL A 1246 6.94 39.80 -10.24
N LEU A 1247 7.86 38.85 -10.25
CA LEU A 1247 7.73 37.55 -10.90
C LEU A 1247 7.77 36.44 -9.85
N ALA A 1248 6.70 35.65 -9.79
CA ALA A 1248 6.65 34.41 -9.04
C ALA A 1248 6.80 33.25 -10.03
N ASN A 1249 8.06 32.85 -10.30
CA ASN A 1249 8.39 31.87 -11.34
C ASN A 1249 7.72 30.51 -11.10
N GLN A 1250 7.57 30.10 -9.83
CA GLN A 1250 6.91 28.85 -9.42
C GLN A 1250 5.41 28.82 -9.79
N LEU A 1251 4.76 29.99 -9.81
CA LEU A 1251 3.34 30.12 -10.11
C LEU A 1251 3.07 30.57 -11.56
N GLY A 1252 4.11 30.96 -12.31
CA GLY A 1252 3.96 31.59 -13.62
C GLY A 1252 3.24 32.94 -13.58
N ILE A 1253 3.21 33.60 -12.42
CA ILE A 1253 2.49 34.87 -12.21
C ILE A 1253 3.47 36.04 -12.33
N ARG A 1254 3.03 37.10 -13.00
CA ARG A 1254 3.73 38.39 -13.07
C ARG A 1254 2.78 39.51 -12.67
N LYS A 1255 3.22 40.37 -11.76
CA LYS A 1255 2.51 41.58 -11.33
C LYS A 1255 3.34 42.82 -11.60
N GLU A 1256 2.68 43.92 -11.92
CA GLU A 1256 3.34 45.20 -12.17
C GLU A 1256 2.67 46.35 -11.42
N SER A 1257 3.44 47.32 -10.95
CA SER A 1257 2.91 48.57 -10.40
C SER A 1257 2.55 49.57 -11.51
N ASN A 1258 1.77 50.59 -11.16
CA ASN A 1258 1.75 51.83 -11.93
C ASN A 1258 3.09 52.58 -11.80
N PHE A 1259 3.32 53.58 -12.66
CA PHE A 1259 4.48 54.47 -12.51
C PHE A 1259 4.29 55.38 -11.32
N GLU A 1260 5.20 55.28 -10.35
CA GLU A 1260 5.21 56.10 -9.16
C GLU A 1260 6.30 57.16 -9.21
N LYS A 1261 6.10 58.26 -8.48
CA LYS A 1261 6.99 59.44 -8.53
C LYS A 1261 7.90 59.47 -7.30
N LEU A 1262 9.21 59.51 -7.53
CA LEU A 1262 10.21 59.79 -6.48
C LEU A 1262 10.95 61.10 -6.73
N VAL A 1263 11.35 61.77 -5.66
CA VAL A 1263 12.03 63.08 -5.71
C VAL A 1263 13.32 63.03 -4.90
N ILE A 1264 14.42 63.43 -5.53
CA ILE A 1264 15.72 63.55 -4.88
C ILE A 1264 15.98 65.02 -4.57
N LEU A 1265 16.06 65.34 -3.28
CA LEU A 1265 16.43 66.65 -2.76
C LEU A 1265 17.75 66.52 -2.02
N LYS A 1266 18.82 67.08 -2.59
CA LYS A 1266 20.05 67.34 -1.84
C LYS A 1266 20.21 68.82 -1.59
#